data_AF-A0A5B6W5Y5-F1
#
_entry.id   AF-A0A5B6W5Y5-F1
#
_cell.length_a   1.000
_cell.length_b   1.000
_cell.length_c   1.000
_cell.angle_alpha   90.00
_cell.angle_beta   90.00
_cell.angle_gamma   90.00
#
_symmetry.space_group_name_H-M   'P 1'
#
loop_
_entity.id
_entity.type
_entity.pdbx_description
1 polymer ?
#
loop_
_entity_poly.entity_id
_entity_poly.type
_entity_poly.pdbx_seq_one_letter_code
_entity_poly.pdbx_strand_id
1 'polypeptide(L)'
;MANAKSCCTIVHSTMLLLFGLLMATFKITGAEVGVCYGMMAKNLPPEAEVIALYQQKGIQRMRLYAPNHAALQALGGTNIKLLLDVPNPSLEYVAASQANANQWVQDNIKKYSTVSFRYIAVGNEVKPSDSFAQFLFPAMQNIHNAISGAGLGHQIKVSTATFFAALQESYPPSNGNLHPEYQQLLGQVITFLRDSQAPLLVNTYPYFSHIGDPEDVPLDYALFTAPSVVVTDGSFQYQNLFDAMLDSFYSALEKAGGGSLDIVVSETGWRSDGGDTTSVDNAMAYNRKLVQHVNQGQGTPKKPGKAIEAYLFAMFDENEKEPVLRLPINEPSQFNLTHPDGGGFHATGTMSRRLKFFPMANAIMHSTMLLLLCGLLMAIFKTTGAEVGVCYGMKANNLPPPAEVIALFQQKGIKRMRLYDPNQDALQALGGTNIELLLDVPSANLESVAASQANADQWVEDNIKKYNTVNFRYIAVGNEVKPTDSFAQSLFPAMQNIRKAIVNAGLGDQIKVSTATFFAAIDKSSFPPSNGTLDPEYQKLLGQVITFLRDNQAPLLVNTYPYFSYIGDSKVPLDYALFTAPSAVVQDGSLQYQYLFDAMLDTFYSALEKAGGGSLDIVVSETGWPSDGGQATSVDNAKTYNTKLVQHVNQGKGTPKKPEKAIVAYLFAMFDENEKEPAYEKHWGLFFPNKQEKYSIMANAIMHSTMLLLLSGLLSAIFKTADAQVGVCYGMMGNNLPPAAEVIDIYRRKGIQQMRLYAPDEAALRALGGTNIKLLLDVSNPRLEYLAASQANADRWVQDNVRRYSTVNFRYIAVGNEVKPQDPFARFLFPAMQNVHNAIVKAGLGNQIKVSTATFFGAMEVSFPPSQGKLRGDYQQLLGRVITFLRNNRAPLLVNVYPYFSHMENPRDVRLDYALFTAPSVVVTDGPYRYQNLFDAMLDAFYAALERAGGGSLDIVVSESGWPSAGGTATSVNNARTYNTNLVRHVNQRKGTPRKPGKAIEVYLFAMFDENNKEPEYEKHWGLLEYLAASQANADRWVQDNVRRYSTVNFPYIAVGNEVKPQDPFARFLFPAMQNVHNAIFKAGLGNQIKVSMATFFGAMEISYPPSQGELRGDYQQLLGRVITFLRNNRAPLLVNVYPYISHMENPGDFHLDYSLFKAPSVVVIDGPYQYQNLFEATLDALYAALERVGGGSLDIVVSEGGWPSAGGTDTSVNNAKTYNTNLVRHVNQRKGTPRKPGKAIEVYLFAMFDENNKEPAYEKHWGLFFPSKQEKYPISFN
;
A
#
# COMPACT_ATOMS: atom_id res chain seq x y z
N MET A 1 -28.13 -13.91 -64.41
CA MET A 1 -29.59 -13.67 -64.44
C MET A 1 -30.12 -13.71 -63.01
N ALA A 2 -30.93 -12.69 -62.68
CA ALA A 2 -31.76 -12.43 -61.51
C ALA A 2 -31.80 -13.44 -60.34
N ASN A 3 -31.21 -13.07 -59.19
CA ASN A 3 -31.89 -13.00 -57.87
C ASN A 3 -30.90 -12.81 -56.71
N ALA A 4 -30.24 -11.65 -56.63
CA ALA A 4 -29.39 -11.31 -55.47
C ALA A 4 -29.55 -9.86 -54.97
N LYS A 5 -30.62 -9.14 -55.38
CA LYS A 5 -30.86 -7.75 -54.95
C LYS A 5 -32.08 -7.53 -54.04
N SER A 6 -32.80 -8.58 -53.63
CA SER A 6 -34.01 -8.44 -52.77
C SER A 6 -33.88 -8.95 -51.33
N CYS A 7 -32.77 -9.58 -50.94
CA CYS A 7 -32.60 -10.05 -49.55
C CYS A 7 -31.98 -8.97 -48.62
N CYS A 8 -31.38 -7.92 -49.18
CA CYS A 8 -30.60 -6.93 -48.42
C CYS A 8 -31.44 -5.77 -47.85
N THR A 9 -32.64 -5.51 -48.38
CA THR A 9 -33.50 -4.41 -47.91
C THR A 9 -34.48 -4.86 -46.81
N ILE A 10 -34.91 -6.13 -46.82
CA ILE A 10 -35.90 -6.65 -45.85
C ILE A 10 -35.25 -6.89 -44.48
N VAL A 11 -33.99 -7.33 -44.43
CA VAL A 11 -33.27 -7.58 -43.17
C VAL A 11 -32.85 -6.28 -42.46
N HIS A 12 -32.51 -5.23 -43.21
CA HIS A 12 -32.23 -3.91 -42.62
C HIS A 12 -33.48 -3.24 -42.04
N SER A 13 -34.64 -3.36 -42.72
CA SER A 13 -35.89 -2.79 -42.20
C SER A 13 -36.48 -3.58 -41.02
N THR A 14 -36.28 -4.90 -40.95
CA THR A 14 -36.73 -5.69 -39.78
C THR A 14 -35.82 -5.53 -38.57
N MET A 15 -34.50 -5.32 -38.73
CA MET A 15 -33.65 -4.99 -37.59
C MET A 15 -33.90 -3.57 -37.05
N LEU A 16 -34.18 -2.58 -37.90
CA LEU A 16 -34.55 -1.23 -37.44
C LEU A 16 -35.94 -1.19 -36.79
N LEU A 17 -36.90 -2.00 -37.26
CA LEU A 17 -38.20 -2.12 -36.60
C LEU A 17 -38.11 -2.91 -35.28
N LEU A 18 -37.28 -3.96 -35.19
CA LEU A 18 -37.05 -4.64 -33.91
C LEU A 18 -36.24 -3.79 -32.92
N PHE A 19 -35.29 -2.97 -33.38
CA PHE A 19 -34.58 -2.04 -32.51
C PHE A 19 -35.48 -0.87 -32.07
N GLY A 20 -36.38 -0.41 -32.96
CA GLY A 20 -37.40 0.59 -32.64
C GLY A 20 -38.50 0.09 -31.70
N LEU A 21 -38.93 -1.18 -31.83
CA LEU A 21 -39.89 -1.80 -30.92
C LEU A 21 -39.27 -2.22 -29.59
N LEU A 22 -37.97 -2.59 -29.53
CA LEU A 22 -37.27 -2.78 -28.26
C LEU A 22 -37.06 -1.45 -27.50
N MET A 23 -36.91 -0.34 -28.22
CA MET A 23 -36.80 1.00 -27.65
C MET A 23 -38.16 1.62 -27.25
N ALA A 24 -39.28 1.00 -27.66
CA ALA A 24 -40.62 1.48 -27.34
C ALA A 24 -41.29 0.75 -26.15
N THR A 25 -40.67 -0.29 -25.58
CA THR A 25 -41.18 -0.97 -24.37
C THR A 25 -40.24 -0.93 -23.16
N PHE A 26 -39.11 -0.23 -23.24
CA PHE A 26 -38.39 0.25 -22.06
C PHE A 26 -38.60 1.76 -21.92
N LYS A 27 -39.71 2.16 -21.29
CA LYS A 27 -39.59 3.32 -20.38
C LYS A 27 -38.63 2.86 -19.29
N ILE A 28 -37.35 3.17 -19.46
CA ILE A 28 -36.44 3.24 -18.33
C ILE A 28 -37.02 4.35 -17.46
N THR A 29 -37.81 4.00 -16.45
CA THR A 29 -38.05 4.88 -15.31
C THR A 29 -36.67 5.19 -14.77
N GLY A 30 -36.15 6.39 -15.10
CA GLY A 30 -34.82 6.79 -14.66
C GLY A 30 -34.74 6.65 -13.16
N ALA A 31 -33.81 5.83 -12.66
CA ALA A 31 -33.69 5.51 -11.24
C ALA A 31 -33.83 6.78 -10.41
N GLU A 32 -34.79 6.84 -9.48
CA GLU A 32 -35.07 8.04 -8.68
C GLU A 32 -34.20 8.15 -7.42
N VAL A 33 -33.17 7.31 -7.33
CA VAL A 33 -32.26 7.28 -6.18
C VAL A 33 -31.04 8.18 -6.41
N GLY A 34 -30.80 9.09 -5.47
CA GLY A 34 -29.58 9.87 -5.33
C GLY A 34 -28.68 9.38 -4.21
N VAL A 35 -27.49 9.96 -4.08
CA VAL A 35 -26.58 9.71 -2.96
C VAL A 35 -26.14 11.05 -2.36
N CYS A 36 -26.08 11.14 -1.03
CA CYS A 36 -25.59 12.31 -0.33
C CYS A 36 -24.05 12.34 -0.37
N TYR A 37 -23.46 13.46 -0.78
CA TYR A 37 -22.02 13.69 -0.70
C TYR A 37 -21.70 14.46 0.59
N GLY A 38 -21.49 13.72 1.67
CA GLY A 38 -20.98 14.25 2.93
C GLY A 38 -19.47 14.51 2.87
N MET A 39 -19.02 15.60 3.50
CA MET A 39 -17.65 16.11 3.42
C MET A 39 -16.94 16.18 4.79
N MET A 40 -17.52 15.64 5.85
CA MET A 40 -16.93 15.66 7.20
C MET A 40 -15.93 14.52 7.39
N ALA A 41 -14.85 14.55 6.61
CA ALA A 41 -13.75 13.58 6.71
C ALA A 41 -12.41 14.15 6.22
N LYS A 42 -11.32 13.76 6.88
CA LYS A 42 -9.95 14.21 6.53
C LYS A 42 -9.30 13.46 5.36
N ASN A 43 -9.93 12.38 4.91
CA ASN A 43 -9.37 11.39 3.99
C ASN A 43 -10.24 11.17 2.74
N LEU A 44 -11.11 12.12 2.41
CA LEU A 44 -11.93 12.03 1.20
C LEU A 44 -11.09 12.30 -0.06
N PRO A 45 -11.43 11.67 -1.20
CA PRO A 45 -10.87 12.06 -2.50
C PRO A 45 -11.20 13.53 -2.83
N PRO A 46 -10.41 14.20 -3.71
CA PRO A 46 -10.75 15.51 -4.24
C PRO A 46 -12.13 15.53 -4.89
N GLU A 47 -12.84 16.65 -4.85
CA GLU A 47 -14.23 16.76 -5.31
C GLU A 47 -14.39 16.30 -6.77
N ALA A 48 -13.45 16.63 -7.65
CA ALA A 48 -13.48 16.20 -9.05
C ALA A 48 -13.47 14.67 -9.23
N GLU A 49 -12.71 13.95 -8.40
CA GLU A 49 -12.69 12.48 -8.40
C GLU A 49 -13.99 11.91 -7.86
N VAL A 50 -14.60 12.55 -6.86
CA VAL A 50 -15.92 12.16 -6.35
C VAL A 50 -16.98 12.33 -7.43
N ILE A 51 -17.00 13.47 -8.13
CA ILE A 51 -17.94 13.69 -9.24
C ILE A 51 -17.72 12.65 -10.36
N ALA A 52 -16.46 12.34 -10.70
CA ALA A 52 -16.15 11.30 -11.67
C ALA A 52 -16.65 9.92 -11.20
N LEU A 53 -16.58 9.63 -9.90
CA LEU A 53 -17.12 8.41 -9.32
C LEU A 53 -18.64 8.34 -9.41
N TYR A 54 -19.37 9.45 -9.18
CA TYR A 54 -20.81 9.50 -9.41
C TYR A 54 -21.17 9.17 -10.86
N GLN A 55 -20.43 9.73 -11.83
CA GLN A 55 -20.62 9.43 -13.26
C GLN A 55 -20.30 7.97 -13.59
N GLN A 56 -19.18 7.44 -13.08
CA GLN A 56 -18.76 6.05 -13.26
C GLN A 56 -19.81 5.07 -12.73
N LYS A 57 -20.45 5.41 -11.61
CA LYS A 57 -21.47 4.59 -10.96
C LYS A 57 -22.88 4.81 -11.53
N GLY A 58 -23.04 5.71 -12.50
CA GLY A 58 -24.34 6.06 -13.06
C GLY A 58 -25.29 6.71 -12.05
N ILE A 59 -24.77 7.33 -10.99
CA ILE A 59 -25.57 8.02 -9.98
C ILE A 59 -25.95 9.39 -10.55
N GLN A 60 -27.25 9.61 -10.77
CA GLN A 60 -27.75 10.78 -11.48
C GLN A 60 -28.25 11.91 -10.57
N ARG A 61 -28.21 11.73 -9.25
CA ARG A 61 -28.65 12.73 -8.26
C ARG A 61 -27.69 12.79 -7.09
N MET A 62 -27.41 14.00 -6.60
CA MET A 62 -26.50 14.27 -5.48
C MET A 62 -27.14 15.25 -4.49
N ARG A 63 -26.90 15.07 -3.19
CA ARG A 63 -27.15 16.09 -2.16
C ARG A 63 -25.84 16.66 -1.62
N LEU A 64 -25.74 17.99 -1.51
CA LEU A 64 -24.64 18.72 -0.87
C LEU A 64 -25.17 19.57 0.30
N TYR A 65 -24.52 19.45 1.46
CA TYR A 65 -24.95 20.08 2.72
C TYR A 65 -24.56 21.56 2.88
N ALA A 66 -23.72 22.06 1.97
CA ALA A 66 -23.32 23.46 1.87
C ALA A 66 -22.77 23.71 0.46
N PRO A 67 -22.75 24.97 -0.02
CA PRO A 67 -22.13 25.30 -1.30
C PRO A 67 -20.61 25.13 -1.24
N ASN A 68 -20.11 23.95 -1.62
CA ASN A 68 -18.69 23.71 -1.87
C ASN A 68 -18.38 24.09 -3.33
N HIS A 69 -17.58 25.15 -3.52
CA HIS A 69 -17.30 25.72 -4.83
C HIS A 69 -16.48 24.79 -5.74
N ALA A 70 -15.62 23.94 -5.18
CA ALA A 70 -14.87 22.94 -5.96
C ALA A 70 -15.79 21.84 -6.49
N ALA A 71 -16.72 21.34 -5.66
CA ALA A 71 -17.73 20.38 -6.09
C ALA A 71 -18.69 20.99 -7.14
N LEU A 72 -19.16 22.22 -6.92
CA LEU A 72 -20.01 22.92 -7.89
C LEU A 72 -19.29 23.14 -9.23
N GLN A 73 -18.00 23.45 -9.22
CA GLN A 73 -17.20 23.56 -10.43
C GLN A 73 -17.07 22.22 -11.16
N ALA A 74 -16.78 21.14 -10.42
CA ALA A 74 -16.66 19.79 -10.98
C ALA A 74 -17.99 19.26 -11.53
N LEU A 75 -19.12 19.61 -10.92
CA LEU A 75 -20.46 19.19 -11.35
C LEU A 75 -20.90 19.81 -12.68
N GLY A 76 -20.26 20.89 -13.14
CA GLY A 76 -20.63 21.59 -14.36
C GLY A 76 -20.63 20.66 -15.59
N GLY A 77 -21.77 20.55 -16.28
CA GLY A 77 -21.90 19.73 -17.49
C GLY A 77 -22.03 18.22 -17.26
N THR A 78 -22.10 17.75 -16.01
CA THR A 78 -22.20 16.32 -15.68
C THR A 78 -23.61 15.75 -15.83
N ASN A 79 -24.62 16.60 -15.87
CA ASN A 79 -26.07 16.28 -15.80
C ASN A 79 -26.53 15.59 -14.50
N ILE A 80 -25.68 15.55 -13.46
CA ILE A 80 -26.08 15.08 -12.12
C ILE A 80 -27.01 16.14 -11.51
N LYS A 81 -28.25 15.75 -11.17
CA LYS A 81 -29.24 16.64 -10.57
C LYS A 81 -28.90 16.91 -9.10
N LEU A 82 -28.73 18.17 -8.74
CA LEU A 82 -28.24 18.58 -7.42
C LEU A 82 -29.37 19.07 -6.51
N LEU A 83 -29.44 18.49 -5.30
CA LEU A 83 -30.09 19.07 -4.12
C LEU A 83 -29.00 19.79 -3.33
N LEU A 84 -29.10 21.12 -3.21
CA LEU A 84 -28.11 21.95 -2.50
C LEU A 84 -28.74 22.59 -1.26
N ASP A 85 -28.11 22.43 -0.10
CA ASP A 85 -28.59 23.00 1.15
C ASP A 85 -28.11 24.47 1.33
N VAL A 86 -28.99 25.32 1.88
CA VAL A 86 -28.59 26.55 2.58
C VAL A 86 -28.29 26.15 4.02
N PRO A 87 -27.03 26.26 4.49
CA PRO A 87 -26.66 25.84 5.83
C PRO A 87 -27.45 26.58 6.91
N ASN A 88 -27.79 25.90 8.02
CA ASN A 88 -28.53 26.50 9.14
C ASN A 88 -27.94 27.84 9.63
N PRO A 89 -26.60 28.01 9.76
CA PRO A 89 -26.00 29.29 10.16
C PRO A 89 -26.22 30.44 9.15
N SER A 90 -26.59 30.15 7.91
CA SER A 90 -26.87 31.16 6.88
C SER A 90 -28.33 31.61 6.83
N LEU A 91 -29.23 30.97 7.58
CA LEU A 91 -30.66 31.28 7.53
C LEU A 91 -30.95 32.73 7.94
N GLU A 92 -30.34 33.22 9.01
CA GLU A 92 -30.49 34.60 9.47
C GLU A 92 -30.03 35.61 8.41
N TYR A 93 -28.86 35.38 7.81
CA TYR A 93 -28.32 36.25 6.76
C TYR A 93 -29.25 36.32 5.55
N VAL A 94 -29.72 35.18 5.07
CA VAL A 94 -30.60 35.08 3.90
C VAL A 94 -32.00 35.65 4.19
N ALA A 95 -32.51 35.47 5.41
CA ALA A 95 -33.77 36.03 5.87
C ALA A 95 -33.72 37.57 6.00
N ALA A 96 -32.57 38.13 6.39
CA ALA A 96 -32.43 39.54 6.73
C ALA A 96 -32.76 40.51 5.58
N SER A 97 -32.55 40.11 4.31
CA SER A 97 -33.00 40.91 3.16
C SER A 97 -33.08 40.12 1.85
N GLN A 98 -33.93 40.59 0.93
CA GLN A 98 -33.97 40.06 -0.44
C GLN A 98 -32.63 40.23 -1.17
N ALA A 99 -31.86 41.29 -0.87
CA ALA A 99 -30.54 41.51 -1.46
C ALA A 99 -29.54 40.42 -1.06
N ASN A 100 -29.57 39.98 0.20
CA ASN A 100 -28.71 38.89 0.69
C ASN A 100 -29.06 37.57 0.00
N ALA A 101 -30.34 37.26 -0.18
CA ALA A 101 -30.76 36.07 -0.91
C ALA A 101 -30.38 36.14 -2.41
N ASN A 102 -30.53 37.33 -3.03
CA ASN A 102 -30.08 37.54 -4.42
C ASN A 102 -28.58 37.31 -4.55
N GLN A 103 -27.79 37.79 -3.59
CA GLN A 103 -26.33 37.57 -3.56
C GLN A 103 -26.00 36.09 -3.37
N TRP A 104 -26.67 35.41 -2.44
CA TRP A 104 -26.47 33.97 -2.21
C TRP A 104 -26.78 33.15 -3.47
N VAL A 105 -27.88 33.45 -4.18
CA VAL A 105 -28.25 32.81 -5.45
C VAL A 105 -27.26 33.16 -6.56
N GLN A 106 -26.77 34.40 -6.60
CA GLN A 106 -25.76 34.82 -7.58
C GLN A 106 -24.47 34.02 -7.42
N ASP A 107 -23.98 33.87 -6.19
CA ASP A 107 -22.69 33.27 -5.89
C ASP A 107 -22.70 31.74 -5.98
N ASN A 108 -23.81 31.11 -5.59
CA ASN A 108 -23.87 29.65 -5.44
C ASN A 108 -24.68 28.94 -6.52
N ILE A 109 -25.55 29.65 -7.25
CA ILE A 109 -26.37 29.08 -8.33
C ILE A 109 -25.97 29.67 -9.68
N LYS A 110 -26.11 30.98 -9.88
CA LYS A 110 -25.91 31.60 -11.20
C LYS A 110 -24.47 31.49 -11.70
N LYS A 111 -23.49 31.60 -10.80
CA LYS A 111 -22.06 31.40 -11.11
C LYS A 111 -21.77 30.01 -11.69
N TYR A 112 -22.58 29.01 -11.34
CA TYR A 112 -22.44 27.61 -11.76
C TYR A 112 -23.58 27.19 -12.70
N SER A 113 -23.87 28.01 -13.71
CA SER A 113 -25.01 27.82 -14.63
C SER A 113 -25.03 26.49 -15.41
N THR A 114 -23.91 25.76 -15.47
CA THR A 114 -23.82 24.43 -16.10
C THR A 114 -24.13 23.27 -15.14
N VAL A 115 -24.33 23.55 -13.85
CA VAL A 115 -24.75 22.55 -12.85
C VAL A 115 -26.26 22.37 -12.94
N SER A 116 -26.71 21.12 -12.90
CA SER A 116 -28.13 20.76 -12.96
C SER A 116 -28.79 20.86 -11.58
N PHE A 117 -28.98 22.08 -11.06
CA PHE A 117 -29.73 22.28 -9.81
C PHE A 117 -31.19 21.82 -9.94
N ARG A 118 -31.67 21.06 -8.95
CA ARG A 118 -33.05 20.54 -8.88
C ARG A 118 -33.80 21.11 -7.69
N TYR A 119 -33.16 21.09 -6.52
CA TYR A 119 -33.74 21.54 -5.26
C TYR A 119 -32.77 22.43 -4.50
N ILE A 120 -33.30 23.44 -3.81
CA ILE A 120 -32.59 24.13 -2.74
C ILE A 120 -33.27 23.80 -1.42
N ALA A 121 -32.56 23.14 -0.51
CA ALA A 121 -33.03 22.85 0.84
C ALA A 121 -32.62 23.97 1.79
N VAL A 122 -33.54 24.87 2.11
CA VAL A 122 -33.30 25.97 3.03
C VAL A 122 -33.41 25.44 4.45
N GLY A 123 -32.27 25.19 5.07
CA GLY A 123 -32.17 24.56 6.39
C GLY A 123 -32.32 23.04 6.35
N ASN A 124 -31.64 22.38 7.28
CA ASN A 124 -31.66 20.94 7.50
C ASN A 124 -31.99 20.63 8.96
N GLU A 125 -33.09 19.91 9.18
CA GLU A 125 -33.62 19.47 10.49
C GLU A 125 -33.79 20.60 11.52
N VAL A 126 -34.24 21.78 11.07
CA VAL A 126 -34.49 22.94 11.93
C VAL A 126 -35.55 22.62 12.98
N LYS A 127 -35.20 22.79 14.26
CA LYS A 127 -36.09 22.53 15.40
C LYS A 127 -36.70 23.83 15.90
N PRO A 128 -37.93 23.84 16.41
CA PRO A 128 -38.56 25.05 16.97
C PRO A 128 -37.76 25.70 18.11
N SER A 129 -36.95 24.92 18.83
CA SER A 129 -36.04 25.40 19.87
C SER A 129 -34.78 26.09 19.36
N ASP A 130 -34.45 25.96 18.07
CA ASP A 130 -33.23 26.53 17.51
C ASP A 130 -33.32 28.05 17.42
N SER A 131 -32.24 28.75 17.76
CA SER A 131 -32.18 30.22 17.71
C SER A 131 -32.46 30.79 16.32
N PHE A 132 -32.24 29.98 15.27
CA PHE A 132 -32.46 30.34 13.87
C PHE A 132 -33.80 29.86 13.30
N ALA A 133 -34.65 29.18 14.08
CA ALA A 133 -35.92 28.61 13.58
C ALA A 133 -36.85 29.66 12.98
N GLN A 134 -36.93 30.84 13.61
CA GLN A 134 -37.72 31.98 13.14
C GLN A 134 -37.31 32.50 11.75
N PHE A 135 -36.08 32.21 11.31
CA PHE A 135 -35.57 32.68 10.01
C PHE A 135 -35.85 31.72 8.86
N LEU A 136 -36.34 30.51 9.14
CA LEU A 136 -36.57 29.47 8.12
C LEU A 136 -37.51 29.94 7.01
N PHE A 137 -38.73 30.34 7.37
CA PHE A 137 -39.74 30.74 6.38
C PHE A 137 -39.35 32.02 5.61
N PRO A 138 -38.88 33.10 6.26
CA PRO A 138 -38.37 34.27 5.52
C PRO A 138 -37.22 33.95 4.56
N ALA A 139 -36.27 33.10 4.97
CA ALA A 139 -35.18 32.69 4.10
C ALA A 139 -35.67 31.90 2.88
N MET A 140 -36.63 30.97 3.07
CA MET A 140 -37.26 30.25 1.96
C MET A 140 -37.92 31.19 0.97
N GLN A 141 -38.70 32.16 1.46
CA GLN A 141 -39.39 33.13 0.62
C GLN A 141 -38.40 33.99 -0.17
N ASN A 142 -37.34 34.47 0.48
CA ASN A 142 -36.31 35.27 -0.19
C ASN A 142 -35.53 34.48 -1.24
N ILE A 143 -35.14 33.22 -0.96
CA ILE A 143 -34.46 32.34 -1.93
C ILE A 143 -35.37 32.02 -3.11
N HIS A 144 -36.65 31.75 -2.87
CA HIS A 144 -37.62 31.50 -3.93
C HIS A 144 -37.80 32.70 -4.86
N ASN A 145 -37.90 33.90 -4.29
CA ASN A 145 -37.96 35.14 -5.05
C ASN A 145 -36.67 35.37 -5.85
N ALA A 146 -35.51 35.08 -5.26
CA ALA A 146 -34.22 35.25 -5.92
C ALA A 146 -34.04 34.27 -7.11
N ILE A 147 -34.43 33.01 -6.94
CA ILE A 147 -34.41 32.00 -8.01
C ILE A 147 -35.41 32.34 -9.12
N SER A 148 -36.62 32.77 -8.75
CA SER A 148 -37.65 33.19 -9.71
C SER A 148 -37.21 34.45 -10.48
N GLY A 149 -36.64 35.44 -9.79
CA GLY A 149 -36.08 36.65 -10.40
C GLY A 149 -34.87 36.37 -11.28
N ALA A 150 -34.15 35.27 -11.05
CA ALA A 150 -33.09 34.78 -11.93
C ALA A 150 -33.60 33.99 -13.16
N GLY A 151 -34.92 33.81 -13.30
CA GLY A 151 -35.53 33.03 -14.39
C GLY A 151 -35.42 31.50 -14.20
N LEU A 152 -35.07 31.04 -13.00
CA LEU A 152 -34.81 29.62 -12.71
C LEU A 152 -35.96 28.94 -11.93
N GLY A 153 -37.04 29.66 -11.62
CA GLY A 153 -38.14 29.17 -10.77
C GLY A 153 -38.91 27.95 -11.31
N HIS A 154 -38.86 27.69 -12.62
CA HIS A 154 -39.41 26.47 -13.21
C HIS A 154 -38.45 25.28 -13.15
N GLN A 155 -37.15 25.53 -12.99
CA GLN A 155 -36.10 24.49 -12.99
C GLN A 155 -35.74 24.06 -11.56
N ILE A 156 -35.66 25.02 -10.64
CA ILE A 156 -35.18 24.80 -9.27
C ILE A 156 -36.33 25.04 -8.29
N LYS A 157 -36.69 24.00 -7.54
CA LYS A 157 -37.71 24.10 -6.49
C LYS A 157 -37.06 24.41 -5.14
N VAL A 158 -37.67 25.29 -4.35
CA VAL A 158 -37.20 25.67 -3.01
C VAL A 158 -38.00 24.90 -1.98
N SER A 159 -37.30 24.23 -1.07
CA SER A 159 -37.90 23.45 0.01
C SER A 159 -37.08 23.58 1.31
N THR A 160 -37.42 22.80 2.32
CA THR A 160 -36.64 22.61 3.55
C THR A 160 -36.61 21.12 3.87
N ALA A 161 -35.50 20.65 4.48
CA ALA A 161 -35.36 19.28 4.94
C ALA A 161 -35.78 19.17 6.42
N THR A 162 -36.86 18.44 6.67
CA THR A 162 -37.31 18.07 8.02
C THR A 162 -36.98 16.60 8.32
N PHE A 163 -37.37 16.09 9.47
CA PHE A 163 -36.99 14.75 9.94
C PHE A 163 -38.09 14.12 10.80
N PHE A 164 -38.02 12.79 10.96
CA PHE A 164 -39.11 11.99 11.52
C PHE A 164 -39.62 12.43 12.91
N ALA A 165 -38.76 13.02 13.76
CA ALA A 165 -39.20 13.49 15.07
C ALA A 165 -40.07 14.76 15.07
N ALA A 166 -40.35 15.35 13.90
CA ALA A 166 -41.36 16.40 13.76
C ALA A 166 -42.80 15.87 13.98
N LEU A 167 -42.99 14.56 13.91
CA LEU A 167 -44.26 13.90 14.17
C LEU A 167 -44.44 13.61 15.67
N GLN A 168 -45.61 13.92 16.21
CA GLN A 168 -46.01 13.55 17.58
C GLN A 168 -46.58 12.13 17.62
N GLU A 169 -47.42 11.81 16.64
CA GLU A 169 -48.01 10.47 16.46
C GLU A 169 -47.60 9.96 15.08
N SER A 170 -47.22 8.69 15.01
CA SER A 170 -46.81 8.04 13.76
C SER A 170 -47.29 6.59 13.63
N TYR A 171 -47.94 6.03 14.66
CA TYR A 171 -48.47 4.67 14.67
C TYR A 171 -49.97 4.64 15.08
N PRO A 172 -50.82 3.88 14.35
CA PRO A 172 -50.56 3.39 13.00
C PRO A 172 -50.35 4.57 12.02
N PRO A 173 -49.79 4.36 10.82
CA PRO A 173 -49.41 5.47 9.92
C PRO A 173 -50.51 6.51 9.61
N SER A 174 -51.79 6.13 9.55
CA SER A 174 -52.91 7.07 9.37
C SER A 174 -53.03 8.10 10.49
N ASN A 175 -52.51 7.78 11.68
CA ASN A 175 -52.51 8.68 12.84
C ASN A 175 -51.40 9.73 12.78
N GLY A 176 -50.47 9.61 11.82
CA GLY A 176 -49.46 10.62 11.49
C GLY A 176 -49.93 12.05 11.75
N ASN A 177 -49.31 12.75 12.71
CA ASN A 177 -49.64 14.13 13.07
C ASN A 177 -48.38 14.90 13.49
N LEU A 178 -48.26 16.16 13.06
CA LEU A 178 -47.15 17.02 13.46
C LEU A 178 -47.28 17.38 14.95
N HIS A 179 -46.15 17.47 15.64
CA HIS A 179 -46.14 18.05 16.98
C HIS A 179 -46.59 19.53 16.92
N PRO A 180 -47.36 20.05 17.89
CA PRO A 180 -47.90 21.42 17.83
C PRO A 180 -46.85 22.51 17.57
N GLU A 181 -45.65 22.38 18.14
CA GLU A 181 -44.53 23.31 17.92
C GLU A 181 -43.97 23.24 16.49
N TYR A 182 -43.94 22.05 15.88
CA TYR A 182 -43.57 21.88 14.48
C TYR A 182 -44.71 22.30 13.55
N GLN A 183 -45.96 22.18 13.96
CA GLN A 183 -47.09 22.74 13.22
C GLN A 183 -47.00 24.27 13.15
N GLN A 184 -46.55 24.92 14.22
CA GLN A 184 -46.28 26.36 14.23
C GLN A 184 -45.11 26.73 13.29
N LEU A 185 -44.01 25.98 13.33
CA LEU A 185 -42.83 26.24 12.48
C LEU A 185 -43.08 25.92 10.99
N LEU A 186 -43.71 24.79 10.70
CA LEU A 186 -43.88 24.27 9.34
C LEU A 186 -45.20 24.68 8.69
N GLY A 187 -46.19 25.23 9.41
CA GLY A 187 -47.49 25.57 8.82
C GLY A 187 -47.39 26.56 7.64
N GLN A 188 -46.57 27.61 7.80
CA GLN A 188 -46.30 28.56 6.71
C GLN A 188 -45.48 27.93 5.58
N VAL A 189 -44.52 27.06 5.94
CA VAL A 189 -43.72 26.29 4.98
C VAL A 189 -44.61 25.40 4.12
N ILE A 190 -45.49 24.60 4.71
CA ILE A 190 -46.40 23.68 4.02
C ILE A 190 -47.31 24.44 3.05
N THR A 191 -47.85 25.58 3.49
CA THR A 191 -48.65 26.47 2.63
C THR A 191 -47.83 26.95 1.43
N PHE A 192 -46.61 27.44 1.67
CA PHE A 192 -45.72 27.91 0.62
C PHE A 192 -45.30 26.80 -0.36
N LEU A 193 -44.98 25.60 0.12
CA LEU A 193 -44.61 24.47 -0.73
C LEU A 193 -45.78 24.06 -1.62
N ARG A 194 -47.00 24.07 -1.09
CA ARG A 194 -48.20 23.73 -1.84
C ARG A 194 -48.44 24.74 -2.97
N ASP A 195 -48.36 26.01 -2.63
CA ASP A 195 -48.62 27.10 -3.56
C ASP A 195 -47.51 27.21 -4.64
N SER A 196 -46.27 26.85 -4.31
CA SER A 196 -45.14 26.80 -5.25
C SER A 196 -44.96 25.45 -5.97
N GLN A 197 -45.82 24.47 -5.67
CA GLN A 197 -45.72 23.09 -6.16
C GLN A 197 -44.31 22.50 -5.95
N ALA A 198 -43.73 22.74 -4.77
CA ALA A 198 -42.45 22.16 -4.35
C ALA A 198 -42.71 20.99 -3.39
N PRO A 199 -41.89 19.93 -3.42
CA PRO A 199 -42.02 18.83 -2.46
C PRO A 199 -41.56 19.28 -1.08
N LEU A 200 -41.97 18.56 -0.04
CA LEU A 200 -41.28 18.59 1.26
C LEU A 200 -40.12 17.59 1.23
N LEU A 201 -38.94 18.02 1.69
CA LEU A 201 -37.79 17.12 1.87
C LEU A 201 -37.83 16.52 3.28
N VAL A 202 -37.67 15.20 3.40
CA VAL A 202 -37.74 14.50 4.68
C VAL A 202 -36.57 13.54 4.84
N ASN A 203 -35.83 13.66 5.94
CA ASN A 203 -34.83 12.68 6.37
C ASN A 203 -35.56 11.55 7.12
N THR A 204 -35.47 10.32 6.60
CA THR A 204 -36.22 9.15 7.10
C THR A 204 -35.27 7.98 7.33
N TYR A 205 -35.20 7.51 8.58
CA TYR A 205 -34.24 6.49 8.98
C TYR A 205 -34.92 5.36 9.76
N PRO A 206 -35.38 4.29 9.07
CA PRO A 206 -35.85 3.05 9.70
C PRO A 206 -34.88 2.48 10.74
N TYR A 207 -33.57 2.70 10.53
CA TYR A 207 -32.52 2.36 11.48
C TYR A 207 -32.77 2.94 12.89
N PHE A 208 -33.07 4.25 13.01
CA PHE A 208 -33.23 4.88 14.32
C PHE A 208 -34.49 4.41 15.04
N SER A 209 -35.57 4.15 14.30
CA SER A 209 -36.80 3.56 14.85
C SER A 209 -36.56 2.13 15.37
N HIS A 210 -35.81 1.30 14.63
CA HIS A 210 -35.47 -0.04 15.07
C HIS A 210 -34.61 -0.06 16.33
N ILE A 211 -33.55 0.75 16.41
CA ILE A 211 -32.70 0.75 17.62
C ILE A 211 -33.37 1.43 18.82
N GLY A 212 -34.33 2.34 18.56
CA GLY A 212 -35.09 3.01 19.60
C GLY A 212 -36.14 2.11 20.23
N ASP A 213 -36.68 1.16 19.45
CA ASP A 213 -37.73 0.23 19.88
C ASP A 213 -37.63 -1.11 19.14
N PRO A 214 -36.63 -1.95 19.45
CA PRO A 214 -36.39 -3.19 18.70
C PRO A 214 -37.43 -4.28 18.97
N GLU A 215 -38.28 -4.13 20.00
CA GLU A 215 -39.35 -5.07 20.32
C GLU A 215 -40.54 -4.91 19.37
N ASP A 216 -41.01 -3.67 19.20
CA ASP A 216 -42.16 -3.37 18.33
C ASP A 216 -41.76 -3.07 16.88
N VAL A 217 -40.49 -2.73 16.64
CA VAL A 217 -39.94 -2.50 15.31
C VAL A 217 -38.90 -3.58 15.01
N PRO A 218 -39.30 -4.77 14.51
CA PRO A 218 -38.36 -5.84 14.25
C PRO A 218 -37.43 -5.52 13.07
N LEU A 219 -36.23 -6.10 13.10
CA LEU A 219 -35.17 -5.80 12.14
C LEU A 219 -35.59 -6.10 10.69
N ASP A 220 -36.35 -7.17 10.46
CA ASP A 220 -36.81 -7.55 9.13
C ASP A 220 -37.84 -6.56 8.56
N TYR A 221 -38.69 -5.97 9.40
CA TYR A 221 -39.58 -4.88 9.04
C TYR A 221 -38.79 -3.62 8.63
N ALA A 222 -37.72 -3.31 9.36
CA ALA A 222 -36.85 -2.17 9.08
C ALA A 222 -35.97 -2.36 7.83
N LEU A 223 -35.63 -3.61 7.47
CA LEU A 223 -34.78 -3.98 6.34
C LEU A 223 -35.52 -4.37 5.04
N PHE A 224 -36.84 -4.19 4.97
CA PHE A 224 -37.71 -4.63 3.85
C PHE A 224 -37.72 -6.16 3.64
N THR A 225 -37.43 -6.95 4.66
CA THR A 225 -37.34 -8.42 4.58
C THR A 225 -38.42 -9.14 5.36
N ALA A 226 -39.38 -8.43 5.96
CA ALA A 226 -40.48 -9.06 6.67
C ALA A 226 -41.25 -10.02 5.74
N PRO A 227 -41.50 -11.27 6.15
CA PRO A 227 -42.09 -12.29 5.28
C PRO A 227 -43.58 -12.05 4.98
N SER A 228 -44.23 -11.20 5.76
CA SER A 228 -45.65 -10.84 5.63
C SER A 228 -45.88 -9.39 6.07
N VAL A 229 -47.11 -8.90 5.88
CA VAL A 229 -47.56 -7.60 6.41
C VAL A 229 -47.29 -7.55 7.92
N VAL A 230 -46.67 -6.46 8.37
CA VAL A 230 -46.31 -6.23 9.78
C VAL A 230 -47.33 -5.32 10.45
N VAL A 231 -47.72 -4.25 9.76
CA VAL A 231 -48.74 -3.31 10.25
C VAL A 231 -49.93 -3.30 9.30
N THR A 232 -51.13 -3.52 9.81
CA THR A 232 -52.40 -3.30 9.10
C THR A 232 -53.10 -2.09 9.70
N ASP A 233 -53.32 -1.09 8.87
CA ASP A 233 -53.90 0.20 9.24
C ASP A 233 -55.10 0.50 8.35
N GLY A 234 -56.28 0.08 8.80
CA GLY A 234 -57.48 0.09 7.98
C GLY A 234 -57.29 -0.73 6.70
N SER A 235 -57.35 -0.06 5.54
CA SER A 235 -57.09 -0.67 4.23
C SER A 235 -55.61 -0.69 3.82
N PHE A 236 -54.73 -0.04 4.58
CA PHE A 236 -53.30 0.02 4.27
C PHE A 236 -52.55 -1.13 4.95
N GLN A 237 -51.66 -1.77 4.19
CA GLN A 237 -50.85 -2.89 4.66
C GLN A 237 -49.37 -2.55 4.46
N TYR A 238 -48.63 -2.49 5.56
CA TYR A 238 -47.21 -2.15 5.55
C TYR A 238 -46.38 -3.39 5.84
N GLN A 239 -45.60 -3.81 4.85
CA GLN A 239 -44.63 -4.89 4.97
C GLN A 239 -43.23 -4.37 5.34
N ASN A 240 -42.97 -3.08 5.18
CA ASN A 240 -41.70 -2.46 5.55
C ASN A 240 -41.93 -1.14 6.29
N LEU A 241 -40.98 -0.81 7.16
CA LEU A 241 -41.06 0.36 8.02
C LEU A 241 -40.91 1.67 7.24
N PHE A 242 -40.14 1.66 6.14
CA PHE A 242 -39.93 2.84 5.31
C PHE A 242 -41.27 3.40 4.78
N ASP A 243 -42.13 2.53 4.26
CA ASP A 243 -43.46 2.91 3.77
C ASP A 243 -44.36 3.44 4.88
N ALA A 244 -44.34 2.79 6.04
CA ALA A 244 -45.11 3.23 7.20
C ALA A 244 -44.66 4.60 7.70
N MET A 245 -43.34 4.84 7.75
CA MET A 245 -42.79 6.14 8.11
C MET A 245 -43.19 7.21 7.08
N LEU A 246 -43.08 6.92 5.78
CA LEU A 246 -43.42 7.88 4.74
C LEU A 246 -44.93 8.21 4.72
N ASP A 247 -45.79 7.21 4.94
CA ASP A 247 -47.25 7.41 5.00
C ASP A 247 -47.74 8.08 6.27
N SER A 248 -47.01 7.95 7.38
CA SER A 248 -47.24 8.77 8.57
C SER A 248 -46.98 10.25 8.30
N PHE A 249 -45.93 10.58 7.55
CA PHE A 249 -45.71 11.96 7.11
C PHE A 249 -46.78 12.43 6.12
N TYR A 250 -47.18 11.62 5.15
CA TYR A 250 -48.28 12.01 4.24
C TYR A 250 -49.59 12.27 4.99
N SER A 251 -49.89 11.47 6.02
CA SER A 251 -51.08 11.68 6.87
C SER A 251 -50.97 12.95 7.71
N ALA A 252 -49.78 13.26 8.24
CA ALA A 252 -49.52 14.50 8.95
C ALA A 252 -49.66 15.74 8.05
N LEU A 253 -49.14 15.66 6.82
CA LEU A 253 -49.29 16.72 5.82
C LEU A 253 -50.74 16.93 5.42
N GLU A 254 -51.51 15.86 5.26
CA GLU A 254 -52.95 15.95 4.98
C GLU A 254 -53.70 16.71 6.08
N LYS A 255 -53.44 16.40 7.35
CA LYS A 255 -54.01 17.11 8.50
C LYS A 255 -53.55 18.56 8.61
N ALA A 256 -52.32 18.85 8.18
CA ALA A 256 -51.76 20.20 8.15
C ALA A 256 -52.16 21.02 6.90
N GLY A 257 -53.05 20.52 6.03
CA GLY A 257 -53.51 21.23 4.83
C GLY A 257 -52.58 21.16 3.61
N GLY A 258 -51.60 20.24 3.65
CA GLY A 258 -50.60 19.96 2.62
C GLY A 258 -50.79 18.62 1.91
N GLY A 259 -51.98 18.02 1.91
CA GLY A 259 -52.22 16.66 1.37
C GLY A 259 -51.89 16.45 -0.12
N SER A 260 -51.75 17.53 -0.89
CA SER A 260 -51.33 17.53 -2.29
C SER A 260 -49.81 17.56 -2.48
N LEU A 261 -49.02 17.73 -1.41
CA LEU A 261 -47.57 17.78 -1.49
C LEU A 261 -46.97 16.41 -1.80
N ASP A 262 -45.85 16.46 -2.53
CA ASP A 262 -44.95 15.33 -2.71
C ASP A 262 -43.93 15.33 -1.57
N ILE A 263 -43.45 14.14 -1.21
CA ILE A 263 -42.31 13.99 -0.30
C ILE A 263 -41.13 13.47 -1.13
N VAL A 264 -39.98 14.10 -0.97
CA VAL A 264 -38.68 13.57 -1.39
C VAL A 264 -37.95 13.14 -0.13
N VAL A 265 -37.49 11.88 -0.10
CA VAL A 265 -36.69 11.39 1.03
C VAL A 265 -35.26 11.90 0.85
N SER A 266 -34.92 12.99 1.51
CA SER A 266 -33.66 13.71 1.30
C SER A 266 -32.46 13.09 2.00
N GLU A 267 -32.70 12.17 2.92
CA GLU A 267 -31.72 11.27 3.52
C GLU A 267 -32.38 10.00 3.99
N THR A 268 -31.74 8.88 3.71
CA THR A 268 -32.05 7.61 4.34
C THR A 268 -30.87 6.66 4.21
N GLY A 269 -30.66 5.79 5.18
CA GLY A 269 -29.54 4.87 5.15
C GLY A 269 -29.52 3.99 6.38
N TRP A 270 -28.56 3.07 6.38
CA TRP A 270 -28.35 2.15 7.49
C TRP A 270 -26.85 2.04 7.76
N ARG A 271 -26.48 2.17 9.03
CA ARG A 271 -25.07 2.18 9.45
C ARG A 271 -24.45 0.79 9.29
N SER A 272 -23.23 0.70 8.75
CA SER A 272 -22.54 -0.59 8.62
C SER A 272 -21.67 -0.96 9.82
N ASP A 273 -21.41 -0.02 10.73
CA ASP A 273 -20.72 -0.24 12.01
C ASP A 273 -21.18 0.81 13.05
N GLY A 274 -20.79 0.62 14.32
CA GLY A 274 -21.03 1.59 15.41
C GLY A 274 -22.31 1.39 16.24
N GLY A 275 -23.00 0.25 16.15
CA GLY A 275 -24.17 -0.11 16.98
C GLY A 275 -24.61 -1.58 16.84
N ASP A 276 -25.48 -2.07 17.72
CA ASP A 276 -25.81 -3.51 17.87
C ASP A 276 -26.46 -4.17 16.64
N THR A 277 -27.12 -3.38 15.79
CA THR A 277 -27.78 -3.84 14.55
C THR A 277 -27.11 -3.29 13.29
N THR A 278 -25.94 -2.69 13.46
CA THR A 278 -25.10 -2.17 12.36
C THR A 278 -24.21 -3.30 11.84
N SER A 279 -24.24 -3.51 10.52
CA SER A 279 -23.35 -4.43 9.82
C SER A 279 -23.34 -4.07 8.34
N VAL A 280 -22.27 -4.42 7.61
CA VAL A 280 -22.23 -4.27 6.16
C VAL A 280 -23.41 -4.97 5.50
N ASP A 281 -23.81 -6.13 6.02
CA ASP A 281 -24.92 -6.90 5.46
C ASP A 281 -26.28 -6.25 5.69
N ASN A 282 -26.55 -5.68 6.88
CA ASN A 282 -27.79 -4.95 7.12
C ASN A 282 -27.82 -3.64 6.32
N ALA A 283 -26.68 -2.93 6.24
CA ALA A 283 -26.54 -1.72 5.44
C ALA A 283 -26.77 -1.99 3.94
N MET A 284 -26.19 -3.07 3.45
CA MET A 284 -26.34 -3.54 2.08
C MET A 284 -27.76 -4.04 1.80
N ALA A 285 -28.37 -4.77 2.74
CA ALA A 285 -29.75 -5.23 2.64
C ALA A 285 -30.70 -4.04 2.55
N TYR A 286 -30.59 -3.09 3.47
CA TYR A 286 -31.39 -1.86 3.48
C TYR A 286 -31.24 -1.07 2.19
N ASN A 287 -30.01 -0.69 1.83
CA ASN A 287 -29.75 0.15 0.65
C ASN A 287 -30.19 -0.53 -0.65
N ARG A 288 -29.93 -1.83 -0.82
CA ARG A 288 -30.38 -2.57 -2.01
C ARG A 288 -31.89 -2.69 -2.09
N LYS A 289 -32.54 -2.99 -0.97
CA LYS A 289 -34.00 -3.15 -0.93
C LYS A 289 -34.73 -1.83 -1.11
N LEU A 290 -34.20 -0.74 -0.54
CA LEU A 290 -34.70 0.60 -0.83
C LEU A 290 -34.58 0.94 -2.31
N VAL A 291 -33.40 0.74 -2.93
CA VAL A 291 -33.21 0.99 -4.37
C VAL A 291 -34.17 0.14 -5.20
N GLN A 292 -34.36 -1.12 -4.84
CA GLN A 292 -35.31 -2.01 -5.50
C GLN A 292 -36.75 -1.48 -5.36
N HIS A 293 -37.17 -1.14 -4.14
CA HIS A 293 -38.51 -0.65 -3.83
C HIS A 293 -38.82 0.66 -4.57
N VAL A 294 -37.89 1.62 -4.55
CA VAL A 294 -37.99 2.89 -5.28
C VAL A 294 -38.07 2.67 -6.79
N ASN A 295 -37.18 1.84 -7.35
CA ASN A 295 -37.15 1.58 -8.79
C ASN A 295 -38.35 0.76 -9.30
N GLN A 296 -39.02 -0.01 -8.44
CA GLN A 296 -40.27 -0.67 -8.78
C GLN A 296 -41.41 0.33 -9.03
N GLY A 297 -41.29 1.57 -8.54
CA GLY A 297 -42.28 2.63 -8.76
C GLY A 297 -43.64 2.34 -8.14
N GLN A 298 -43.70 1.43 -7.17
CA GLN A 298 -44.94 1.03 -6.51
C GLN A 298 -45.51 2.14 -5.62
N GLY A 299 -44.67 3.09 -5.20
CA GLY A 299 -45.03 4.06 -4.18
C GLY A 299 -45.26 3.40 -2.83
N THR A 300 -45.98 4.09 -1.95
CA THR A 300 -46.37 3.59 -0.64
C THR A 300 -47.83 3.12 -0.66
N PRO A 301 -48.31 2.36 0.36
CA PRO A 301 -49.72 1.99 0.47
C PRO A 301 -50.72 3.16 0.38
N LYS A 302 -50.42 4.34 0.94
CA LYS A 302 -51.27 5.55 0.87
C LYS A 302 -51.10 6.32 -0.44
N LYS A 303 -49.95 6.25 -1.11
CA LYS A 303 -49.66 6.89 -2.39
C LYS A 303 -49.21 5.87 -3.46
N PRO A 304 -50.07 4.88 -3.80
CA PRO A 304 -49.69 3.81 -4.71
C PRO A 304 -49.46 4.35 -6.14
N GLY A 305 -48.46 3.81 -6.83
CA GLY A 305 -48.08 4.20 -8.19
C GLY A 305 -47.41 5.57 -8.30
N LYS A 306 -47.16 6.26 -7.18
CA LYS A 306 -46.40 7.50 -7.13
C LYS A 306 -44.93 7.18 -6.88
N ALA A 307 -44.07 7.55 -7.81
CA ALA A 307 -42.64 7.30 -7.69
C ALA A 307 -42.04 8.07 -6.49
N ILE A 308 -41.08 7.43 -5.82
CA ILE A 308 -40.43 7.94 -4.62
C ILE A 308 -39.04 8.41 -5.01
N GLU A 309 -38.76 9.71 -4.89
CA GLU A 309 -37.39 10.21 -4.99
C GLU A 309 -36.70 10.11 -3.62
N ALA A 310 -35.56 9.42 -3.57
CA ALA A 310 -34.85 9.12 -2.32
C ALA A 310 -33.33 9.31 -2.44
N TYR A 311 -32.68 9.79 -1.38
CA TYR A 311 -31.23 10.01 -1.34
C TYR A 311 -30.59 9.13 -0.26
N LEU A 312 -29.69 8.24 -0.69
CA LEU A 312 -28.92 7.38 0.20
C LEU A 312 -27.87 8.18 0.97
N PHE A 313 -27.86 8.04 2.28
CA PHE A 313 -26.89 8.64 3.18
C PHE A 313 -25.85 7.60 3.63
N ALA A 314 -24.58 7.69 3.26
CA ALA A 314 -23.94 8.67 2.36
C ALA A 314 -22.89 8.01 1.44
N MET A 315 -22.31 8.78 0.52
CA MET A 315 -21.29 8.31 -0.44
C MET A 315 -20.00 7.81 0.24
N PHE A 316 -19.64 8.39 1.37
CA PHE A 316 -18.40 8.07 2.06
C PHE A 316 -18.61 8.00 3.56
N ASP A 317 -17.63 7.36 4.20
CA ASP A 317 -17.43 7.37 5.64
C ASP A 317 -16.93 8.73 6.05
N GLU A 318 -17.65 9.36 6.96
CA GLU A 318 -17.34 10.69 7.43
C GLU A 318 -16.68 10.60 8.83
N ASN A 319 -15.37 10.36 8.83
CA ASN A 319 -14.58 10.08 10.03
C ASN A 319 -14.40 11.25 11.00
N GLU A 320 -14.91 12.45 10.68
CA GLU A 320 -14.99 13.59 11.60
C GLU A 320 -16.40 13.73 12.24
N LYS A 321 -17.37 12.87 11.91
CA LYS A 321 -18.69 12.88 12.58
C LYS A 321 -18.62 12.10 13.89
N GLU A 322 -18.93 12.75 14.99
CA GLU A 322 -19.00 12.13 16.32
C GLU A 322 -20.41 11.54 16.62
N PRO A 323 -20.49 10.29 17.13
CA PRO A 323 -19.42 9.31 17.25
C PRO A 323 -19.17 8.57 15.92
N VAL A 324 -17.87 8.38 15.62
CA VAL A 324 -17.24 7.94 14.35
C VAL A 324 -18.09 6.99 13.49
N LEU A 325 -18.54 7.47 12.33
CA LEU A 325 -19.32 6.73 11.32
C LEU A 325 -18.44 6.12 10.23
N ARG A 326 -18.47 4.79 10.08
CA ARG A 326 -17.95 4.04 8.92
C ARG A 326 -19.10 3.36 8.17
N LEU A 327 -19.33 3.74 6.91
CA LEU A 327 -20.05 3.00 5.86
C LEU A 327 -19.01 2.26 4.97
N PRO A 328 -19.40 1.60 3.87
CA PRO A 328 -18.40 1.17 2.90
C PRO A 328 -18.86 1.48 1.49
N ILE A 329 -18.05 2.23 0.73
CA ILE A 329 -18.10 2.14 -0.74
C ILE A 329 -16.70 1.82 -1.25
N ASN A 330 -16.48 0.54 -1.53
CA ASN A 330 -15.60 0.10 -2.62
C ASN A 330 -15.81 -1.40 -2.93
N GLU A 331 -16.90 -1.70 -3.66
CA GLU A 331 -16.80 -2.60 -4.81
C GLU A 331 -17.49 -1.97 -6.05
N PRO A 332 -16.80 -1.92 -7.20
CA PRO A 332 -17.41 -1.81 -8.52
C PRO A 332 -17.61 -3.23 -9.09
N SER A 333 -18.81 -3.77 -8.97
CA SER A 333 -19.52 -4.54 -10.01
C SER A 333 -20.76 -5.19 -9.37
N GLN A 334 -21.74 -5.57 -10.18
CA GLN A 334 -23.02 -6.20 -9.81
C GLN A 334 -24.20 -5.24 -9.58
N PHE A 335 -24.51 -4.44 -10.60
CA PHE A 335 -25.89 -4.34 -11.06
C PHE A 335 -26.09 -5.44 -12.12
N ASN A 336 -26.59 -6.62 -11.71
CA ASN A 336 -27.34 -7.51 -12.60
C ASN A 336 -28.13 -8.53 -11.76
N LEU A 337 -29.45 -8.50 -11.94
CA LEU A 337 -30.38 -9.56 -11.54
C LEU A 337 -30.22 -10.73 -12.51
N THR A 338 -29.81 -11.90 -12.03
CA THR A 338 -30.33 -13.26 -12.34
C THR A 338 -29.43 -14.33 -11.71
N HIS A 339 -30.05 -15.21 -10.91
CA HIS A 339 -29.60 -16.60 -10.70
C HIS A 339 -29.97 -17.45 -11.94
N PRO A 340 -29.29 -18.58 -12.20
CA PRO A 340 -30.00 -19.85 -11.96
C PRO A 340 -29.10 -20.99 -11.41
N ASP A 341 -29.52 -21.43 -10.23
CA ASP A 341 -29.70 -22.77 -9.66
C ASP A 341 -29.20 -24.03 -10.40
N GLY A 342 -28.79 -25.04 -9.61
CA GLY A 342 -28.86 -26.44 -10.07
C GLY A 342 -28.19 -27.53 -9.21
N GLY A 343 -28.72 -27.77 -7.99
CA GLY A 343 -28.90 -29.15 -7.46
C GLY A 343 -27.81 -29.72 -6.54
N GLY A 344 -28.09 -30.56 -5.54
CA GLY A 344 -29.29 -31.27 -5.09
C GLY A 344 -28.96 -32.06 -3.82
N PHE A 345 -29.99 -32.53 -3.12
CA PHE A 345 -30.01 -33.08 -1.76
C PHE A 345 -29.52 -34.55 -1.58
N HIS A 346 -29.29 -34.89 -0.29
CA HIS A 346 -29.37 -36.21 0.39
C HIS A 346 -28.20 -37.23 0.27
N ALA A 347 -27.60 -37.63 1.41
CA ALA A 347 -28.06 -38.76 2.26
C ALA A 347 -26.96 -39.28 3.24
N THR A 348 -27.35 -39.31 4.51
CA THR A 348 -27.02 -40.24 5.63
C THR A 348 -26.03 -41.40 5.48
N GLY A 349 -25.24 -41.67 6.53
CA GLY A 349 -24.62 -42.98 6.78
C GLY A 349 -23.70 -43.06 8.01
N THR A 350 -24.21 -43.62 9.10
CA THR A 350 -23.56 -43.96 10.38
C THR A 350 -22.71 -45.25 10.35
N MET A 351 -21.59 -45.32 11.09
CA MET A 351 -21.30 -46.32 12.16
C MET A 351 -19.80 -46.49 12.50
N SER A 352 -19.46 -46.09 13.73
CA SER A 352 -18.74 -46.79 14.82
C SER A 352 -17.75 -47.97 14.59
N ARG A 353 -16.64 -47.87 15.36
CA ARG A 353 -15.97 -48.87 16.28
C ARG A 353 -14.61 -49.51 15.89
N ARG A 354 -13.59 -49.07 16.66
CA ARG A 354 -12.73 -49.82 17.62
C ARG A 354 -11.70 -50.87 17.11
N LEU A 355 -10.40 -50.66 17.42
CA LEU A 355 -9.62 -51.23 18.56
C LEU A 355 -8.09 -51.41 18.27
N LYS A 356 -7.30 -51.02 19.29
CA LYS A 356 -6.09 -51.67 19.87
C LYS A 356 -4.66 -51.37 19.37
N PHE A 357 -3.85 -51.02 20.38
CA PHE A 357 -2.40 -50.92 20.51
C PHE A 357 -1.67 -52.27 20.45
N PHE A 358 -0.39 -52.29 19.99
CA PHE A 358 0.81 -52.95 20.58
C PHE A 358 2.09 -52.69 19.70
N PRO A 359 3.35 -52.93 20.13
CA PRO A 359 4.31 -51.88 20.50
C PRO A 359 5.56 -51.71 19.59
N MET A 360 6.32 -50.65 19.92
CA MET A 360 7.63 -50.26 19.39
C MET A 360 8.68 -51.39 19.40
N ALA A 361 9.02 -51.93 18.24
CA ALA A 361 10.31 -52.59 18.00
C ALA A 361 10.77 -52.54 16.53
N ASN A 362 9.87 -52.28 15.57
CA ASN A 362 10.21 -52.29 14.14
C ASN A 362 10.71 -50.96 13.55
N ALA A 363 10.83 -49.89 14.33
CA ALA A 363 11.07 -48.54 13.81
C ALA A 363 12.48 -48.34 13.19
N ILE A 364 13.49 -49.09 13.64
CA ILE A 364 14.88 -48.88 13.19
C ILE A 364 15.13 -49.52 11.81
N MET A 365 14.52 -50.67 11.51
CA MET A 365 14.66 -51.36 10.21
C MET A 365 13.85 -50.67 9.09
N HIS A 366 12.72 -50.04 9.43
CA HIS A 366 11.91 -49.28 8.45
C HIS A 366 12.57 -47.95 8.09
N SER A 367 13.32 -47.34 9.01
CA SER A 367 13.98 -46.04 8.77
C SER A 367 15.13 -46.15 7.76
N THR A 368 15.94 -47.21 7.84
CA THR A 368 17.05 -47.44 6.92
C THR A 368 16.60 -47.93 5.54
N MET A 369 15.58 -48.79 5.45
CA MET A 369 14.99 -49.15 4.16
C MET A 369 14.30 -47.97 3.47
N LEU A 370 13.65 -47.08 4.22
CA LEU A 370 12.97 -45.90 3.67
C LEU A 370 13.95 -44.78 3.30
N LEU A 371 15.08 -44.63 4.01
CA LEU A 371 16.17 -43.74 3.62
C LEU A 371 16.90 -44.24 2.36
N LEU A 372 17.09 -45.56 2.22
CA LEU A 372 17.60 -46.13 0.98
C LEU A 372 16.61 -45.93 -0.17
N LEU A 373 15.30 -46.11 0.08
CA LEU A 373 14.26 -45.94 -0.93
C LEU A 373 14.06 -44.47 -1.31
N CYS A 374 14.17 -43.52 -0.37
CA CYS A 374 14.16 -42.08 -0.63
C CYS A 374 15.44 -41.60 -1.32
N GLY A 375 16.60 -42.16 -0.97
CA GLY A 375 17.86 -41.94 -1.69
C GLY A 375 17.79 -42.47 -3.13
N LEU A 376 17.17 -43.65 -3.32
CA LEU A 376 16.91 -44.21 -4.65
C LEU A 376 15.87 -43.37 -5.42
N LEU A 377 14.80 -42.90 -4.79
CA LEU A 377 13.77 -42.06 -5.40
C LEU A 377 14.26 -40.65 -5.75
N MET A 378 15.14 -40.06 -4.94
CA MET A 378 15.81 -38.79 -5.29
C MET A 378 16.86 -38.96 -6.38
N ALA A 379 17.50 -40.13 -6.47
CA ALA A 379 18.37 -40.47 -7.60
C ALA A 379 17.58 -40.77 -8.89
N ILE A 380 16.32 -41.23 -8.77
CA ILE A 380 15.43 -41.54 -9.90
C ILE A 380 14.65 -40.31 -10.39
N PHE A 381 14.42 -39.30 -9.55
CA PHE A 381 13.71 -38.05 -9.93
C PHE A 381 14.57 -36.80 -9.75
N LYS A 382 15.55 -36.61 -10.66
CA LYS A 382 16.02 -35.25 -11.00
C LYS A 382 14.85 -34.51 -11.68
N THR A 383 14.03 -33.78 -10.94
CA THR A 383 13.06 -32.86 -11.56
C THR A 383 13.79 -31.58 -11.97
N THR A 384 14.31 -31.57 -13.19
CA THR A 384 14.72 -30.34 -13.88
C THR A 384 13.51 -29.43 -14.00
N GLY A 385 13.56 -28.23 -13.41
CA GLY A 385 12.51 -27.24 -13.58
C GLY A 385 12.28 -26.95 -15.07
N ALA A 386 11.03 -26.74 -15.48
CA ALA A 386 10.68 -26.45 -16.87
C ALA A 386 11.63 -25.39 -17.47
N GLU A 387 12.36 -25.76 -18.53
CA GLU A 387 13.43 -24.90 -19.08
C GLU A 387 13.00 -24.06 -20.29
N VAL A 388 11.70 -24.01 -20.59
CA VAL A 388 11.18 -23.36 -21.80
C VAL A 388 10.87 -21.87 -21.57
N GLY A 389 11.40 -21.01 -22.45
CA GLY A 389 11.06 -19.59 -22.57
C GLY A 389 10.22 -19.27 -23.80
N VAL A 390 9.82 -18.01 -23.96
CA VAL A 390 9.07 -17.53 -25.13
C VAL A 390 9.68 -16.22 -25.65
N CYS A 391 9.85 -16.11 -26.96
CA CYS A 391 10.37 -14.90 -27.61
C CYS A 391 9.27 -13.84 -27.73
N TYR A 392 9.58 -12.60 -27.35
CA TYR A 392 8.72 -11.44 -27.55
C TYR A 392 9.23 -10.63 -28.75
N GLY A 393 8.72 -10.96 -29.94
CA GLY A 393 8.96 -10.20 -31.17
C GLY A 393 8.06 -8.95 -31.24
N MET A 394 8.60 -7.86 -31.76
CA MET A 394 7.94 -6.54 -31.81
C MET A 394 7.80 -5.98 -33.23
N LYS A 395 7.98 -6.79 -34.28
CA LYS A 395 7.86 -6.33 -35.67
C LYS A 395 6.40 -6.37 -36.15
N ALA A 396 5.59 -5.53 -35.52
CA ALA A 396 4.16 -5.39 -35.79
C ALA A 396 3.61 -4.07 -35.23
N ASN A 397 2.57 -3.54 -35.88
CA ASN A 397 1.90 -2.30 -35.47
C ASN A 397 0.56 -2.52 -34.75
N ASN A 398 0.20 -3.77 -34.46
CA ASN A 398 -1.05 -4.17 -33.82
C ASN A 398 -0.85 -4.92 -32.48
N LEU A 399 0.37 -4.92 -31.93
CA LEU A 399 0.68 -5.60 -30.66
C LEU A 399 0.15 -4.82 -29.45
N PRO A 400 -0.18 -5.51 -28.34
CA PRO A 400 -0.49 -4.86 -27.06
C PRO A 400 0.67 -4.02 -26.52
N PRO A 401 0.39 -3.05 -25.63
CA PRO A 401 1.45 -2.34 -24.91
C PRO A 401 2.37 -3.31 -24.13
N PRO A 402 3.69 -3.06 -24.04
CA PRO A 402 4.63 -3.96 -23.39
C PRO A 402 4.24 -4.37 -21.95
N ALA A 403 3.72 -3.43 -21.16
CA ALA A 403 3.25 -3.73 -19.80
C ALA A 403 2.17 -4.84 -19.75
N GLU A 404 1.25 -4.85 -20.72
CA GLU A 404 0.23 -5.90 -20.82
C GLU A 404 0.82 -7.24 -21.27
N VAL A 405 1.85 -7.21 -22.12
CA VAL A 405 2.56 -8.42 -22.54
C VAL A 405 3.32 -9.04 -21.37
N ILE A 406 4.02 -8.24 -20.57
CA ILE A 406 4.70 -8.74 -19.35
C ILE A 406 3.67 -9.31 -18.36
N ALA A 407 2.53 -8.65 -18.17
CA ALA A 407 1.45 -9.17 -17.34
C ALA A 407 0.90 -10.51 -17.87
N LEU A 408 0.82 -10.68 -19.19
CA LEU A 408 0.42 -11.94 -19.81
C LEU A 408 1.47 -13.05 -19.60
N PHE A 409 2.77 -12.75 -19.66
CA PHE A 409 3.83 -13.70 -19.28
C PHE A 409 3.66 -14.18 -17.84
N GLN A 410 3.40 -13.27 -16.90
CA GLN A 410 3.15 -13.60 -15.49
C GLN A 410 1.87 -14.43 -15.31
N GLN A 411 0.78 -14.05 -15.98
CA GLN A 411 -0.50 -14.76 -15.95
C GLN A 411 -0.36 -16.21 -16.45
N LYS A 412 0.46 -16.41 -17.49
CA LYS A 412 0.70 -17.74 -18.08
C LYS A 412 1.82 -18.52 -17.40
N GLY A 413 2.46 -17.96 -16.37
CA GLY A 413 3.55 -18.61 -15.65
C GLY A 413 4.81 -18.84 -16.49
N ILE A 414 5.01 -18.06 -17.55
CA ILE A 414 6.20 -18.12 -18.40
C ILE A 414 7.34 -17.42 -17.66
N LYS A 415 8.41 -18.16 -17.36
CA LYS A 415 9.49 -17.69 -16.50
C LYS A 415 10.70 -17.14 -17.24
N ARG A 416 10.75 -17.28 -18.57
CA ARG A 416 11.87 -16.82 -19.40
C ARG A 416 11.38 -16.11 -20.66
N MET A 417 12.01 -14.99 -20.96
CA MET A 417 11.68 -14.15 -22.12
C MET A 417 12.94 -13.87 -22.94
N ARG A 418 12.82 -13.86 -24.27
CA ARG A 418 13.83 -13.28 -25.17
C ARG A 418 13.30 -11.99 -25.79
N LEU A 419 14.13 -10.94 -25.83
CA LEU A 419 13.84 -9.66 -26.46
C LEU A 419 14.98 -9.28 -27.42
N TYR A 420 14.64 -8.99 -28.69
CA TYR A 420 15.61 -8.81 -29.79
C TYR A 420 16.26 -7.42 -29.85
N ASP A 421 15.65 -6.43 -29.20
CA ASP A 421 16.17 -5.07 -29.10
C ASP A 421 15.84 -4.50 -27.72
N PRO A 422 16.71 -3.66 -27.11
CA PRO A 422 16.34 -2.96 -25.89
C PRO A 422 15.11 -2.07 -26.10
N ASN A 423 14.00 -2.45 -25.47
CA ASN A 423 12.76 -1.68 -25.45
C ASN A 423 12.53 -1.12 -24.05
N GLN A 424 12.54 0.20 -23.90
CA GLN A 424 12.50 0.86 -22.59
C GLN A 424 11.22 0.53 -21.81
N ASP A 425 10.07 0.49 -22.50
CA ASP A 425 8.78 0.18 -21.87
C ASP A 425 8.72 -1.27 -21.40
N ALA A 426 9.24 -2.21 -22.20
CA ALA A 426 9.34 -3.61 -21.83
C ALA A 426 10.31 -3.81 -20.64
N LEU A 427 11.49 -3.19 -20.68
CA LEU A 427 12.48 -3.27 -19.59
C LEU A 427 11.95 -2.63 -18.30
N GLN A 428 11.21 -1.53 -18.40
CA GLN A 428 10.57 -0.91 -17.23
C GLN A 428 9.47 -1.81 -16.65
N ALA A 429 8.65 -2.43 -17.49
CA ALA A 429 7.60 -3.36 -17.06
C ALA A 429 8.16 -4.67 -16.46
N LEU A 430 9.33 -5.12 -16.93
CA LEU A 430 10.01 -6.31 -16.40
C LEU A 430 10.64 -6.07 -15.01
N GLY A 431 10.84 -4.82 -14.60
CA GLY A 431 11.47 -4.48 -13.32
C GLY A 431 10.70 -5.04 -12.12
N GLY A 432 11.37 -5.82 -11.27
CA GLY A 432 10.76 -6.46 -10.11
C GLY A 432 9.92 -7.71 -10.44
N THR A 433 9.88 -8.13 -11.70
CA THR A 433 9.37 -9.45 -12.08
C THR A 433 10.46 -10.52 -11.91
N ASN A 434 10.06 -11.77 -11.66
CA ASN A 434 10.99 -12.90 -11.62
C ASN A 434 11.19 -13.57 -12.99
N ILE A 435 10.90 -12.87 -14.10
CA ILE A 435 11.09 -13.38 -15.45
C ILE A 435 12.57 -13.22 -15.84
N GLU A 436 13.25 -14.32 -16.15
CA GLU A 436 14.63 -14.30 -16.63
C GLU A 436 14.67 -13.79 -18.07
N LEU A 437 15.47 -12.76 -18.32
CA LEU A 437 15.57 -12.10 -19.61
C LEU A 437 16.85 -12.51 -20.38
N LEU A 438 16.67 -12.94 -21.61
CA LEU A 438 17.69 -12.96 -22.65
C LEU A 438 17.48 -11.71 -23.52
N LEU A 439 18.41 -10.75 -23.44
CA LEU A 439 18.33 -9.48 -24.17
C LEU A 439 19.41 -9.43 -25.25
N ASP A 440 19.03 -9.08 -26.47
CA ASP A 440 19.96 -8.98 -27.58
C ASP A 440 20.62 -7.59 -27.66
N VAL A 441 21.90 -7.55 -28.04
CA VAL A 441 22.53 -6.37 -28.67
C VAL A 441 22.22 -6.47 -30.16
N PRO A 442 21.49 -5.51 -30.74
CA PRO A 442 21.05 -5.64 -32.14
C PRO A 442 22.24 -5.72 -33.10
N SER A 443 22.12 -6.50 -34.17
CA SER A 443 23.19 -6.66 -35.17
C SER A 443 23.64 -5.31 -35.77
N ALA A 444 22.72 -4.36 -35.89
CA ALA A 444 23.00 -2.99 -36.37
C ALA A 444 23.91 -2.18 -35.41
N ASN A 445 24.01 -2.56 -34.14
CA ASN A 445 24.86 -1.89 -33.15
C ASN A 445 26.26 -2.50 -33.03
N LEU A 446 26.55 -3.62 -33.70
CA LEU A 446 27.80 -4.36 -33.55
C LEU A 446 29.04 -3.53 -33.88
N GLU A 447 29.02 -2.79 -34.99
CA GLU A 447 30.16 -1.93 -35.39
C GLU A 447 30.43 -0.84 -34.34
N SER A 448 29.38 -0.20 -33.82
CA SER A 448 29.49 0.85 -32.80
C SER A 448 30.02 0.32 -31.47
N VAL A 449 29.48 -0.81 -31.01
CA VAL A 449 29.89 -1.46 -29.75
C VAL A 449 31.30 -2.03 -29.86
N ALA A 450 31.70 -2.53 -31.03
CA ALA A 450 33.06 -2.99 -31.30
C ALA A 450 34.07 -1.84 -31.35
N ALA A 451 33.68 -0.68 -31.88
CA ALA A 451 34.59 0.45 -32.13
C ALA A 451 35.25 1.02 -30.86
N SER A 452 34.58 0.96 -29.70
CA SER A 452 35.19 1.39 -28.44
C SER A 452 34.56 0.76 -27.20
N GLN A 453 35.37 0.58 -26.14
CA GLN A 453 34.88 0.15 -24.84
C GLN A 453 33.85 1.13 -24.26
N ALA A 454 34.02 2.43 -24.48
CA ALA A 454 33.09 3.46 -23.98
C ALA A 454 31.67 3.29 -24.56
N ASN A 455 31.55 2.90 -25.83
CA ASN A 455 30.25 2.63 -26.45
C ASN A 455 29.57 1.41 -25.83
N ALA A 456 30.34 0.37 -25.50
CA ALA A 456 29.82 -0.81 -24.81
C ALA A 456 29.43 -0.52 -23.35
N ASP A 457 30.25 0.26 -22.64
CA ASP A 457 29.95 0.73 -21.27
C ASP A 457 28.66 1.55 -21.26
N GLN A 458 28.49 2.46 -22.23
CA GLN A 458 27.28 3.25 -22.39
C GLN A 458 26.06 2.37 -22.71
N TRP A 459 26.21 1.39 -23.61
CA TRP A 459 25.12 0.46 -23.91
C TRP A 459 24.68 -0.34 -22.68
N VAL A 460 25.63 -0.81 -21.85
CA VAL A 460 25.32 -1.50 -20.58
C VAL A 460 24.70 -0.55 -19.55
N GLU A 461 25.16 0.70 -19.47
CA GLU A 461 24.57 1.71 -18.59
C GLU A 461 23.09 1.92 -18.92
N ASP A 462 22.81 2.16 -20.21
CA ASP A 462 21.48 2.54 -20.69
C ASP A 462 20.47 1.40 -20.64
N ASN A 463 20.90 0.17 -20.93
CA ASN A 463 20.00 -0.96 -21.15
C ASN A 463 19.99 -1.99 -20.01
N ILE A 464 20.99 -1.98 -19.13
CA ILE A 464 21.12 -2.96 -18.03
C ILE A 464 21.14 -2.26 -16.68
N LYS A 465 22.10 -1.36 -16.43
CA LYS A 465 22.24 -0.73 -15.10
C LYS A 465 21.05 0.18 -14.76
N LYS A 466 20.54 0.92 -15.75
CA LYS A 466 19.31 1.71 -15.60
C LYS A 466 18.10 0.87 -15.18
N TYR A 467 18.10 -0.42 -15.52
CA TYR A 467 17.03 -1.38 -15.25
C TYR A 467 17.47 -2.47 -14.26
N ASN A 468 18.17 -2.09 -13.19
CA ASN A 468 18.79 -3.02 -12.21
C ASN A 468 17.84 -3.94 -11.42
N THR A 469 16.52 -3.79 -11.59
CA THR A 469 15.51 -4.69 -11.01
C THR A 469 15.02 -5.75 -11.99
N VAL A 470 15.48 -5.73 -13.25
CA VAL A 470 15.21 -6.75 -14.25
C VAL A 470 16.17 -7.92 -14.06
N ASN A 471 15.65 -9.15 -14.14
CA ASN A 471 16.45 -10.36 -13.98
C ASN A 471 17.12 -10.78 -15.31
N PHE A 472 18.20 -10.07 -15.68
CA PHE A 472 19.00 -10.43 -16.85
C PHE A 472 19.76 -11.74 -16.63
N ARG A 473 19.58 -12.70 -17.54
CA ARG A 473 20.29 -13.99 -17.52
C ARG A 473 21.35 -14.08 -18.62
N TYR A 474 20.99 -13.66 -19.83
CA TYR A 474 21.87 -13.72 -20.99
C TYR A 474 21.84 -12.39 -21.76
N ILE A 475 22.99 -11.99 -22.30
CA ILE A 475 23.08 -10.95 -23.33
C ILE A 475 23.54 -11.60 -24.63
N ALA A 476 22.72 -11.55 -25.67
CA ALA A 476 23.02 -12.11 -26.99
C ALA A 476 23.55 -11.01 -27.92
N VAL A 477 24.85 -11.01 -28.20
CA VAL A 477 25.47 -10.01 -29.05
C VAL A 477 25.32 -10.42 -30.51
N GLY A 478 24.38 -9.78 -31.21
CA GLY A 478 23.99 -10.14 -32.57
C GLY A 478 23.11 -11.40 -32.63
N ASN A 479 22.30 -11.46 -33.69
CA ASN A 479 21.46 -12.60 -34.04
C ASN A 479 21.77 -13.04 -35.48
N GLU A 480 22.16 -14.31 -35.64
CA GLU A 480 22.40 -14.97 -36.93
C GLU A 480 23.41 -14.28 -37.87
N VAL A 481 24.48 -13.70 -37.30
CA VAL A 481 25.54 -13.00 -38.05
C VAL A 481 26.19 -13.94 -39.07
N LYS A 482 26.22 -13.51 -40.34
CA LYS A 482 26.77 -14.28 -41.48
C LYS A 482 28.16 -13.77 -41.84
N PRO A 483 29.07 -14.63 -42.33
CA PRO A 483 30.40 -14.20 -42.80
C PRO A 483 30.37 -13.12 -43.89
N THR A 484 29.27 -13.04 -44.66
CA THR A 484 29.06 -12.05 -45.71
C THR A 484 28.48 -10.72 -45.23
N ASP A 485 28.04 -10.62 -43.98
CA ASP A 485 27.49 -9.37 -43.44
C ASP A 485 28.61 -8.34 -43.27
N SER A 486 28.33 -7.07 -43.58
CA SER A 486 29.34 -6.00 -43.49
C SER A 486 29.92 -5.84 -42.08
N PHE A 487 29.10 -6.11 -41.06
CA PHE A 487 29.44 -6.01 -39.64
C PHE A 487 29.97 -7.32 -39.04
N ALA A 488 30.16 -8.39 -39.82
CA ALA A 488 30.52 -9.71 -39.31
C ALA A 488 31.80 -9.70 -38.45
N GLN A 489 32.81 -8.96 -38.92
CA GLN A 489 34.10 -8.83 -38.22
C GLN A 489 34.00 -8.07 -36.89
N SER A 490 32.90 -7.35 -36.65
CA SER A 490 32.65 -6.63 -35.40
C SER A 490 32.04 -7.50 -34.30
N LEU A 491 31.57 -8.71 -34.62
CA LEU A 491 30.91 -9.59 -33.66
C LEU A 491 31.79 -9.91 -32.44
N PHE A 492 32.99 -10.44 -32.68
CA PHE A 492 33.88 -10.85 -31.60
C PHE A 492 34.37 -9.67 -30.74
N PRO A 493 34.86 -8.55 -31.30
CA PRO A 493 35.20 -7.36 -30.51
C PRO A 493 34.03 -6.79 -29.71
N ALA A 494 32.81 -6.78 -30.27
CA ALA A 494 31.62 -6.32 -29.55
C ALA A 494 31.31 -7.21 -28.34
N MET A 495 31.42 -8.54 -28.49
CA MET A 495 31.25 -9.49 -27.37
C MET A 495 32.26 -9.25 -26.25
N GLN A 496 33.53 -9.00 -26.60
CA GLN A 496 34.58 -8.69 -25.62
C GLN A 496 34.26 -7.39 -24.86
N ASN A 497 33.88 -6.33 -25.58
CA ASN A 497 33.58 -5.04 -24.97
C ASN A 497 32.35 -5.10 -24.06
N ILE A 498 31.27 -5.77 -24.49
CA ILE A 498 30.05 -5.96 -23.67
C ILE A 498 30.36 -6.80 -22.43
N ARG A 499 31.11 -7.91 -22.56
CA ARG A 499 31.51 -8.71 -21.41
C ARG A 499 32.32 -7.89 -20.40
N LYS A 500 33.27 -7.10 -20.87
CA LYS A 500 34.05 -6.21 -20.01
C LYS A 500 33.16 -5.16 -19.33
N ALA A 501 32.22 -4.56 -20.05
CA ALA A 501 31.26 -3.61 -19.49
C ALA A 501 30.38 -4.23 -18.39
N ILE A 502 29.86 -5.45 -18.62
CA ILE A 502 29.10 -6.22 -17.61
C ILE A 502 29.94 -6.52 -16.35
N VAL A 503 31.20 -6.91 -16.53
CA VAL A 503 32.13 -7.15 -15.40
C VAL A 503 32.39 -5.86 -14.64
N ASN A 504 32.68 -4.77 -15.34
CA ASN A 504 32.92 -3.45 -14.74
C ASN A 504 31.69 -2.93 -13.98
N ALA A 505 30.49 -3.31 -14.43
CA ALA A 505 29.23 -3.02 -13.75
C ALA A 505 28.99 -3.88 -12.49
N GLY A 506 29.86 -4.83 -12.18
CA GLY A 506 29.72 -5.76 -11.05
C GLY A 506 28.71 -6.90 -11.28
N LEU A 507 28.30 -7.12 -12.54
CA LEU A 507 27.26 -8.09 -12.91
C LEU A 507 27.85 -9.36 -13.58
N GLY A 508 29.18 -9.51 -13.52
CA GLY A 508 29.93 -10.50 -14.27
C GLY A 508 29.62 -11.97 -13.95
N ASP A 509 29.15 -12.25 -12.73
CA ASP A 509 28.78 -13.61 -12.30
C ASP A 509 27.29 -13.90 -12.54
N GLN A 510 26.47 -12.85 -12.67
CA GLN A 510 25.03 -12.95 -12.86
C GLN A 510 24.64 -13.09 -14.33
N ILE A 511 25.31 -12.33 -15.22
CA ILE A 511 24.93 -12.21 -16.63
C ILE A 511 25.98 -12.85 -17.52
N LYS A 512 25.57 -13.83 -18.33
CA LYS A 512 26.44 -14.47 -19.33
C LYS A 512 26.28 -13.80 -20.69
N VAL A 513 27.39 -13.45 -21.34
CA VAL A 513 27.42 -12.85 -22.68
C VAL A 513 27.62 -13.94 -23.71
N SER A 514 26.74 -14.00 -24.70
CA SER A 514 26.77 -14.98 -25.79
C SER A 514 26.40 -14.34 -27.14
N THR A 515 26.24 -15.15 -28.19
CA THR A 515 25.70 -14.76 -29.49
C THR A 515 24.80 -15.87 -30.02
N ALA A 516 23.77 -15.51 -30.80
CA ALA A 516 22.86 -16.45 -31.43
C ALA A 516 23.32 -16.77 -32.85
N THR A 517 23.53 -18.05 -33.14
CA THR A 517 23.78 -18.58 -34.49
C THR A 517 22.62 -19.47 -34.93
N PHE A 518 22.68 -20.03 -36.14
CA PHE A 518 21.57 -20.77 -36.74
C PHE A 518 22.10 -21.90 -37.62
N PHE A 519 21.20 -22.80 -38.03
CA PHE A 519 21.60 -24.07 -38.64
C PHE A 519 22.38 -23.94 -39.96
N ALA A 520 22.30 -22.79 -40.66
CA ALA A 520 23.10 -22.59 -41.88
C ALA A 520 24.61 -22.39 -41.60
N ALA A 521 25.02 -22.19 -40.34
CA ALA A 521 26.43 -22.19 -39.94
C ALA A 521 27.05 -23.59 -39.97
N ILE A 522 26.24 -24.64 -40.09
CA ILE A 522 26.67 -26.03 -40.21
C ILE A 522 26.92 -26.38 -41.69
N ASP A 523 28.02 -27.06 -41.96
CA ASP A 523 28.37 -27.52 -43.31
C ASP A 523 27.32 -28.50 -43.86
N LYS A 524 26.99 -28.41 -45.15
CA LYS A 524 25.97 -29.24 -45.79
C LYS A 524 26.28 -30.74 -45.78
N SER A 525 27.54 -31.13 -45.59
CA SER A 525 27.97 -32.54 -45.47
C SER A 525 27.83 -33.12 -44.05
N SER A 526 27.26 -32.36 -43.12
CA SER A 526 27.13 -32.70 -41.69
C SER A 526 26.05 -33.74 -41.36
N PHE A 527 25.55 -34.48 -42.34
CA PHE A 527 24.63 -35.61 -42.11
C PHE A 527 25.39 -36.94 -42.26
N PRO A 528 25.23 -37.90 -41.33
CA PRO A 528 24.42 -37.86 -40.10
C PRO A 528 25.04 -36.97 -38.99
N PRO A 529 24.33 -36.66 -37.88
CA PRO A 529 24.75 -35.65 -36.88
C PRO A 529 26.20 -35.70 -36.37
N SER A 530 26.81 -36.88 -36.27
CA SER A 530 28.21 -37.10 -35.88
C SER A 530 29.21 -36.47 -36.87
N ASN A 531 28.80 -36.29 -38.13
CA ASN A 531 29.56 -35.55 -39.14
C ASN A 531 29.49 -34.04 -38.96
N GLY A 532 28.66 -33.52 -38.05
CA GLY A 532 28.56 -32.10 -37.71
C GLY A 532 29.90 -31.36 -37.73
N THR A 533 30.04 -30.41 -38.64
CA THR A 533 31.17 -29.47 -38.76
C THR A 533 30.61 -28.09 -39.07
N LEU A 534 31.27 -27.04 -38.57
CA LEU A 534 30.97 -25.69 -39.03
C LEU A 534 31.38 -25.54 -40.49
N ASP A 535 30.58 -24.81 -41.27
CA ASP A 535 30.97 -24.35 -42.59
C ASP A 535 32.30 -23.57 -42.48
N PRO A 536 33.26 -23.74 -43.42
CA PRO A 536 34.58 -23.13 -43.30
C PRO A 536 34.59 -21.61 -43.11
N GLU A 537 33.63 -20.88 -43.68
CA GLU A 537 33.54 -19.43 -43.50
C GLU A 537 32.96 -19.07 -42.12
N TYR A 538 32.00 -19.85 -41.63
CA TYR A 538 31.50 -19.72 -40.26
C TYR A 538 32.53 -20.16 -39.22
N GLN A 539 33.39 -21.14 -39.52
CA GLN A 539 34.49 -21.54 -38.65
C GLN A 539 35.48 -20.37 -38.45
N LYS A 540 35.76 -19.59 -39.50
CA LYS A 540 36.60 -18.38 -39.41
C LYS A 540 35.95 -17.32 -38.50
N LEU A 541 34.64 -17.13 -38.62
CA LEU A 541 33.89 -16.14 -37.84
C LEU A 541 33.70 -16.57 -36.36
N LEU A 542 33.27 -17.80 -36.13
CA LEU A 542 32.85 -18.30 -34.81
C LEU A 542 33.99 -18.94 -34.01
N GLY A 543 35.14 -19.27 -34.61
CA GLY A 543 36.24 -19.94 -33.89
C GLY A 543 36.73 -19.16 -32.66
N GLN A 544 36.88 -17.84 -32.79
CA GLN A 544 37.25 -16.97 -31.66
C GLN A 544 36.12 -16.82 -30.65
N VAL A 545 34.87 -16.76 -31.12
CA VAL A 545 33.66 -16.72 -30.29
C VAL A 545 33.56 -17.98 -29.42
N ILE A 546 33.72 -19.16 -30.00
CA ILE A 546 33.67 -20.45 -29.30
C ILE A 546 34.71 -20.50 -28.17
N THR A 547 35.94 -20.06 -28.47
CA THR A 547 37.00 -19.96 -27.46
C THR A 547 36.60 -19.02 -26.32
N PHE A 548 36.08 -17.84 -26.66
CA PHE A 548 35.64 -16.85 -25.67
C PHE A 548 34.48 -17.34 -24.80
N LEU A 549 33.48 -18.01 -25.38
CA LEU A 549 32.35 -18.57 -24.62
C LEU A 549 32.85 -19.62 -23.64
N ARG A 550 33.78 -20.47 -24.07
CA ARG A 550 34.35 -21.54 -23.24
C ARG A 550 35.08 -20.94 -22.04
N ASP A 551 35.93 -19.96 -22.29
CA ASP A 551 36.77 -19.33 -21.28
C ASP A 551 35.93 -18.51 -20.28
N ASN A 552 34.72 -18.06 -20.66
CA ASN A 552 33.78 -17.35 -19.79
C ASN A 552 32.64 -18.22 -19.23
N GLN A 553 32.66 -19.54 -19.50
CA GLN A 553 31.60 -20.48 -19.12
C GLN A 553 30.19 -19.99 -19.53
N ALA A 554 30.08 -19.49 -20.76
CA ALA A 554 28.83 -19.05 -21.36
C ALA A 554 28.34 -20.08 -22.39
N PRO A 555 27.03 -20.35 -22.51
CA PRO A 555 26.52 -21.26 -23.54
C PRO A 555 26.60 -20.60 -24.93
N LEU A 556 26.60 -21.40 -25.99
CA LEU A 556 26.27 -20.90 -27.33
C LEU A 556 24.74 -20.89 -27.50
N LEU A 557 24.20 -19.78 -28.02
CA LEU A 557 22.78 -19.69 -28.37
C LEU A 557 22.58 -20.16 -29.81
N VAL A 558 21.59 -21.04 -30.05
CA VAL A 558 21.29 -21.53 -31.40
C VAL A 558 19.81 -21.41 -31.74
N ASN A 559 19.54 -20.87 -32.92
CA ASN A 559 18.21 -20.85 -33.53
C ASN A 559 18.02 -22.13 -34.33
N THR A 560 17.09 -22.98 -33.89
CA THR A 560 16.89 -24.33 -34.42
C THR A 560 15.46 -24.50 -34.89
N TYR A 561 15.26 -24.54 -36.21
CA TYR A 561 13.95 -24.59 -36.83
C TYR A 561 13.79 -25.83 -37.72
N PRO A 562 13.27 -26.96 -37.20
CA PRO A 562 12.97 -28.16 -37.99
C PRO A 562 12.07 -27.89 -39.20
N TYR A 563 11.20 -26.87 -39.11
CA TYR A 563 10.36 -26.40 -40.22
C TYR A 563 11.17 -26.11 -41.50
N PHE A 564 12.28 -25.35 -41.41
CA PHE A 564 13.08 -24.99 -42.57
C PHE A 564 13.79 -26.19 -43.19
N SER A 565 14.26 -27.13 -42.36
CA SER A 565 14.84 -28.39 -42.83
C SER A 565 13.80 -29.25 -43.56
N TYR A 566 12.55 -29.29 -43.09
CA TYR A 566 11.47 -30.03 -43.72
C TYR A 566 11.07 -29.44 -45.09
N ILE A 567 10.84 -28.13 -45.18
CA ILE A 567 10.45 -27.52 -46.46
C ILE A 567 11.63 -27.43 -47.45
N GLY A 568 12.86 -27.44 -46.95
CA GLY A 568 14.09 -27.38 -47.75
C GLY A 568 14.51 -28.73 -48.35
N ASP A 569 14.07 -29.86 -47.77
CA ASP A 569 14.36 -31.20 -48.27
C ASP A 569 13.14 -32.12 -48.15
N SER A 570 12.53 -32.45 -49.30
CA SER A 570 11.39 -33.37 -49.41
C SER A 570 11.62 -34.78 -48.83
N LYS A 571 12.88 -35.16 -48.55
CA LYS A 571 13.22 -36.45 -47.93
C LYS A 571 13.04 -36.46 -46.42
N VAL A 572 12.91 -35.29 -45.79
CA VAL A 572 12.65 -35.19 -44.35
C VAL A 572 11.18 -35.50 -44.08
N PRO A 573 10.84 -36.57 -43.35
CA PRO A 573 9.45 -36.88 -43.04
C PRO A 573 8.83 -35.82 -42.12
N LEU A 574 7.55 -35.48 -42.33
CA LEU A 574 6.86 -34.46 -41.53
C LEU A 574 6.72 -34.90 -40.06
N ASP A 575 6.47 -36.18 -39.82
CA ASP A 575 6.36 -36.76 -38.49
C ASP A 575 7.69 -36.71 -37.72
N TYR A 576 8.82 -36.86 -38.41
CA TYR A 576 10.17 -36.65 -37.88
C TYR A 576 10.40 -35.21 -37.42
N ALA A 577 9.88 -34.24 -38.17
CA ALA A 577 10.02 -32.81 -37.87
C ALA A 577 9.04 -32.33 -36.76
N LEU A 578 7.85 -32.95 -36.64
CA LEU A 578 6.79 -32.56 -35.71
C LEU A 578 6.80 -33.32 -34.35
N PHE A 579 7.85 -34.09 -34.05
CA PHE A 579 7.90 -34.95 -32.86
C PHE A 579 6.80 -36.04 -32.80
N THR A 580 6.40 -36.58 -33.96
CA THR A 580 5.34 -37.59 -34.06
C THR A 580 5.77 -38.89 -34.72
N ALA A 581 7.03 -39.00 -35.16
CA ALA A 581 7.58 -40.24 -35.70
C ALA A 581 7.46 -41.39 -34.66
N PRO A 582 6.96 -42.57 -35.05
CA PRO A 582 6.71 -43.68 -34.13
C PRO A 582 7.99 -44.42 -33.69
N SER A 583 9.10 -44.23 -34.40
CA SER A 583 10.40 -44.87 -34.14
C SER A 583 11.54 -43.98 -34.64
N ALA A 584 12.78 -44.36 -34.32
CA ALA A 584 13.97 -43.69 -34.84
C ALA A 584 13.94 -43.60 -36.38
N VAL A 585 14.21 -42.42 -36.91
CA VAL A 585 14.22 -42.12 -38.36
C VAL A 585 15.65 -42.13 -38.90
N VAL A 586 16.61 -41.68 -38.09
CA VAL A 586 18.04 -41.66 -38.44
C VAL A 586 18.83 -42.48 -37.44
N GLN A 587 19.67 -43.39 -37.94
CA GLN A 587 20.68 -44.12 -37.18
C GLN A 587 22.05 -43.55 -37.51
N ASP A 588 22.82 -43.18 -36.50
CA ASP A 588 24.16 -42.60 -36.63
C ASP A 588 25.12 -43.28 -35.66
N GLY A 589 25.88 -44.25 -36.16
CA GLY A 589 26.64 -45.15 -35.30
C GLY A 589 25.74 -45.84 -34.28
N SER A 590 25.98 -45.63 -32.99
CA SER A 590 25.13 -46.14 -31.89
C SER A 590 23.97 -45.22 -31.51
N LEU A 591 23.90 -43.99 -32.04
CA LEU A 591 22.88 -43.01 -31.70
C LEU A 591 21.67 -43.14 -32.63
N GLN A 592 20.48 -43.01 -32.06
CA GLN A 592 19.20 -43.08 -32.76
C GLN A 592 18.43 -41.79 -32.56
N TYR A 593 18.03 -41.19 -33.68
CA TYR A 593 17.30 -39.93 -33.69
C TYR A 593 15.87 -40.17 -34.14
N GLN A 594 14.95 -40.08 -33.18
CA GLN A 594 13.50 -40.12 -33.42
C GLN A 594 12.93 -38.76 -33.83
N TYR A 595 13.58 -37.67 -33.45
CA TYR A 595 13.12 -36.31 -33.75
C TYR A 595 14.20 -35.50 -34.44
N LEU A 596 13.81 -34.72 -35.47
CA LEU A 596 14.74 -33.90 -36.24
C LEU A 596 15.41 -32.84 -35.37
N PHE A 597 14.68 -32.28 -34.41
CA PHE A 597 15.20 -31.31 -33.44
C PHE A 597 16.44 -31.84 -32.71
N ASP A 598 16.40 -33.07 -32.22
CA ASP A 598 17.52 -33.68 -31.50
C ASP A 598 18.74 -33.93 -32.41
N ALA A 599 18.48 -34.35 -33.65
CA ALA A 599 19.53 -34.54 -34.64
C ALA A 599 20.22 -33.22 -34.99
N MET A 600 19.46 -32.14 -35.16
CA MET A 600 20.00 -30.80 -35.42
C MET A 600 20.86 -30.30 -34.26
N LEU A 601 20.38 -30.45 -33.02
CA LEU A 601 21.10 -30.02 -31.83
C LEU A 601 22.41 -30.82 -31.62
N ASP A 602 22.39 -32.14 -31.88
CA ASP A 602 23.60 -32.97 -31.82
C ASP A 602 24.58 -32.72 -32.96
N THR A 603 24.09 -32.24 -34.10
CA THR A 603 24.95 -31.76 -35.18
C THR A 603 25.74 -30.54 -34.73
N PHE A 604 25.11 -29.60 -34.02
CA PHE A 604 25.82 -28.48 -33.39
C PHE A 604 26.82 -28.94 -32.32
N TYR A 605 26.44 -29.88 -31.44
CA TYR A 605 27.39 -30.40 -30.43
C TYR A 605 28.62 -31.05 -31.07
N SER A 606 28.44 -31.82 -32.16
CA SER A 606 29.56 -32.44 -32.89
C SER A 606 30.42 -31.39 -33.61
N ALA A 607 29.81 -30.34 -34.16
CA ALA A 607 30.53 -29.23 -34.76
C ALA A 607 31.36 -28.45 -33.71
N LEU A 608 30.78 -28.16 -32.54
CA LEU A 608 31.48 -27.52 -31.42
C LEU A 608 32.64 -28.37 -30.93
N GLU A 609 32.46 -29.68 -30.81
CA GLU A 609 33.53 -30.61 -30.41
C GLU A 609 34.73 -30.53 -31.36
N LYS A 610 34.49 -30.57 -32.68
CA LYS A 610 35.54 -30.43 -33.71
C LYS A 610 36.16 -29.04 -33.76
N ALA A 611 35.40 -28.01 -33.40
CA ALA A 611 35.88 -26.63 -33.31
C ALA A 611 36.60 -26.29 -31.98
N GLY A 612 36.80 -27.27 -31.07
CA GLY A 612 37.50 -27.07 -29.80
C GLY A 612 36.63 -26.51 -28.66
N GLY A 613 35.31 -26.49 -28.84
CA GLY A 613 34.28 -26.03 -27.90
C GLY A 613 33.46 -27.13 -27.24
N GLY A 614 33.93 -28.38 -27.20
CA GLY A 614 33.13 -29.54 -26.75
C GLY A 614 32.61 -29.49 -25.30
N SER A 615 33.13 -28.58 -24.47
CA SER A 615 32.64 -28.32 -23.10
C SER A 615 31.47 -27.34 -23.04
N LEU A 616 31.17 -26.62 -24.14
CA LEU A 616 30.10 -25.64 -24.19
C LEU A 616 28.73 -26.30 -24.05
N ASP A 617 27.85 -25.59 -23.36
CA ASP A 617 26.41 -25.86 -23.39
C ASP A 617 25.76 -25.12 -24.56
N ILE A 618 24.62 -25.63 -25.01
CA ILE A 618 23.79 -25.00 -26.03
C ILE A 618 22.46 -24.61 -25.38
N VAL A 619 22.02 -23.39 -25.64
CA VAL A 619 20.66 -22.94 -25.37
C VAL A 619 19.98 -22.72 -26.71
N VAL A 620 18.83 -23.36 -26.94
CA VAL A 620 18.04 -23.13 -28.15
C VAL A 620 17.30 -21.82 -27.97
N SER A 621 17.82 -20.76 -28.57
CA SER A 621 17.34 -19.38 -28.36
C SER A 621 16.12 -19.02 -29.19
N GLU A 622 15.82 -19.83 -30.21
CA GLU A 622 14.60 -19.77 -31.01
C GLU A 622 14.27 -21.14 -31.61
N THR A 623 12.98 -21.50 -31.57
CA THR A 623 12.43 -22.64 -32.30
C THR A 623 10.90 -22.56 -32.34
N GLY A 624 10.25 -23.14 -33.35
CA GLY A 624 8.79 -23.11 -33.47
C GLY A 624 8.30 -23.72 -34.77
N TRP A 625 7.02 -23.50 -35.08
CA TRP A 625 6.42 -23.87 -36.35
C TRP A 625 5.32 -22.87 -36.75
N PRO A 626 5.29 -22.37 -38.01
CA PRO A 626 4.32 -21.37 -38.42
C PRO A 626 2.91 -21.96 -38.58
N SER A 627 1.90 -21.21 -38.12
CA SER A 627 0.50 -21.63 -38.16
C SER A 627 -0.21 -21.35 -39.49
N ASP A 628 0.36 -20.51 -40.36
CA ASP A 628 -0.17 -20.20 -41.69
C ASP A 628 0.93 -19.61 -42.60
N GLY A 629 0.61 -19.34 -43.87
CA GLY A 629 1.42 -18.53 -44.79
C GLY A 629 2.50 -19.28 -45.58
N GLY A 630 2.57 -20.61 -45.50
CA GLY A 630 3.61 -21.42 -46.17
C GLY A 630 3.25 -22.89 -46.40
N GLN A 631 4.23 -23.68 -46.84
CA GLN A 631 4.06 -25.12 -47.02
C GLN A 631 4.04 -25.83 -45.67
N ALA A 632 3.11 -26.76 -45.47
CA ALA A 632 2.93 -27.50 -44.20
C ALA A 632 2.71 -26.61 -42.96
N THR A 633 2.19 -25.40 -43.16
CA THR A 633 1.75 -24.52 -42.08
C THR A 633 0.28 -24.79 -41.76
N SER A 634 -0.03 -24.99 -40.48
CA SER A 634 -1.39 -25.06 -39.97
C SER A 634 -1.38 -24.81 -38.47
N VAL A 635 -2.51 -24.36 -37.92
CA VAL A 635 -2.70 -24.26 -36.46
C VAL A 635 -2.42 -25.59 -35.77
N ASP A 636 -2.81 -26.72 -36.38
CA ASP A 636 -2.58 -28.06 -35.82
C ASP A 636 -1.10 -28.46 -35.83
N ASN A 637 -0.36 -28.17 -36.89
CA ASN A 637 1.08 -28.44 -36.94
C ASN A 637 1.84 -27.56 -35.94
N ALA A 638 1.49 -26.28 -35.85
CA ALA A 638 2.06 -25.33 -34.90
C ALA A 638 1.81 -25.76 -33.45
N LYS A 639 0.56 -26.12 -33.13
CA LYS A 639 0.18 -26.68 -31.83
C LYS A 639 0.94 -27.97 -31.53
N THR A 640 1.03 -28.88 -32.50
CA THR A 640 1.69 -30.18 -32.34
C THR A 640 3.16 -30.00 -32.01
N TYR A 641 3.90 -29.24 -32.84
CA TYR A 641 5.31 -28.98 -32.63
C TYR A 641 5.57 -28.32 -31.26
N ASN A 642 4.92 -27.19 -30.97
CA ASN A 642 5.16 -26.42 -29.75
C ASN A 642 4.78 -27.21 -28.49
N THR A 643 3.67 -27.95 -28.52
CA THR A 643 3.28 -28.81 -27.39
C THR A 643 4.26 -29.95 -27.17
N LYS A 644 4.69 -30.62 -28.24
CA LYS A 644 5.61 -31.76 -28.17
C LYS A 644 7.01 -31.35 -27.76
N LEU A 645 7.50 -30.20 -28.22
CA LEU A 645 8.75 -29.62 -27.79
C LEU A 645 8.74 -29.32 -26.29
N VAL A 646 7.67 -28.66 -25.78
CA VAL A 646 7.51 -28.41 -24.35
C VAL A 646 7.49 -29.72 -23.56
N GLN A 647 6.81 -30.75 -24.06
CA GLN A 647 6.81 -32.09 -23.46
C GLN A 647 8.20 -32.74 -23.49
N HIS A 648 8.95 -32.59 -24.58
CA HIS A 648 10.30 -33.13 -24.75
C HIS A 648 11.28 -32.49 -23.77
N VAL A 649 11.30 -31.15 -23.71
CA VAL A 649 12.15 -30.40 -22.77
C VAL A 649 11.80 -30.70 -21.31
N ASN A 650 10.51 -30.75 -20.97
CA ASN A 650 10.06 -31.00 -19.59
C ASN A 650 10.30 -32.44 -19.11
N GLN A 651 10.63 -33.38 -20.01
CA GLN A 651 11.08 -34.71 -19.59
C GLN A 651 12.47 -34.69 -18.94
N GLY A 652 13.20 -33.58 -19.02
CA GLY A 652 14.54 -33.43 -18.43
C GLY A 652 15.60 -34.31 -19.11
N LYS A 653 15.26 -34.92 -20.25
CA LYS A 653 16.17 -35.71 -21.07
C LYS A 653 16.83 -34.78 -22.09
N GLY A 654 18.14 -34.94 -22.24
CA GLY A 654 18.85 -34.31 -23.34
C GLY A 654 18.66 -35.05 -24.66
N THR A 655 19.42 -34.62 -25.66
CA THR A 655 19.52 -35.28 -26.95
C THR A 655 20.23 -36.63 -26.86
N PRO A 656 20.15 -37.51 -27.88
CA PRO A 656 20.87 -38.78 -27.89
C PRO A 656 22.38 -38.70 -27.60
N LYS A 657 23.10 -37.67 -28.08
CA LYS A 657 24.54 -37.47 -27.79
C LYS A 657 24.79 -36.86 -26.40
N LYS A 658 23.85 -36.10 -25.84
CA LYS A 658 23.96 -35.45 -24.52
C LYS A 658 22.78 -35.79 -23.60
N PRO A 659 22.48 -37.07 -23.34
CA PRO A 659 21.22 -37.49 -22.72
C PRO A 659 21.04 -36.99 -21.27
N GLU A 660 22.15 -36.69 -20.58
CA GLU A 660 22.16 -36.19 -19.21
C GLU A 660 22.09 -34.66 -19.08
N LYS A 661 22.16 -33.92 -20.20
CA LYS A 661 22.08 -32.46 -20.21
C LYS A 661 20.66 -32.01 -20.53
N ALA A 662 20.04 -31.26 -19.62
CA ALA A 662 18.73 -30.67 -19.86
C ALA A 662 18.79 -29.66 -21.02
N ILE A 663 17.70 -29.57 -21.77
CA ILE A 663 17.58 -28.68 -22.93
C ILE A 663 16.89 -27.38 -22.48
N VAL A 664 17.57 -26.25 -22.61
CA VAL A 664 16.94 -24.93 -22.50
C VAL A 664 16.49 -24.50 -23.89
N ALA A 665 15.20 -24.16 -24.07
CA ALA A 665 14.65 -23.76 -25.37
C ALA A 665 13.70 -22.57 -25.28
N TYR A 666 13.63 -21.73 -26.31
CA TYR A 666 12.70 -20.61 -26.42
C TYR A 666 11.76 -20.78 -27.62
N LEU A 667 10.45 -20.70 -27.38
CA LEU A 667 9.44 -20.76 -28.42
C LEU A 667 9.34 -19.43 -29.18
N PHE A 668 9.41 -19.50 -30.50
CA PHE A 668 9.13 -18.40 -31.41
C PHE A 668 7.69 -18.54 -31.93
N ALA A 669 6.73 -17.72 -31.51
CA ALA A 669 6.83 -16.50 -30.68
C ALA A 669 5.58 -16.23 -29.84
N MET A 670 5.60 -15.18 -28.99
CA MET A 670 4.43 -14.81 -28.18
C MET A 670 3.20 -14.43 -29.02
N PHE A 671 3.39 -13.60 -30.07
CA PHE A 671 2.31 -13.09 -30.91
C PHE A 671 2.61 -13.27 -32.40
N ASP A 672 1.57 -13.20 -33.22
CA ASP A 672 1.71 -12.96 -34.66
C ASP A 672 2.16 -11.55 -34.95
N GLU A 673 3.04 -11.41 -35.93
CA GLU A 673 3.75 -10.17 -36.23
C GLU A 673 3.45 -9.74 -37.68
N ASN A 674 2.48 -8.84 -37.85
CA ASN A 674 1.88 -8.51 -39.16
C ASN A 674 2.80 -7.80 -40.17
N GLU A 675 3.94 -7.25 -39.73
CA GLU A 675 4.89 -6.52 -40.59
C GLU A 675 6.09 -7.37 -41.06
N LYS A 676 6.07 -8.68 -40.79
CA LYS A 676 7.11 -9.60 -41.25
C LYS A 676 6.85 -10.11 -42.67
N GLU A 677 7.90 -10.37 -43.43
CA GLU A 677 7.84 -10.98 -44.76
C GLU A 677 8.95 -12.02 -44.88
N PRO A 678 8.76 -13.12 -45.65
CA PRO A 678 7.56 -13.50 -46.42
C PRO A 678 6.36 -13.95 -45.54
N ALA A 679 5.19 -14.20 -46.15
CA ALA A 679 3.92 -14.41 -45.45
C ALA A 679 3.93 -15.37 -44.23
N TYR A 680 4.65 -16.51 -44.29
CA TYR A 680 4.72 -17.43 -43.15
C TYR A 680 5.41 -16.83 -41.91
N GLU A 681 6.28 -15.83 -42.07
CA GLU A 681 6.95 -15.13 -40.95
C GLU A 681 5.96 -14.37 -40.05
N LYS A 682 4.74 -14.11 -40.54
CA LYS A 682 3.70 -13.43 -39.76
C LYS A 682 3.01 -14.31 -38.72
N HIS A 683 3.13 -15.64 -38.84
CA HIS A 683 2.18 -16.59 -38.23
C HIS A 683 2.77 -17.54 -37.17
N TRP A 684 3.80 -17.12 -36.43
CA TRP A 684 4.49 -17.95 -35.42
C TRP A 684 3.93 -17.81 -34.00
N GLY A 685 3.00 -16.89 -33.77
CA GLY A 685 2.48 -16.55 -32.46
C GLY A 685 1.71 -17.69 -31.78
N LEU A 686 1.95 -17.88 -30.48
CA LEU A 686 1.09 -18.64 -29.58
C LEU A 686 -0.27 -17.94 -29.35
N PHE A 687 -0.26 -16.60 -29.43
CA PHE A 687 -1.42 -15.74 -29.28
C PHE A 687 -1.65 -14.88 -30.53
N PHE A 688 -2.89 -14.46 -30.74
CA PHE A 688 -3.19 -13.33 -31.61
C PHE A 688 -2.86 -12.01 -30.89
N PRO A 689 -2.60 -10.90 -31.62
CA PRO A 689 -2.29 -9.61 -31.01
C PRO A 689 -3.39 -9.07 -30.07
N ASN A 690 -4.64 -9.54 -30.19
CA ASN A 690 -5.71 -9.24 -29.23
C ASN A 690 -5.64 -10.02 -27.90
N LYS A 691 -4.51 -10.73 -27.63
CA LYS A 691 -4.26 -11.59 -26.46
C LYS A 691 -5.10 -12.87 -26.40
N GLN A 692 -5.85 -13.20 -27.44
CA GLN A 692 -6.54 -14.48 -27.55
C GLN A 692 -5.54 -15.59 -27.87
N GLU A 693 -5.60 -16.70 -27.12
CA GLU A 693 -4.80 -17.90 -27.42
C GLU A 693 -5.19 -18.46 -28.80
N LYS A 694 -4.21 -18.79 -29.62
CA LYS A 694 -4.47 -19.55 -30.85
C LYS A 694 -4.69 -21.03 -30.56
N TYR A 695 -3.92 -21.56 -29.62
CA TYR A 695 -3.98 -22.94 -29.16
C TYR A 695 -3.34 -23.04 -27.78
N SER A 696 -3.90 -23.89 -26.92
CA SER A 696 -3.38 -24.07 -25.56
C SER A 696 -2.20 -25.06 -25.55
N ILE A 697 -1.06 -24.62 -25.03
CA ILE A 697 0.15 -25.44 -24.85
C ILE A 697 0.47 -25.77 -23.38
N MET A 698 -0.28 -25.21 -22.42
CA MET A 698 0.05 -25.25 -20.97
C MET A 698 -0.94 -26.05 -20.11
N ALA A 699 -1.64 -27.03 -20.69
CA ALA A 699 -2.75 -27.73 -20.03
C ALA A 699 -2.37 -28.72 -18.89
N ASN A 700 -1.09 -28.92 -18.57
CA ASN A 700 -0.65 -29.94 -17.59
C ASN A 700 -0.21 -29.42 -16.20
N ALA A 701 -0.48 -28.15 -15.88
CA ALA A 701 -0.26 -27.63 -14.52
C ALA A 701 -1.21 -28.24 -13.47
N ILE A 702 -2.27 -28.95 -13.89
CA ILE A 702 -3.29 -29.52 -13.00
C ILE A 702 -2.80 -30.78 -12.26
N MET A 703 -1.80 -31.51 -12.78
CA MET A 703 -1.21 -32.67 -12.07
C MET A 703 -0.10 -32.29 -11.06
N HIS A 704 0.55 -31.14 -11.24
CA HIS A 704 1.67 -30.72 -10.37
C HIS A 704 1.19 -30.19 -9.02
N SER A 705 0.02 -29.55 -8.95
CA SER A 705 -0.51 -28.97 -7.72
C SER A 705 -0.91 -30.02 -6.68
N THR A 706 -1.49 -31.15 -7.12
CA THR A 706 -1.92 -32.23 -6.22
C THR A 706 -0.74 -33.03 -5.67
N MET A 707 0.33 -33.22 -6.45
CA MET A 707 1.50 -33.99 -6.01
C MET A 707 2.48 -33.14 -5.18
N LEU A 708 2.59 -31.83 -5.42
CA LEU A 708 3.32 -30.91 -4.54
C LEU A 708 2.64 -30.75 -3.17
N LEU A 709 1.30 -30.78 -3.10
CA LEU A 709 0.55 -30.77 -1.83
C LEU A 709 0.76 -32.05 -1.01
N LEU A 710 0.92 -33.19 -1.69
CA LEU A 710 1.26 -34.47 -1.06
C LEU A 710 2.74 -34.54 -0.65
N LEU A 711 3.67 -34.03 -1.47
CA LEU A 711 5.09 -33.97 -1.12
C LEU A 711 5.39 -32.89 -0.07
N SER A 712 4.70 -31.75 -0.08
CA SER A 712 4.79 -30.73 0.96
C SER A 712 4.18 -31.24 2.26
N GLY A 713 3.08 -32.01 2.19
CA GLY A 713 2.53 -32.73 3.34
C GLY A 713 3.52 -33.72 3.95
N LEU A 714 4.27 -34.46 3.13
CA LEU A 714 5.27 -35.43 3.58
C LEU A 714 6.60 -34.77 4.03
N LEU A 715 7.06 -33.70 3.37
CA LEU A 715 8.23 -32.92 3.78
C LEU A 715 7.96 -32.12 5.06
N SER A 716 6.73 -31.66 5.30
CA SER A 716 6.33 -31.04 6.58
C SER A 716 6.36 -32.05 7.74
N ALA A 717 6.19 -33.34 7.44
CA ALA A 717 6.25 -34.41 8.43
C ALA A 717 7.70 -34.85 8.74
N ILE A 718 8.65 -34.63 7.83
CA ILE A 718 10.06 -35.08 7.96
C ILE A 718 11.01 -33.92 8.32
N PHE A 719 10.82 -32.74 7.74
CA PHE A 719 11.48 -31.50 8.15
C PHE A 719 10.52 -30.69 9.00
N LYS A 720 10.64 -30.82 10.33
CA LYS A 720 10.36 -29.65 11.17
C LYS A 720 11.41 -28.60 10.83
N THR A 721 11.21 -27.84 9.75
CA THR A 721 11.83 -26.51 9.64
C THR A 721 11.38 -25.79 10.89
N ALA A 722 12.31 -25.59 11.80
CA ALA A 722 11.95 -25.06 13.10
C ALA A 722 11.31 -23.69 12.90
N ASP A 723 10.04 -23.59 13.30
CA ASP A 723 9.22 -22.39 13.16
C ASP A 723 10.03 -21.15 13.55
N ALA A 724 9.98 -20.09 12.74
CA ALA A 724 10.49 -18.78 13.14
C ALA A 724 9.93 -18.43 14.52
N GLN A 725 10.82 -18.12 15.47
CA GLN A 725 10.45 -17.91 16.88
C GLN A 725 10.24 -16.44 17.22
N VAL A 726 10.48 -15.53 16.26
CA VAL A 726 10.43 -14.08 16.46
C VAL A 726 9.46 -13.47 15.44
N GLY A 727 8.42 -12.83 15.95
CA GLY A 727 7.54 -11.91 15.23
C GLY A 727 7.76 -10.46 15.63
N VAL A 728 7.07 -9.56 14.93
CA VAL A 728 7.01 -8.13 15.30
C VAL A 728 5.55 -7.69 15.34
N CYS A 729 5.19 -6.84 16.30
CA CYS A 729 3.88 -6.24 16.42
C CYS A 729 3.74 -5.10 15.40
N TYR A 730 2.68 -5.10 14.62
CA TYR A 730 2.30 -3.98 13.77
C TYR A 730 1.30 -3.10 14.51
N GLY A 731 1.82 -2.18 15.31
CA GLY A 731 1.07 -1.09 15.92
C GLY A 731 0.64 -0.07 14.85
N MET A 732 -0.58 0.45 15.00
CA MET A 732 -1.23 1.35 14.04
C MET A 732 -1.68 2.68 14.68
N MET A 733 -1.31 2.94 15.93
CA MET A 733 -1.65 4.18 16.64
C MET A 733 -0.65 5.31 16.35
N GLY A 734 -0.44 5.61 15.07
CA GLY A 734 0.33 6.76 14.63
C GLY A 734 -0.29 7.44 13.42
N ASN A 735 -0.22 8.78 13.35
CA ASN A 735 -0.79 9.56 12.24
C ASN A 735 0.19 9.77 11.06
N ASN A 736 1.40 9.21 11.17
CA ASN A 736 2.50 9.34 10.22
C ASN A 736 3.05 7.97 9.75
N LEU A 737 2.29 6.89 9.97
CA LEU A 737 2.71 5.53 9.62
C LEU A 737 2.56 5.24 8.11
N PRO A 738 3.40 4.37 7.53
CA PRO A 738 3.23 3.94 6.15
C PRO A 738 1.91 3.17 5.92
N PRO A 739 1.37 3.15 4.69
CA PRO A 739 0.25 2.29 4.32
C PRO A 739 0.54 0.82 4.58
N ALA A 740 -0.48 0.04 4.94
CA ALA A 740 -0.32 -1.36 5.34
C ALA A 740 0.42 -2.22 4.31
N ALA A 741 0.16 -2.05 3.01
CA ALA A 741 0.88 -2.78 1.96
C ALA A 741 2.41 -2.56 2.00
N GLU A 742 2.84 -1.31 2.23
CA GLU A 742 4.25 -0.98 2.36
C GLU A 742 4.85 -1.58 3.64
N VAL A 743 4.08 -1.63 4.74
CA VAL A 743 4.50 -2.28 5.97
C VAL A 743 4.69 -3.78 5.76
N ILE A 744 3.73 -4.46 5.12
CA ILE A 744 3.86 -5.88 4.78
C ILE A 744 5.11 -6.11 3.91
N ASP A 745 5.42 -5.21 2.98
CA ASP A 745 6.65 -5.27 2.18
C ASP A 745 7.92 -5.08 3.00
N ILE A 746 7.88 -4.26 4.04
CA ILE A 746 8.98 -4.15 5.02
C ILE A 746 9.16 -5.48 5.75
N TYR A 747 8.09 -6.10 6.24
CA TYR A 747 8.16 -7.43 6.88
C TYR A 747 8.80 -8.46 5.95
N ARG A 748 8.37 -8.52 4.68
CA ARG A 748 8.94 -9.43 3.67
C ARG A 748 10.43 -9.16 3.42
N ARG A 749 10.82 -7.91 3.17
CA ARG A 749 12.22 -7.52 2.89
C ARG A 749 13.14 -7.74 4.08
N LYS A 750 12.64 -7.61 5.30
CA LYS A 750 13.39 -7.86 6.54
C LYS A 750 13.37 -9.32 6.97
N GLY A 751 12.69 -10.21 6.22
CA GLY A 751 12.60 -11.63 6.53
C GLY A 751 11.82 -11.92 7.82
N ILE A 752 10.92 -11.02 8.23
CA ILE A 752 10.08 -11.20 9.42
C ILE A 752 8.88 -12.06 9.01
N GLN A 753 8.79 -13.25 9.61
CA GLN A 753 7.83 -14.28 9.19
C GLN A 753 6.59 -14.38 10.08
N GLN A 754 6.51 -13.57 11.14
CA GLN A 754 5.34 -13.52 12.03
C GLN A 754 4.97 -12.07 12.36
N MET A 755 3.66 -11.80 12.42
CA MET A 755 3.11 -10.47 12.70
C MET A 755 1.99 -10.58 13.74
N ARG A 756 1.93 -9.62 14.66
CA ARG A 756 0.75 -9.39 15.52
C ARG A 756 0.01 -8.15 15.05
N LEU A 757 -1.31 -8.24 14.95
CA LEU A 757 -2.22 -7.15 14.59
C LEU A 757 -3.30 -7.00 15.67
N TYR A 758 -3.49 -5.79 16.19
CA TYR A 758 -4.31 -5.51 17.39
C TYR A 758 -5.82 -5.43 17.15
N ALA A 759 -6.24 -5.39 15.89
CA ALA A 759 -7.61 -5.52 15.45
C ALA A 759 -7.61 -5.92 13.97
N PRO A 760 -8.69 -6.49 13.41
CA PRO A 760 -8.79 -6.73 11.98
C PRO A 760 -8.71 -5.41 11.20
N ASP A 761 -7.60 -5.23 10.49
CA ASP A 761 -7.42 -4.13 9.53
C ASP A 761 -7.48 -4.68 8.11
N GLU A 762 -8.45 -4.22 7.32
CA GLU A 762 -8.70 -4.75 5.99
C GLU A 762 -7.52 -4.52 5.04
N ALA A 763 -6.86 -3.36 5.11
CA ALA A 763 -5.73 -3.05 4.25
C ALA A 763 -4.55 -3.99 4.54
N ALA A 764 -4.25 -4.24 5.82
CA ALA A 764 -3.23 -5.20 6.24
C ALA A 764 -3.59 -6.63 5.88
N LEU A 765 -4.83 -7.08 6.12
CA LEU A 765 -5.27 -8.44 5.80
C LEU A 765 -5.25 -8.72 4.29
N ARG A 766 -5.63 -7.74 3.45
CA ARG A 766 -5.49 -7.86 1.98
C ARG A 766 -4.02 -7.96 1.57
N ALA A 767 -3.17 -7.08 2.11
CA ALA A 767 -1.74 -7.08 1.78
C ALA A 767 -1.01 -8.34 2.26
N LEU A 768 -1.44 -8.94 3.38
CA LEU A 768 -0.87 -10.18 3.91
C LEU A 768 -1.19 -11.42 3.05
N GLY A 769 -2.21 -11.38 2.19
CA GLY A 769 -2.61 -12.49 1.35
C GLY A 769 -1.46 -13.02 0.47
N GLY A 770 -1.15 -14.31 0.57
CA GLY A 770 -0.09 -14.94 -0.24
C GLY A 770 1.35 -14.62 0.20
N THR A 771 1.55 -13.88 1.29
CA THR A 771 2.90 -13.53 1.79
C THR A 771 3.55 -14.62 2.65
N ASN A 772 2.75 -15.60 3.11
CA ASN A 772 3.10 -16.63 4.10
C ASN A 772 3.48 -16.13 5.51
N ILE A 773 3.39 -14.82 5.78
CA ILE A 773 3.61 -14.25 7.12
C ILE A 773 2.52 -14.79 8.07
N LYS A 774 2.94 -15.44 9.17
CA LYS A 774 2.04 -16.00 10.18
C LYS A 774 1.42 -14.88 11.01
N LEU A 775 0.10 -14.85 11.08
CA LEU A 775 -0.64 -13.79 11.75
C LEU A 775 -1.19 -14.23 13.11
N LEU A 776 -0.84 -13.49 14.15
CA LEU A 776 -1.56 -13.39 15.42
C LEU A 776 -2.53 -12.22 15.28
N LEU A 777 -3.83 -12.49 15.23
CA LEU A 777 -4.86 -11.46 15.09
C LEU A 777 -5.65 -11.31 16.40
N ASP A 778 -5.72 -10.09 16.92
CA ASP A 778 -6.48 -9.80 18.13
C ASP A 778 -7.96 -9.52 17.82
N VAL A 779 -8.82 -9.92 18.77
CA VAL A 779 -10.15 -9.38 18.96
C VAL A 779 -10.04 -8.27 20.01
N SER A 780 -10.45 -7.05 19.66
CA SER A 780 -10.40 -5.92 20.57
C SER A 780 -11.33 -6.12 21.78
N ASN A 781 -10.90 -5.63 22.95
CA ASN A 781 -11.63 -5.79 24.22
C ASN A 781 -13.12 -5.35 24.15
N PRO A 782 -13.50 -4.24 23.48
CA PRO A 782 -14.89 -3.85 23.36
C PRO A 782 -15.78 -4.85 22.59
N ARG A 783 -15.20 -5.73 21.77
CA ARG A 783 -15.96 -6.74 21.00
C ARG A 783 -16.25 -8.02 21.79
N LEU A 784 -15.71 -8.17 23.00
CA LEU A 784 -15.91 -9.39 23.80
C LEU A 784 -17.38 -9.64 24.15
N GLU A 785 -18.13 -8.60 24.52
CA GLU A 785 -19.57 -8.73 24.83
C GLU A 785 -20.37 -9.19 23.62
N TYR A 786 -20.17 -8.54 22.47
CA TYR A 786 -20.81 -8.92 21.21
C TYR A 786 -20.55 -10.39 20.82
N LEU A 787 -19.31 -10.85 20.90
CA LEU A 787 -18.96 -12.23 20.54
C LEU A 787 -19.44 -13.25 21.57
N ALA A 788 -19.53 -12.86 22.85
CA ALA A 788 -20.09 -13.68 23.91
C ALA A 788 -21.61 -13.85 23.79
N ALA A 789 -22.32 -12.82 23.28
CA ALA A 789 -23.77 -12.77 23.23
C ALA A 789 -24.40 -13.88 22.38
N SER A 790 -23.77 -14.29 21.27
CA SER A 790 -24.27 -15.40 20.45
C SER A 790 -23.19 -16.12 19.64
N GLN A 791 -23.42 -17.39 19.35
CA GLN A 791 -22.57 -18.15 18.42
C GLN A 791 -22.61 -17.57 16.99
N ALA A 792 -23.75 -17.01 16.56
CA ALA A 792 -23.89 -16.39 15.24
C ALA A 792 -22.98 -15.17 15.07
N ASN A 793 -22.80 -14.38 16.14
CA ASN A 793 -21.90 -13.22 16.15
C ASN A 793 -20.45 -13.65 15.93
N ALA A 794 -20.01 -14.71 16.60
CA ALA A 794 -18.69 -15.28 16.41
C ALA A 794 -18.50 -15.93 15.03
N ASP A 795 -19.53 -16.63 14.52
CA ASP A 795 -19.53 -17.21 13.18
C ASP A 795 -19.35 -16.11 12.12
N ARG A 796 -20.07 -15.00 12.24
CA ARG A 796 -19.93 -13.83 11.35
C ARG A 796 -18.55 -13.19 11.49
N TRP A 797 -18.07 -12.98 12.71
CA TRP A 797 -16.73 -12.40 12.90
C TRP A 797 -15.62 -13.24 12.26
N VAL A 798 -15.69 -14.57 12.39
CA VAL A 798 -14.75 -15.50 11.73
C VAL A 798 -14.93 -15.50 10.20
N GLN A 799 -16.17 -15.41 9.71
CA GLN A 799 -16.44 -15.30 8.28
C GLN A 799 -15.76 -14.05 7.68
N ASP A 800 -15.94 -12.90 8.33
CA ASP A 800 -15.55 -11.60 7.79
C ASP A 800 -14.05 -11.32 7.94
N ASN A 801 -13.44 -11.77 9.04
CA ASN A 801 -12.07 -11.42 9.39
C ASN A 801 -11.06 -12.55 9.17
N VAL A 802 -11.53 -13.80 9.01
CA VAL A 802 -10.66 -14.97 8.80
C VAL A 802 -10.95 -15.62 7.45
N ARG A 803 -12.19 -16.07 7.19
CA ARG A 803 -12.51 -16.82 5.96
C ARG A 803 -12.43 -15.95 4.70
N ARG A 804 -12.87 -14.69 4.78
CA ARG A 804 -12.76 -13.72 3.67
C ARG A 804 -11.30 -13.57 3.19
N TYR A 805 -10.35 -13.70 4.10
CA TYR A 805 -8.91 -13.59 3.83
C TYR A 805 -8.22 -14.95 3.81
N SER A 806 -8.81 -15.92 3.09
CA SER A 806 -8.35 -17.32 3.05
C SER A 806 -6.89 -17.54 2.62
N THR A 807 -6.27 -16.54 1.97
CA THR A 807 -4.84 -16.56 1.57
C THR A 807 -3.90 -16.02 2.65
N VAL A 808 -4.42 -15.52 3.78
CA VAL A 808 -3.63 -15.08 4.94
C VAL A 808 -3.33 -16.27 5.83
N ASN A 809 -2.10 -16.36 6.31
CA ASN A 809 -1.63 -17.46 7.16
C ASN A 809 -1.94 -17.18 8.64
N PHE A 810 -3.21 -17.28 9.04
CA PHE A 810 -3.61 -17.13 10.44
C PHE A 810 -3.03 -18.25 11.30
N ARG A 811 -2.38 -17.88 12.41
CA ARG A 811 -1.81 -18.81 13.40
C ARG A 811 -2.58 -18.78 14.71
N TYR A 812 -2.87 -17.57 15.21
CA TYR A 812 -3.54 -17.36 16.49
C TYR A 812 -4.65 -16.32 16.36
N ILE A 813 -5.74 -16.53 17.10
CA ILE A 813 -6.71 -15.47 17.42
C ILE A 813 -6.60 -15.17 18.91
N ALA A 814 -6.19 -13.94 19.25
CA ALA A 814 -6.12 -13.47 20.63
C ALA A 814 -7.42 -12.77 21.01
N VAL A 815 -8.30 -13.47 21.72
CA VAL A 815 -9.59 -12.93 22.17
C VAL A 815 -9.36 -12.09 23.42
N GLY A 816 -9.28 -10.78 23.24
CA GLY A 816 -8.93 -9.83 24.29
C GLY A 816 -7.43 -9.71 24.55
N ASN A 817 -7.02 -8.50 24.93
CA ASN A 817 -5.65 -8.10 25.27
C ASN A 817 -5.64 -7.42 26.64
N GLU A 818 -4.92 -8.01 27.59
CA GLU A 818 -4.74 -7.54 28.97
C GLU A 818 -6.04 -7.27 29.74
N VAL A 819 -7.07 -8.10 29.53
CA VAL A 819 -8.37 -7.97 30.20
C VAL A 819 -8.21 -8.06 31.73
N LYS A 820 -8.66 -7.03 32.45
CA LYS A 820 -8.54 -6.94 33.91
C LYS A 820 -9.86 -7.36 34.57
N PRO A 821 -9.85 -8.01 35.76
CA PRO A 821 -11.06 -8.45 36.45
C PRO A 821 -12.11 -7.37 36.69
N GLN A 822 -11.68 -6.11 36.87
CA GLN A 822 -12.55 -4.95 37.06
C GLN A 822 -13.14 -4.37 35.77
N ASP A 823 -12.66 -4.80 34.60
CA ASP A 823 -13.16 -4.26 33.34
C ASP A 823 -14.61 -4.71 33.11
N PRO A 824 -15.49 -3.84 32.58
CA PRO A 824 -16.90 -4.19 32.37
C PRO A 824 -17.09 -5.38 31.43
N PHE A 825 -16.12 -5.60 30.53
CA PHE A 825 -16.13 -6.69 29.56
C PHE A 825 -15.46 -7.99 30.05
N ALA A 826 -14.85 -8.01 31.24
CA ALA A 826 -14.08 -9.17 31.72
C ALA A 826 -14.90 -10.46 31.79
N ARG A 827 -16.15 -10.35 32.23
CA ARG A 827 -17.11 -11.47 32.31
C ARG A 827 -17.39 -12.15 30.97
N PHE A 828 -17.15 -11.46 29.85
CA PHE A 828 -17.41 -11.96 28.50
C PHE A 828 -16.21 -12.66 27.86
N LEU A 829 -15.02 -12.58 28.47
CA LEU A 829 -13.80 -13.15 27.90
C LEU A 829 -13.94 -14.65 27.57
N PHE A 830 -14.31 -15.46 28.55
CA PHE A 830 -14.42 -16.91 28.35
C PHE A 830 -15.54 -17.30 27.36
N PRO A 831 -16.78 -16.78 27.48
CA PRO A 831 -17.83 -17.06 26.49
C PRO A 831 -17.44 -16.65 25.05
N ALA A 832 -16.82 -15.49 24.87
CA ALA A 832 -16.34 -15.04 23.56
C ALA A 832 -15.28 -16.00 22.98
N MET A 833 -14.30 -16.43 23.79
CA MET A 833 -13.31 -17.43 23.38
C MET A 833 -13.95 -18.74 22.93
N GLN A 834 -14.96 -19.20 23.67
CA GLN A 834 -15.67 -20.43 23.34
C GLN A 834 -16.41 -20.31 22.00
N ASN A 835 -17.13 -19.20 21.79
CA ASN A 835 -17.87 -18.97 20.55
C ASN A 835 -16.95 -18.81 19.34
N VAL A 836 -15.86 -18.04 19.46
CA VAL A 836 -14.86 -17.87 18.39
C VAL A 836 -14.19 -19.20 18.05
N HIS A 837 -13.85 -20.02 19.04
CA HIS A 837 -13.29 -21.35 18.79
C HIS A 837 -14.27 -22.27 18.06
N ASN A 838 -15.53 -22.31 18.47
CA ASN A 838 -16.55 -23.08 17.78
C ASN A 838 -16.71 -22.62 16.32
N ALA A 839 -16.66 -21.30 16.06
CA ALA A 839 -16.74 -20.73 14.73
C ALA A 839 -15.54 -21.14 13.84
N ILE A 840 -14.32 -21.09 14.40
CA ILE A 840 -13.10 -21.55 13.72
C ILE A 840 -13.14 -23.05 13.42
N VAL A 841 -13.63 -23.87 14.35
CA VAL A 841 -13.81 -25.32 14.15
C VAL A 841 -14.88 -25.58 13.08
N LYS A 842 -16.03 -24.90 13.15
CA LYS A 842 -17.12 -24.97 12.17
C LYS A 842 -16.67 -24.58 10.76
N ALA A 843 -15.73 -23.64 10.65
CA ALA A 843 -15.10 -23.23 9.39
C ALA A 843 -14.07 -24.24 8.84
N GLY A 844 -13.77 -25.34 9.57
CA GLY A 844 -12.76 -26.31 9.18
C GLY A 844 -11.31 -25.89 9.49
N LEU A 845 -11.12 -24.84 10.30
CA LEU A 845 -9.82 -24.21 10.54
C LEU A 845 -9.20 -24.53 11.92
N GLY A 846 -9.88 -25.30 12.78
CA GLY A 846 -9.44 -25.56 14.17
C GLY A 846 -8.10 -26.30 14.35
N ASN A 847 -7.61 -26.95 13.30
CA ASN A 847 -6.26 -27.55 13.30
C ASN A 847 -5.17 -26.53 12.94
N GLN A 848 -5.52 -25.46 12.21
CA GLN A 848 -4.60 -24.45 11.71
C GLN A 848 -4.51 -23.24 12.65
N ILE A 849 -5.66 -22.80 13.18
CA ILE A 849 -5.79 -21.58 13.97
C ILE A 849 -6.09 -21.93 15.42
N LYS A 850 -5.26 -21.46 16.36
CA LYS A 850 -5.52 -21.63 17.80
C LYS A 850 -6.13 -20.36 18.39
N VAL A 851 -7.18 -20.53 19.19
CA VAL A 851 -7.83 -19.43 19.91
C VAL A 851 -7.22 -19.33 21.29
N SER A 852 -6.77 -18.13 21.67
CA SER A 852 -6.17 -17.81 22.96
C SER A 852 -6.63 -16.44 23.46
N THR A 853 -6.02 -15.93 24.53
CA THR A 853 -6.17 -14.56 25.04
C THR A 853 -4.79 -14.06 25.47
N ALA A 854 -4.53 -12.77 25.31
CA ALA A 854 -3.31 -12.14 25.77
C ALA A 854 -3.48 -11.57 27.18
N THR A 855 -2.68 -12.05 28.12
CA THR A 855 -2.58 -11.51 29.48
C THR A 855 -1.21 -10.82 29.69
N PHE A 856 -0.95 -10.31 30.88
CA PHE A 856 0.25 -9.52 31.17
C PHE A 856 0.71 -9.71 32.61
N PHE A 857 1.94 -9.26 32.91
CA PHE A 857 2.60 -9.50 34.18
C PHE A 857 1.86 -8.95 35.42
N GLY A 858 0.95 -7.98 35.27
CA GLY A 858 0.12 -7.47 36.35
C GLY A 858 -0.92 -8.46 36.90
N ALA A 859 -1.12 -9.62 36.26
CA ALA A 859 -1.96 -10.71 36.76
C ALA A 859 -1.31 -11.48 37.95
N MET A 860 -0.02 -11.26 38.21
CA MET A 860 0.77 -11.99 39.21
C MET A 860 0.61 -11.36 40.61
N GLU A 861 0.40 -12.19 41.64
CA GLU A 861 0.44 -11.79 43.06
C GLU A 861 1.83 -11.98 43.64
N VAL A 862 2.43 -13.13 43.33
CA VAL A 862 3.79 -13.49 43.72
C VAL A 862 4.55 -13.80 42.45
N SER A 863 5.69 -13.15 42.24
CA SER A 863 6.56 -13.35 41.08
C SER A 863 8.03 -13.57 41.45
N PHE A 864 8.38 -13.38 42.73
CA PHE A 864 9.74 -13.56 43.25
C PHE A 864 9.75 -14.38 44.55
N PRO A 865 10.63 -15.39 44.67
CA PRO A 865 11.45 -15.94 43.58
C PRO A 865 10.56 -16.63 42.51
N PRO A 866 11.00 -16.79 41.25
CA PRO A 866 10.14 -17.27 40.15
C PRO A 866 9.38 -18.57 40.42
N SER A 867 9.95 -19.53 41.15
CA SER A 867 9.32 -20.81 41.52
C SER A 867 8.07 -20.65 42.40
N GLN A 868 7.91 -19.50 43.05
CA GLN A 868 6.73 -19.14 43.85
C GLN A 868 5.66 -18.40 43.05
N GLY A 869 5.87 -18.22 41.74
CA GLY A 869 4.91 -17.64 40.82
C GLY A 869 3.46 -18.04 41.12
N LYS A 870 2.59 -17.06 41.34
CA LYS A 870 1.17 -17.25 41.68
C LYS A 870 0.34 -16.11 41.09
N LEU A 871 -0.78 -16.46 40.44
CA LEU A 871 -1.78 -15.48 40.01
C LEU A 871 -2.50 -14.85 41.20
N ARG A 872 -2.88 -13.58 41.07
CA ARG A 872 -3.81 -12.95 42.02
C ARG A 872 -5.15 -13.68 42.03
N GLY A 873 -5.83 -13.67 43.17
CA GLY A 873 -7.09 -14.40 43.35
C GLY A 873 -8.20 -13.98 42.37
N ASP A 874 -8.29 -12.69 42.06
CA ASP A 874 -9.22 -12.14 41.06
C ASP A 874 -8.90 -12.57 39.63
N TYR A 875 -7.62 -12.55 39.24
CA TYR A 875 -7.18 -13.10 37.96
C TYR A 875 -7.30 -14.62 37.89
N GLN A 876 -7.14 -15.34 39.00
CA GLN A 876 -7.37 -16.79 39.05
C GLN A 876 -8.85 -17.12 38.80
N GLN A 877 -9.78 -16.29 39.29
CA GLN A 877 -11.20 -16.42 38.98
C GLN A 877 -11.49 -16.15 37.50
N LEU A 878 -10.92 -15.10 36.93
CA LEU A 878 -11.10 -14.73 35.52
C LEU A 878 -10.47 -15.78 34.56
N LEU A 879 -9.22 -16.16 34.81
CA LEU A 879 -8.42 -17.01 33.92
C LEU A 879 -8.60 -18.51 34.18
N GLY A 880 -9.16 -18.95 35.31
CA GLY A 880 -9.28 -20.38 35.64
C GLY A 880 -10.04 -21.19 34.56
N ARG A 881 -11.17 -20.65 34.07
CA ARG A 881 -11.92 -21.26 32.97
C ARG A 881 -11.16 -21.18 31.64
N VAL A 882 -10.48 -20.07 31.38
CA VAL A 882 -9.63 -19.87 30.20
C VAL A 882 -8.51 -20.91 30.15
N ILE A 883 -7.75 -21.07 31.24
CA ILE A 883 -6.64 -22.05 31.36
C ILE A 883 -7.14 -23.47 31.08
N THR A 884 -8.30 -23.83 31.65
CA THR A 884 -8.92 -25.14 31.41
C THR A 884 -9.28 -25.32 29.93
N PHE A 885 -9.86 -24.29 29.31
CA PHE A 885 -10.22 -24.30 27.90
C PHE A 885 -9.00 -24.40 26.97
N LEU A 886 -7.95 -23.62 27.22
CA LEU A 886 -6.71 -23.67 26.44
C LEU A 886 -6.08 -25.06 26.50
N ARG A 887 -6.07 -25.66 27.70
CA ARG A 887 -5.51 -27.00 27.92
C ARG A 887 -6.28 -28.06 27.14
N ASN A 888 -7.61 -27.99 27.19
CA ASN A 888 -8.47 -28.93 26.48
C ASN A 888 -8.33 -28.81 24.95
N ASN A 889 -8.03 -27.62 24.45
CA ASN A 889 -7.88 -27.33 23.03
C ASN A 889 -6.43 -27.34 22.52
N ARG A 890 -5.46 -27.65 23.41
CA ARG A 890 -4.01 -27.61 23.13
C ARG A 890 -3.58 -26.28 22.51
N ALA A 891 -4.11 -25.17 23.04
CA ALA A 891 -3.75 -23.81 22.65
C ALA A 891 -2.78 -23.21 23.67
N PRO A 892 -1.82 -22.36 23.26
CA PRO A 892 -0.94 -21.66 24.19
C PRO A 892 -1.70 -20.56 24.94
N LEU A 893 -1.13 -20.07 26.04
CA LEU A 893 -1.49 -18.77 26.61
C LEU A 893 -0.57 -17.68 26.02
N LEU A 894 -1.14 -16.55 25.61
CA LEU A 894 -0.39 -15.39 25.15
C LEU A 894 -0.09 -14.48 26.36
N VAL A 895 1.16 -14.04 26.50
CA VAL A 895 1.60 -13.20 27.63
C VAL A 895 2.47 -12.03 27.15
N ASN A 896 2.10 -10.81 27.51
CA ASN A 896 2.92 -9.62 27.31
C ASN A 896 3.97 -9.54 28.44
N VAL A 897 5.26 -9.53 28.10
CA VAL A 897 6.39 -9.61 29.05
C VAL A 897 7.35 -8.45 28.82
N TYR A 898 7.40 -7.52 29.78
CA TYR A 898 8.17 -6.29 29.67
C TYR A 898 9.12 -6.10 30.87
N PRO A 899 10.38 -6.58 30.80
CA PRO A 899 11.43 -6.28 31.76
C PRO A 899 11.65 -4.79 32.00
N TYR A 900 11.36 -3.95 30.99
CA TYR A 900 11.41 -2.50 31.09
C TYR A 900 10.59 -1.96 32.27
N PHE A 901 9.30 -2.32 32.37
CA PHE A 901 8.43 -1.81 33.42
C PHE A 901 8.90 -2.22 34.81
N SER A 902 9.36 -3.46 34.99
CA SER A 902 9.93 -3.92 36.27
C SER A 902 11.18 -3.14 36.68
N HIS A 903 12.05 -2.79 35.73
CA HIS A 903 13.21 -1.93 36.00
C HIS A 903 12.80 -0.48 36.29
N MET A 904 11.87 0.07 35.51
CA MET A 904 11.38 1.44 35.66
C MET A 904 10.72 1.66 37.03
N GLU A 905 9.90 0.71 37.48
CA GLU A 905 9.16 0.79 38.74
C GLU A 905 10.04 0.51 39.97
N ASN A 906 11.03 -0.38 39.85
CA ASN A 906 11.95 -0.71 40.94
C ASN A 906 13.41 -0.79 40.48
N PRO A 907 14.05 0.34 40.11
CA PRO A 907 15.41 0.36 39.58
C PRO A 907 16.48 0.01 40.63
N ARG A 908 16.13 -0.01 41.92
CA ARG A 908 17.04 -0.38 43.01
C ARG A 908 17.25 -1.88 43.07
N ASP A 909 16.17 -2.66 43.03
CA ASP A 909 16.26 -4.12 43.16
C ASP A 909 16.32 -4.82 41.79
N VAL A 910 15.73 -4.21 40.76
CA VAL A 910 15.79 -4.71 39.38
C VAL A 910 16.89 -3.94 38.65
N ARG A 911 18.09 -4.51 38.61
CA ARG A 911 19.23 -3.89 37.92
C ARG A 911 19.02 -3.81 36.40
N LEU A 912 19.52 -2.74 35.79
CA LEU A 912 19.41 -2.53 34.34
C LEU A 912 20.10 -3.64 33.53
N ASP A 913 21.27 -4.11 33.96
CA ASP A 913 21.99 -5.19 33.27
C ASP A 913 21.25 -6.54 33.32
N TYR A 914 20.53 -6.80 34.40
CA TYR A 914 19.65 -7.95 34.54
C TYR A 914 18.45 -7.86 33.57
N ALA A 915 17.87 -6.68 33.41
CA ALA A 915 16.75 -6.44 32.49
C ALA A 915 17.18 -6.46 31.00
N LEU A 916 18.41 -6.07 30.69
CA LEU A 916 18.95 -5.97 29.33
C LEU A 916 19.69 -7.23 28.83
N PHE A 917 19.65 -8.35 29.58
CA PHE A 917 20.41 -9.59 29.30
C PHE A 917 21.93 -9.42 29.30
N THR A 918 22.47 -8.43 30.01
CA THR A 918 23.90 -8.13 30.06
C THR A 918 24.55 -8.40 31.41
N ALA A 919 23.81 -8.94 32.38
CA ALA A 919 24.37 -9.33 33.67
C ALA A 919 25.52 -10.34 33.50
N PRO A 920 26.70 -10.09 34.09
CA PRO A 920 27.90 -10.91 33.86
C PRO A 920 27.84 -12.30 34.51
N SER A 921 26.91 -12.51 35.43
CA SER A 921 26.71 -13.75 36.18
C SER A 921 25.24 -13.92 36.58
N VAL A 922 24.92 -15.08 37.16
CA VAL A 922 23.58 -15.37 37.70
C VAL A 922 23.19 -14.30 38.72
N VAL A 923 22.01 -13.69 38.53
CA VAL A 923 21.46 -12.66 39.41
C VAL A 923 20.53 -13.26 40.46
N VAL A 924 19.67 -14.21 40.06
CA VAL A 924 18.74 -14.89 40.97
C VAL A 924 19.00 -16.39 40.97
N THR A 925 19.21 -16.94 42.17
CA THR A 925 19.27 -18.38 42.42
C THR A 925 18.00 -18.80 43.17
N ASP A 926 17.21 -19.66 42.55
CA ASP A 926 15.90 -20.09 43.05
C ASP A 926 15.83 -21.63 43.01
N GLY A 927 16.24 -22.26 44.12
CA GLY A 927 16.41 -23.71 44.19
C GLY A 927 17.40 -24.21 43.12
N PRO A 928 16.97 -25.07 42.16
CA PRO A 928 17.82 -25.51 41.05
C PRO A 928 17.92 -24.50 39.90
N TYR A 929 17.04 -23.49 39.86
CA TYR A 929 16.98 -22.53 38.75
C TYR A 929 17.99 -21.39 38.95
N ARG A 930 18.60 -20.95 37.85
CA ARG A 930 19.63 -19.90 37.81
C ARG A 930 19.23 -18.91 36.73
N TYR A 931 18.85 -17.70 37.13
CA TYR A 931 18.41 -16.64 36.22
C TYR A 931 19.48 -15.58 36.07
N GLN A 932 20.01 -15.45 34.85
CA GLN A 932 20.96 -14.39 34.47
C GLN A 932 20.25 -13.18 33.86
N ASN A 933 19.02 -13.32 33.40
CA ASN A 933 18.24 -12.21 32.85
C ASN A 933 16.81 -12.21 33.42
N LEU A 934 16.21 -11.02 33.47
CA LEU A 934 14.89 -10.82 34.07
C LEU A 934 13.76 -11.45 33.24
N PHE A 935 13.92 -11.48 31.92
CA PHE A 935 12.93 -12.06 31.01
C PHE A 935 12.64 -13.54 31.34
N ASP A 936 13.68 -14.35 31.53
CA ASP A 936 13.54 -15.76 31.92
C ASP A 936 12.87 -15.91 33.29
N ALA A 937 13.24 -15.07 34.25
CA ALA A 937 12.66 -15.08 35.59
C ALA A 937 11.16 -14.74 35.57
N MET A 938 10.77 -13.74 34.78
CA MET A 938 9.37 -13.36 34.58
C MET A 938 8.59 -14.51 33.91
N LEU A 939 9.13 -15.07 32.83
CA LEU A 939 8.46 -16.15 32.11
C LEU A 939 8.29 -17.41 32.96
N ASP A 940 9.29 -17.77 33.77
CA ASP A 940 9.21 -18.91 34.68
C ASP A 940 8.31 -18.67 35.90
N ALA A 941 8.19 -17.43 36.36
CA ALA A 941 7.16 -17.07 37.33
C ALA A 941 5.76 -17.35 36.78
N PHE A 942 5.50 -17.00 35.52
CA PHE A 942 4.24 -17.35 34.86
C PHE A 942 4.04 -18.86 34.71
N TYR A 943 5.06 -19.62 34.31
CA TYR A 943 4.96 -21.08 34.26
C TYR A 943 4.65 -21.70 35.62
N ALA A 944 5.27 -21.22 36.70
CA ALA A 944 4.95 -21.67 38.06
C ALA A 944 3.50 -21.34 38.44
N ALA A 945 3.01 -20.15 38.09
CA ALA A 945 1.63 -19.75 38.34
C ALA A 945 0.62 -20.60 37.56
N LEU A 946 0.90 -20.90 36.28
CA LEU A 946 0.08 -21.80 35.47
C LEU A 946 0.04 -23.22 36.04
N GLU A 947 1.16 -23.75 36.50
CA GLU A 947 1.19 -25.07 37.16
C GLU A 947 0.27 -25.10 38.39
N ARG A 948 0.27 -24.05 39.22
CA ARG A 948 -0.62 -23.92 40.38
C ARG A 948 -2.09 -23.76 39.99
N ALA A 949 -2.38 -23.08 38.89
CA ALA A 949 -3.72 -22.92 38.36
C ALA A 949 -4.23 -24.14 37.56
N GLY A 950 -3.49 -25.26 37.53
CA GLY A 950 -3.87 -26.47 36.80
C GLY A 950 -3.56 -26.45 35.30
N GLY A 951 -2.83 -25.44 34.83
CA GLY A 951 -2.41 -25.19 33.45
C GLY A 951 -0.97 -25.61 33.14
N GLY A 952 -0.33 -26.46 33.95
CA GLY A 952 1.10 -26.77 33.82
C GLY A 952 1.57 -27.42 32.51
N SER A 953 0.63 -27.89 31.68
CA SER A 953 0.88 -28.42 30.33
C SER A 953 0.79 -27.37 29.22
N LEU A 954 0.38 -26.14 29.54
CA LEU A 954 0.27 -25.05 28.56
C LEU A 954 1.65 -24.53 28.14
N ASP A 955 1.73 -24.17 26.87
CA ASP A 955 2.82 -23.36 26.33
C ASP A 955 2.50 -21.88 26.54
N ILE A 956 3.55 -21.07 26.70
CA ILE A 956 3.44 -19.61 26.67
C ILE A 956 4.03 -19.10 25.35
N VAL A 957 3.26 -18.27 24.65
CA VAL A 957 3.75 -17.43 23.56
C VAL A 957 3.87 -16.01 24.11
N VAL A 958 5.05 -15.41 24.01
CA VAL A 958 5.25 -14.02 24.46
C VAL A 958 4.72 -13.09 23.37
N SER A 959 3.52 -12.58 23.56
CA SER A 959 2.76 -11.85 22.53
C SER A 959 3.20 -10.40 22.37
N GLU A 960 4.02 -9.90 23.30
CA GLU A 960 4.65 -8.59 23.28
C GLU A 960 5.88 -8.57 24.18
N SER A 961 6.96 -7.97 23.71
CA SER A 961 8.12 -7.64 24.51
C SER A 961 8.96 -6.57 23.80
N GLY A 962 9.53 -5.62 24.52
CA GLY A 962 10.32 -4.54 23.92
C GLY A 962 10.95 -3.62 24.95
N TRP A 963 11.53 -2.53 24.49
CA TRP A 963 12.08 -1.48 25.34
C TRP A 963 12.01 -0.12 24.62
N PRO A 964 11.44 0.93 25.23
CA PRO A 964 11.27 2.22 24.58
C PRO A 964 12.59 2.98 24.43
N SER A 965 12.75 3.65 23.30
CA SER A 965 13.97 4.35 22.92
C SER A 965 14.06 5.78 23.46
N ALA A 966 12.94 6.36 23.91
CA ALA A 966 12.85 7.70 24.51
C ALA A 966 11.60 7.83 25.42
N GLY A 967 11.40 9.00 26.02
CA GLY A 967 10.16 9.40 26.70
C GLY A 967 9.97 8.94 28.14
N GLY A 968 10.95 8.23 28.74
CA GLY A 968 10.85 7.73 30.11
C GLY A 968 12.18 7.41 30.80
N THR A 969 12.12 6.94 32.05
CA THR A 969 13.30 6.51 32.82
C THR A 969 13.98 5.32 32.15
N ALA A 970 15.32 5.33 32.09
CA ALA A 970 16.14 4.29 31.45
C ALA A 970 15.81 4.02 29.97
N THR A 971 15.15 4.96 29.29
CA THR A 971 14.91 4.92 27.85
C THR A 971 16.11 5.50 27.10
N SER A 972 16.57 4.77 26.09
CA SER A 972 17.55 5.24 25.12
C SER A 972 17.54 4.30 23.93
N VAL A 973 17.92 4.79 22.74
CA VAL A 973 18.12 3.94 21.56
C VAL A 973 19.11 2.80 21.85
N ASN A 974 20.13 3.03 22.69
CA ASN A 974 21.11 2.01 23.05
C ASN A 974 20.52 0.91 23.93
N ASN A 975 19.73 1.26 24.95
CA ASN A 975 19.05 0.28 25.79
C ASN A 975 18.01 -0.50 24.97
N ALA A 976 17.22 0.19 24.14
CA ALA A 976 16.24 -0.42 23.25
C ALA A 976 16.87 -1.42 22.28
N ARG A 977 17.96 -1.02 21.61
CA ARG A 977 18.75 -1.90 20.73
C ARG A 977 19.31 -3.09 21.49
N THR A 978 19.90 -2.85 22.66
CA THR A 978 20.52 -3.90 23.48
C THR A 978 19.49 -4.95 23.88
N TYR A 979 18.35 -4.49 24.40
CA TYR A 979 17.24 -5.35 24.81
C TYR A 979 16.73 -6.20 23.63
N ASN A 980 16.29 -5.56 22.55
CA ASN A 980 15.68 -6.24 21.40
C ASN A 980 16.67 -7.21 20.72
N THR A 981 17.93 -6.80 20.57
CA THR A 981 18.97 -7.67 19.98
C THR A 981 19.25 -8.89 20.85
N ASN A 982 19.35 -8.69 22.17
CA ASN A 982 19.66 -9.77 23.09
C ASN A 982 18.49 -10.73 23.27
N LEU A 983 17.25 -10.24 23.28
CA LEU A 983 16.04 -11.06 23.29
C LEU A 983 15.97 -11.96 22.05
N VAL A 984 16.15 -11.40 20.86
CA VAL A 984 16.21 -12.18 19.61
C VAL A 984 17.32 -13.22 19.65
N ARG A 985 18.51 -12.86 20.14
CA ARG A 985 19.63 -13.79 20.29
C ARG A 985 19.29 -14.92 21.26
N HIS A 986 18.72 -14.60 22.42
CA HIS A 986 18.34 -15.55 23.45
C HIS A 986 17.30 -16.56 22.91
N VAL A 987 16.26 -16.07 22.24
CA VAL A 987 15.21 -16.92 21.65
C VAL A 987 15.74 -17.81 20.53
N ASN A 988 16.58 -17.27 19.64
CA ASN A 988 17.17 -18.05 18.54
C ASN A 988 18.14 -19.15 19.00
N GLN A 989 18.69 -19.06 20.22
CA GLN A 989 19.49 -20.13 20.81
C GLN A 989 18.65 -21.35 21.22
N ARG A 990 17.32 -21.23 21.32
CA ARG A 990 16.39 -22.32 21.68
C ARG A 990 16.72 -23.03 22.99
N LYS A 991 17.38 -22.32 23.92
CA LYS A 991 17.69 -22.85 25.24
C LYS A 991 16.45 -22.96 26.13
N GLY A 992 15.39 -22.22 25.81
CA GLY A 992 14.24 -22.04 26.69
C GLY A 992 14.66 -21.28 27.95
N THR A 993 13.82 -21.40 28.97
CA THR A 993 14.06 -20.83 30.30
C THR A 993 14.66 -21.87 31.25
N PRO A 994 15.21 -21.48 32.41
CA PRO A 994 15.67 -22.42 33.43
C PRO A 994 14.63 -23.47 33.85
N ARG A 995 13.34 -23.13 33.95
CA ARG A 995 12.26 -24.07 34.30
C ARG A 995 11.79 -24.92 33.13
N LYS A 996 11.87 -24.42 31.89
CA LYS A 996 11.49 -25.14 30.67
C LYS A 996 12.67 -25.24 29.70
N PRO A 997 13.78 -25.92 30.08
CA PRO A 997 14.98 -25.99 29.26
C PRO A 997 14.72 -26.77 27.96
N GLY A 998 15.33 -26.33 26.87
CA GLY A 998 15.21 -26.91 25.53
C GLY A 998 13.87 -26.64 24.83
N LYS A 999 12.95 -25.92 25.48
CA LYS A 999 11.67 -25.52 24.90
C LYS A 999 11.84 -24.16 24.21
N ALA A 1000 11.62 -24.11 22.89
CA ALA A 1000 11.70 -22.86 22.15
C ALA A 1000 10.63 -21.86 22.65
N ILE A 1001 10.98 -20.58 22.65
CA ILE A 1001 10.12 -19.48 23.10
C ILE A 1001 9.67 -18.73 21.85
N GLU A 1002 8.38 -18.69 21.56
CA GLU A 1002 7.83 -17.82 20.50
C GLU A 1002 7.61 -16.42 21.09
N VAL A 1003 8.17 -15.37 20.46
CA VAL A 1003 8.11 -13.98 20.95
C VAL A 1003 7.73 -13.00 19.84
N TYR A 1004 6.97 -11.96 20.17
CA TYR A 1004 6.65 -10.84 19.28
C TYR A 1004 7.25 -9.55 19.85
N LEU A 1005 8.14 -8.90 19.08
CA LEU A 1005 8.75 -7.63 19.47
C LEU A 1005 7.76 -6.48 19.34
N PHE A 1006 7.65 -5.65 20.37
CA PHE A 1006 6.82 -4.44 20.37
C PHE A 1006 7.72 -3.20 20.17
N ALA A 1007 7.61 -2.44 19.08
CA ALA A 1007 6.76 -2.60 17.88
C ALA A 1007 7.48 -2.17 16.58
N MET A 1008 6.87 -2.37 15.40
CA MET A 1008 7.51 -2.05 14.12
C MET A 1008 7.87 -0.56 13.96
N PHE A 1009 7.01 0.35 14.42
CA PHE A 1009 7.18 1.80 14.30
C PHE A 1009 6.92 2.50 15.63
N ASP A 1010 7.44 3.72 15.74
CA ASP A 1010 7.03 4.67 16.78
C ASP A 1010 5.58 5.08 16.51
N GLU A 1011 4.76 5.10 17.56
CA GLU A 1011 3.31 5.28 17.49
C GLU A 1011 2.94 6.60 18.19
N ASN A 1012 3.06 7.71 17.44
CA ASN A 1012 3.04 9.06 17.99
C ASN A 1012 1.72 9.52 18.63
N ASN A 1013 0.62 8.77 18.48
CA ASN A 1013 -0.65 9.08 19.14
C ASN A 1013 -0.82 8.39 20.50
N LYS A 1014 0.17 7.62 20.95
CA LYS A 1014 0.11 6.92 22.24
C LYS A 1014 0.53 7.83 23.39
N GLU A 1015 0.01 7.53 24.57
CA GLU A 1015 0.36 8.19 25.82
C GLU A 1015 0.54 7.15 26.93
N PRO A 1016 1.38 7.38 27.96
CA PRO A 1016 2.26 8.54 28.17
C PRO A 1016 3.47 8.60 27.20
N GLU A 1017 4.27 9.67 27.21
CA GLU A 1017 5.33 9.94 26.21
C GLU A 1017 6.22 8.74 25.82
N TYR A 1018 6.69 7.89 26.75
CA TYR A 1018 7.50 6.71 26.40
C TYR A 1018 6.76 5.69 25.51
N GLU A 1019 5.42 5.65 25.55
CA GLU A 1019 4.59 4.79 24.70
C GLU A 1019 4.67 5.15 23.21
N LYS A 1020 5.19 6.33 22.86
CA LYS A 1020 5.39 6.73 21.47
C LYS A 1020 6.63 6.10 20.84
N HIS A 1021 7.59 5.63 21.65
CA HIS A 1021 8.99 5.42 21.20
C HIS A 1021 9.45 3.95 21.20
N TRP A 1022 8.56 3.00 20.89
CA TRP A 1022 8.85 1.55 20.88
C TRP A 1022 9.28 0.99 19.51
N GLY A 1023 9.37 1.84 18.49
CA GLY A 1023 9.57 1.48 17.10
C GLY A 1023 10.94 0.96 16.72
N LEU A 1024 10.98 0.17 15.63
CA LEU A 1024 12.22 -0.30 15.01
C LEU A 1024 12.70 0.58 13.82
N LEU A 1025 11.89 1.49 13.25
CA LEU A 1025 12.17 2.29 12.02
C LEU A 1025 11.58 3.75 12.02
N GLU A 1026 12.19 4.69 11.25
CA GLU A 1026 11.75 6.11 10.99
C GLU A 1026 11.58 6.46 9.46
N TYR A 1027 10.67 7.39 9.06
CA TYR A 1027 10.03 7.51 7.71
C TYR A 1027 10.79 8.15 6.51
N LEU A 1028 11.41 9.34 6.59
CA LEU A 1028 11.96 10.03 5.39
C LEU A 1028 13.31 9.48 4.89
N ALA A 1029 14.16 9.05 5.81
CA ALA A 1029 15.43 8.40 5.46
C ALA A 1029 15.24 6.96 4.96
N ALA A 1030 14.02 6.42 5.07
CA ALA A 1030 13.74 5.02 4.74
C ALA A 1030 13.70 4.73 3.23
N SER A 1031 13.32 5.70 2.38
CA SER A 1031 13.28 5.47 0.92
C SER A 1031 13.26 6.75 0.08
N GLN A 1032 13.77 6.65 -1.17
CA GLN A 1032 13.65 7.70 -2.19
C GLN A 1032 12.18 7.97 -2.57
N ALA A 1033 11.33 6.95 -2.59
CA ALA A 1033 9.91 7.08 -2.91
C ALA A 1033 9.16 7.96 -1.90
N ASN A 1034 9.56 7.90 -0.62
CA ASN A 1034 8.98 8.73 0.44
C ASN A 1034 9.32 10.22 0.21
N ALA A 1035 10.56 10.52 -0.20
CA ALA A 1035 10.96 11.87 -0.54
C ALA A 1035 10.32 12.35 -1.85
N ASP A 1036 10.19 11.49 -2.86
CA ASP A 1036 9.49 11.81 -4.12
C ASP A 1036 8.05 12.22 -3.84
N ARG A 1037 7.32 11.44 -3.04
CA ARG A 1037 5.94 11.73 -2.63
C ARG A 1037 5.87 13.02 -1.81
N TRP A 1038 6.76 13.17 -0.83
CA TRP A 1038 6.81 14.40 -0.03
C TRP A 1038 7.01 15.66 -0.90
N VAL A 1039 7.90 15.60 -1.90
CA VAL A 1039 8.10 16.71 -2.86
C VAL A 1039 6.87 16.95 -3.73
N GLN A 1040 6.17 15.90 -4.16
CA GLN A 1040 4.91 16.08 -4.90
C GLN A 1040 3.86 16.81 -4.05
N ASP A 1041 3.66 16.34 -2.82
CA ASP A 1041 2.57 16.79 -1.95
C ASP A 1041 2.83 18.17 -1.34
N ASN A 1042 4.09 18.51 -1.06
CA ASN A 1042 4.46 19.70 -0.28
C ASN A 1042 5.18 20.78 -1.10
N VAL A 1043 5.67 20.47 -2.30
CA VAL A 1043 6.38 21.43 -3.15
C VAL A 1043 5.65 21.63 -4.48
N ARG A 1044 5.47 20.55 -5.26
CA ARG A 1044 4.82 20.64 -6.58
C ARG A 1044 3.36 21.06 -6.49
N ARG A 1045 2.63 20.58 -5.46
CA ARG A 1045 1.24 20.99 -5.20
C ARG A 1045 1.07 22.49 -5.03
N TYR A 1046 2.10 23.19 -4.55
CA TYR A 1046 2.09 24.63 -4.30
C TYR A 1046 2.96 25.38 -5.31
N SER A 1047 2.81 25.11 -6.60
CA SER A 1047 3.66 25.64 -7.67
C SER A 1047 3.68 27.16 -7.82
N THR A 1048 2.75 27.88 -7.17
CA THR A 1048 2.72 29.36 -7.14
C THR A 1048 3.61 29.94 -6.04
N VAL A 1049 4.07 29.12 -5.09
CA VAL A 1049 4.98 29.53 -4.01
C VAL A 1049 6.41 29.43 -4.53
N ASN A 1050 7.19 30.50 -4.34
CA ASN A 1050 8.61 30.48 -4.68
C ASN A 1050 9.42 29.86 -3.54
N PHE A 1051 9.96 28.66 -3.76
CA PHE A 1051 10.81 27.95 -2.80
C PHE A 1051 12.29 28.09 -3.17
N PRO A 1052 13.03 29.08 -2.64
CA PRO A 1052 14.47 29.18 -2.93
C PRO A 1052 15.25 28.02 -2.31
N TYR A 1053 14.84 27.59 -1.11
CA TYR A 1053 15.51 26.57 -0.32
C TYR A 1053 14.53 25.57 0.29
N ILE A 1054 14.97 24.33 0.48
CA ILE A 1054 14.34 23.36 1.38
C ILE A 1054 15.37 22.99 2.45
N ALA A 1055 15.10 23.36 3.70
CA ALA A 1055 15.91 22.98 4.84
C ALA A 1055 15.48 21.60 5.37
N VAL A 1056 16.39 20.64 5.40
CA VAL A 1056 16.18 19.32 6.01
C VAL A 1056 16.83 19.33 7.39
N GLY A 1057 16.00 19.42 8.44
CA GLY A 1057 16.45 19.60 9.82
C GLY A 1057 16.78 21.05 10.18
N ASN A 1058 16.58 21.40 11.46
CA ASN A 1058 16.92 22.69 12.05
C ASN A 1058 17.75 22.45 13.31
N GLU A 1059 18.94 23.05 13.38
CA GLU A 1059 19.88 22.97 14.50
C GLU A 1059 20.24 21.55 14.96
N VAL A 1060 20.30 20.60 14.02
CA VAL A 1060 20.57 19.18 14.30
C VAL A 1060 21.91 19.04 15.01
N LYS A 1061 21.90 18.47 16.21
CA LYS A 1061 23.06 18.28 17.08
C LYS A 1061 23.64 16.87 16.89
N PRO A 1062 24.95 16.66 17.02
CA PRO A 1062 25.59 15.34 16.87
C PRO A 1062 25.00 14.25 17.78
N GLN A 1063 24.52 14.63 18.97
CA GLN A 1063 23.87 13.74 19.92
C GLN A 1063 22.41 13.41 19.57
N ASP A 1064 21.80 14.11 18.61
CA ASP A 1064 20.41 13.89 18.26
C ASP A 1064 20.25 12.50 17.61
N PRO A 1065 19.25 11.71 18.02
CA PRO A 1065 19.08 10.33 17.53
C PRO A 1065 18.81 10.28 16.01
N PHE A 1066 18.30 11.37 15.45
CA PHE A 1066 18.04 11.53 14.02
C PHE A 1066 19.22 12.12 13.24
N ALA A 1067 20.32 12.54 13.88
CA ALA A 1067 21.47 13.14 13.20
C ALA A 1067 22.07 12.23 12.11
N ARG A 1068 22.08 10.91 12.35
CA ARG A 1068 22.52 9.90 11.37
C ARG A 1068 21.65 9.83 10.10
N PHE A 1069 20.41 10.31 10.18
CA PHE A 1069 19.44 10.28 9.08
C PHE A 1069 19.43 11.58 8.28
N LEU A 1070 20.03 12.65 8.81
CA LEU A 1070 20.09 13.97 8.16
C LEU A 1070 20.61 13.87 6.73
N PHE A 1071 21.80 13.28 6.55
CA PHE A 1071 22.43 13.21 5.23
C PHE A 1071 21.65 12.32 4.23
N PRO A 1072 21.23 11.08 4.57
CA PRO A 1072 20.35 10.30 3.69
C PRO A 1072 19.05 11.00 3.32
N ALA A 1073 18.40 11.68 4.26
CA ALA A 1073 17.17 12.44 3.98
C ALA A 1073 17.44 13.62 3.02
N MET A 1074 18.52 14.37 3.23
CA MET A 1074 18.95 15.45 2.31
C MET A 1074 19.18 14.93 0.89
N GLN A 1075 19.85 13.79 0.73
CA GLN A 1075 20.07 13.18 -0.58
C GLN A 1075 18.75 12.78 -1.24
N ASN A 1076 17.84 12.14 -0.50
CA ASN A 1076 16.55 11.72 -1.03
C ASN A 1076 15.69 12.91 -1.48
N VAL A 1077 15.59 13.96 -0.64
CA VAL A 1077 14.84 15.18 -0.98
C VAL A 1077 15.46 15.89 -2.19
N HIS A 1078 16.79 15.96 -2.26
CA HIS A 1078 17.47 16.54 -3.41
C HIS A 1078 17.15 15.81 -4.71
N ASN A 1079 17.29 14.48 -4.71
CA ASN A 1079 16.94 13.65 -5.86
C ASN A 1079 15.47 13.83 -6.26
N ALA A 1080 14.57 13.91 -5.28
CA ALA A 1080 13.14 14.10 -5.50
C ALA A 1080 12.84 15.46 -6.16
N ILE A 1081 13.50 16.53 -5.73
CA ILE A 1081 13.40 17.86 -6.33
C ILE A 1081 13.92 17.87 -7.77
N PHE A 1082 15.06 17.23 -8.04
CA PHE A 1082 15.61 17.09 -9.39
C PHE A 1082 14.69 16.26 -10.29
N LYS A 1083 14.18 15.14 -9.79
CA LYS A 1083 13.20 14.29 -10.48
C LYS A 1083 11.90 15.04 -10.77
N ALA A 1084 11.49 15.90 -9.85
CA ALA A 1084 10.37 16.80 -10.04
C ALA A 1084 10.72 17.98 -10.95
N GLY A 1085 11.86 18.04 -11.66
CA GLY A 1085 12.20 19.12 -12.58
C GLY A 1085 12.45 20.49 -11.92
N LEU A 1086 12.64 20.53 -10.60
CA LEU A 1086 12.80 21.75 -9.80
C LEU A 1086 14.25 21.96 -9.33
N GLY A 1087 15.19 21.08 -9.69
CA GLY A 1087 16.60 21.12 -9.22
C GLY A 1087 17.40 22.38 -9.54
N ASN A 1088 16.98 23.14 -10.56
CA ASN A 1088 17.56 24.44 -10.90
C ASN A 1088 16.95 25.60 -10.12
N GLN A 1089 15.77 25.41 -9.54
CA GLN A 1089 15.01 26.45 -8.84
C GLN A 1089 15.18 26.35 -7.32
N ILE A 1090 15.21 25.12 -6.79
CA ILE A 1090 15.17 24.85 -5.35
C ILE A 1090 16.47 24.19 -4.92
N LYS A 1091 17.15 24.77 -3.93
CA LYS A 1091 18.35 24.18 -3.33
C LYS A 1091 18.02 23.49 -2.01
N VAL A 1092 18.50 22.25 -1.83
CA VAL A 1092 18.35 21.50 -0.58
C VAL A 1092 19.51 21.85 0.34
N SER A 1093 19.19 22.29 1.56
CA SER A 1093 20.16 22.64 2.58
C SER A 1093 19.72 22.15 3.97
N MET A 1094 20.43 22.54 5.02
CA MET A 1094 20.06 22.36 6.42
C MET A 1094 20.44 23.61 7.21
N ALA A 1095 19.69 23.89 8.28
CA ALA A 1095 19.96 25.01 9.17
C ALA A 1095 20.78 24.55 10.38
N THR A 1096 21.94 25.17 10.59
CA THR A 1096 22.76 25.00 11.81
C THR A 1096 22.72 26.28 12.65
N PHE A 1097 23.44 26.33 13.76
CA PHE A 1097 23.44 27.46 14.67
C PHE A 1097 24.83 27.70 15.25
N PHE A 1098 25.01 28.85 15.89
CA PHE A 1098 26.33 29.27 16.36
C PHE A 1098 26.91 28.37 17.47
N GLY A 1099 26.09 27.59 18.17
CA GLY A 1099 26.56 26.61 19.17
C GLY A 1099 27.31 25.40 18.58
N ALA A 1100 27.42 25.31 17.25
CA ALA A 1100 28.30 24.33 16.59
C ALA A 1100 29.80 24.72 16.65
N MET A 1101 30.12 25.95 17.07
CA MET A 1101 31.49 26.48 17.12
C MET A 1101 32.23 26.03 18.40
N GLU A 1102 33.48 25.61 18.26
CA GLU A 1102 34.42 25.38 19.37
C GLU A 1102 35.18 26.66 19.67
N ILE A 1103 35.71 27.30 18.63
CA ILE A 1103 36.44 28.55 18.69
C ILE A 1103 35.67 29.57 17.88
N SER A 1104 35.27 30.68 18.49
CA SER A 1104 34.54 31.77 17.84
C SER A 1104 35.27 33.11 17.91
N TYR A 1105 36.34 33.20 18.72
CA TYR A 1105 37.13 34.42 18.92
C TYR A 1105 38.64 34.12 18.99
N PRO A 1106 39.50 34.94 18.35
CA PRO A 1106 39.13 35.99 17.39
C PRO A 1106 38.49 35.39 16.12
N PRO A 1107 37.63 36.12 15.37
CA PRO A 1107 36.85 35.55 14.27
C PRO A 1107 37.65 34.76 13.22
N SER A 1108 38.87 35.18 12.90
CA SER A 1108 39.77 34.52 11.95
C SER A 1108 40.16 33.10 12.39
N GLN A 1109 40.04 32.79 13.69
CA GLN A 1109 40.31 31.49 14.29
C GLN A 1109 39.07 30.60 14.43
N GLY A 1110 37.95 31.00 13.83
CA GLY A 1110 36.72 30.22 13.84
C GLY A 1110 36.94 28.73 13.55
N GLU A 1111 36.46 27.85 14.43
CA GLU A 1111 36.56 26.40 14.31
C GLU A 1111 35.27 25.72 14.80
N LEU A 1112 34.80 24.71 14.05
CA LEU A 1112 33.67 23.87 14.47
C LEU A 1112 34.11 22.86 15.53
N ARG A 1113 33.24 22.54 16.49
CA ARG A 1113 33.46 21.43 17.42
C ARG A 1113 33.66 20.12 16.67
N GLY A 1114 34.53 19.25 17.18
CA GLY A 1114 34.89 17.99 16.49
C GLY A 1114 33.71 17.07 16.19
N ASP A 1115 32.70 17.03 17.06
CA ASP A 1115 31.46 16.28 16.84
C ASP A 1115 30.59 16.88 15.73
N TYR A 1116 30.51 18.20 15.63
CA TYR A 1116 29.87 18.89 14.51
C TYR A 1116 30.67 18.78 13.21
N GLN A 1117 32.00 18.75 13.25
CA GLN A 1117 32.82 18.46 12.06
C GLN A 1117 32.47 17.08 11.47
N GLN A 1118 32.28 16.07 12.34
CA GLN A 1118 31.90 14.73 11.91
C GLN A 1118 30.48 14.69 11.30
N LEU A 1119 29.51 15.34 11.95
CA LEU A 1119 28.13 15.41 11.46
C LEU A 1119 28.04 16.20 10.13
N LEU A 1120 28.62 17.39 10.11
CA LEU A 1120 28.49 18.34 9.00
C LEU A 1120 29.43 18.03 7.84
N GLY A 1121 30.49 17.23 8.01
CA GLY A 1121 31.47 16.99 6.94
C GLY A 1121 30.84 16.45 5.63
N ARG A 1122 29.90 15.50 5.73
CA ARG A 1122 29.16 15.00 4.55
C ARG A 1122 28.18 16.03 4.01
N VAL A 1123 27.53 16.79 4.89
CA VAL A 1123 26.60 17.88 4.53
C VAL A 1123 27.34 18.97 3.76
N ILE A 1124 28.43 19.51 4.29
CA ILE A 1124 29.27 20.55 3.68
C ILE A 1124 29.75 20.12 2.29
N THR A 1125 30.21 18.87 2.16
CA THR A 1125 30.62 18.30 0.87
C THR A 1125 29.44 18.29 -0.11
N PHE A 1126 28.27 17.86 0.34
CA PHE A 1126 27.05 17.83 -0.48
C PHE A 1126 26.59 19.21 -0.90
N LEU A 1127 26.55 20.19 0.01
CA LEU A 1127 26.17 21.56 -0.29
C LEU A 1127 27.10 22.18 -1.34
N ARG A 1128 28.41 21.95 -1.19
CA ARG A 1128 29.44 22.46 -2.10
C ARG A 1128 29.26 21.89 -3.50
N ASN A 1129 29.08 20.58 -3.60
CA ASN A 1129 28.91 19.90 -4.89
C ASN A 1129 27.62 20.35 -5.61
N ASN A 1130 26.59 20.74 -4.85
CA ASN A 1130 25.29 21.15 -5.39
C ASN A 1130 25.12 22.68 -5.50
N ARG A 1131 26.16 23.45 -5.15
CA ARG A 1131 26.14 24.93 -5.08
C ARG A 1131 24.95 25.45 -4.26
N ALA A 1132 24.70 24.80 -3.12
CA ALA A 1132 23.69 25.22 -2.15
C ALA A 1132 24.38 25.94 -0.98
N PRO A 1133 23.79 27.03 -0.44
CA PRO A 1133 24.34 27.70 0.73
C PRO A 1133 24.13 26.84 2.00
N LEU A 1134 24.91 27.09 3.04
CA LEU A 1134 24.58 26.62 4.39
C LEU A 1134 23.64 27.63 5.04
N LEU A 1135 22.53 27.14 5.60
CA LEU A 1135 21.62 27.99 6.38
C LEU A 1135 22.12 28.04 7.83
N VAL A 1136 22.14 29.23 8.44
CA VAL A 1136 22.63 29.40 9.81
C VAL A 1136 21.72 30.34 10.60
N ASN A 1137 21.36 29.92 11.80
CA ASN A 1137 20.66 30.76 12.78
C ASN A 1137 21.68 31.59 13.56
N VAL A 1138 21.55 32.91 13.51
CA VAL A 1138 22.52 33.87 14.05
C VAL A 1138 21.82 34.84 14.99
N TYR A 1139 22.11 34.70 16.28
CA TYR A 1139 21.47 35.44 17.36
C TYR A 1139 22.49 36.20 18.23
N PRO A 1140 22.93 37.41 17.84
CA PRO A 1140 23.82 38.24 18.67
C PRO A 1140 23.24 38.53 20.07
N TYR A 1141 21.91 38.52 20.21
CA TYR A 1141 21.24 38.59 21.50
C TYR A 1141 21.68 37.47 22.45
N ILE A 1142 21.71 36.21 21.99
CA ILE A 1142 22.06 35.06 22.83
C ILE A 1142 23.51 35.21 23.29
N SER A 1143 24.43 35.55 22.39
CA SER A 1143 25.84 35.78 22.74
C SER A 1143 26.00 36.90 23.77
N HIS A 1144 25.28 38.01 23.59
CA HIS A 1144 25.26 39.12 24.56
C HIS A 1144 24.69 38.71 25.92
N MET A 1145 23.55 38.02 25.93
CA MET A 1145 22.89 37.57 27.16
C MET A 1145 23.78 36.60 27.95
N GLU A 1146 24.47 35.69 27.27
CA GLU A 1146 25.35 34.71 27.90
C GLU A 1146 26.67 35.34 28.40
N ASN A 1147 27.21 36.33 27.68
CA ASN A 1147 28.49 36.97 27.99
C ASN A 1147 28.44 38.50 27.84
N PRO A 1148 27.68 39.21 28.70
CA PRO A 1148 27.43 40.65 28.54
C PRO A 1148 28.68 41.52 28.76
N GLY A 1149 29.69 41.00 29.46
CA GLY A 1149 30.98 41.66 29.67
C GLY A 1149 31.89 41.66 28.43
N ASP A 1150 31.85 40.57 27.65
CA ASP A 1150 32.68 40.42 26.45
C ASP A 1150 31.99 41.01 25.21
N PHE A 1151 30.65 40.98 25.18
CA PHE A 1151 29.85 41.49 24.08
C PHE A 1151 28.95 42.63 24.53
N HIS A 1152 29.49 43.84 24.66
CA HIS A 1152 28.70 45.00 25.09
C HIS A 1152 27.48 45.28 24.19
N LEU A 1153 26.39 45.74 24.78
CA LEU A 1153 25.10 45.97 24.10
C LEU A 1153 25.22 46.82 22.82
N ASP A 1154 26.01 47.90 22.84
CA ASP A 1154 26.20 48.74 21.64
C ASP A 1154 26.90 47.99 20.48
N TYR A 1155 27.81 47.07 20.77
CA TYR A 1155 28.45 46.23 19.76
C TYR A 1155 27.45 45.24 19.15
N SER A 1156 26.56 44.69 19.97
CA SER A 1156 25.51 43.75 19.55
C SER A 1156 24.38 44.42 18.77
N LEU A 1157 24.09 45.70 19.05
CA LEU A 1157 23.02 46.49 18.40
C LEU A 1157 23.46 47.30 17.17
N PHE A 1158 24.68 47.11 16.65
CA PHE A 1158 25.28 47.94 15.57
C PHE A 1158 25.42 49.43 15.93
N LYS A 1159 25.70 49.74 17.20
CA LYS A 1159 25.80 51.12 17.74
C LYS A 1159 27.20 51.49 18.23
N ALA A 1160 28.18 50.59 18.18
CA ALA A 1160 29.53 50.89 18.65
C ALA A 1160 30.10 52.11 17.89
N PRO A 1161 30.68 53.11 18.59
CA PRO A 1161 31.15 54.35 17.96
C PRO A 1161 32.46 54.19 17.18
N SER A 1162 33.19 53.10 17.43
CA SER A 1162 34.46 52.76 16.80
C SER A 1162 34.57 51.24 16.65
N VAL A 1163 35.60 50.78 15.94
CA VAL A 1163 35.98 49.36 15.86
C VAL A 1163 36.12 48.78 17.26
N VAL A 1164 35.51 47.61 17.49
CA VAL A 1164 35.52 46.90 18.78
C VAL A 1164 36.51 45.75 18.76
N VAL A 1165 36.58 45.00 17.65
CA VAL A 1165 37.51 43.88 17.48
C VAL A 1165 38.43 44.15 16.30
N ILE A 1166 39.75 44.04 16.51
CA ILE A 1166 40.77 44.02 15.46
C ILE A 1166 41.39 42.64 15.44
N ASP A 1167 41.32 41.98 14.29
CA ASP A 1167 41.75 40.60 14.09
C ASP A 1167 42.54 40.50 12.78
N GLY A 1168 43.85 40.73 12.89
CA GLY A 1168 44.73 40.88 11.74
C GLY A 1168 44.26 42.02 10.82
N PRO A 1169 43.94 41.75 9.54
CA PRO A 1169 43.44 42.77 8.62
C PRO A 1169 41.94 43.10 8.81
N TYR A 1170 41.21 42.31 9.61
CA TYR A 1170 39.76 42.45 9.77
C TYR A 1170 39.43 43.33 10.98
N GLN A 1171 38.47 44.24 10.79
CA GLN A 1171 38.02 45.18 11.82
C GLN A 1171 36.50 45.09 11.92
N TYR A 1172 36.00 44.80 13.12
CA TYR A 1172 34.58 44.59 13.36
C TYR A 1172 34.02 45.67 14.28
N GLN A 1173 32.98 46.35 13.81
CA GLN A 1173 32.23 47.35 14.58
C GLN A 1173 30.90 46.80 15.11
N ASN A 1174 30.48 45.62 14.66
CA ASN A 1174 29.29 44.94 15.19
C ASN A 1174 29.53 43.43 15.35
N LEU A 1175 28.83 42.84 16.32
CA LEU A 1175 28.96 41.42 16.66
C LEU A 1175 28.50 40.51 15.51
N PHE A 1176 27.47 40.91 14.77
CA PHE A 1176 26.91 40.12 13.67
C PHE A 1176 27.95 39.78 12.59
N GLU A 1177 28.73 40.76 12.13
CA GLU A 1177 29.82 40.53 11.17
C GLU A 1177 30.90 39.61 11.74
N ALA A 1178 31.29 39.81 13.00
CA ALA A 1178 32.30 38.97 13.67
C ALA A 1178 31.84 37.51 13.79
N THR A 1179 30.56 37.28 14.14
CA THR A 1179 29.95 35.95 14.23
C THR A 1179 29.93 35.25 12.86
N LEU A 1180 29.54 35.96 11.80
CA LEU A 1180 29.55 35.41 10.45
C LEU A 1180 30.96 35.09 9.94
N ASP A 1181 31.93 35.95 10.20
CA ASP A 1181 33.31 35.72 9.76
C ASP A 1181 34.00 34.60 10.53
N ALA A 1182 33.61 34.37 11.80
CA ALA A 1182 33.99 33.17 12.53
C ALA A 1182 33.45 31.89 11.85
N LEU A 1183 32.18 31.88 11.44
CA LEU A 1183 31.60 30.75 10.71
C LEU A 1183 32.29 30.54 9.34
N TYR A 1184 32.56 31.60 8.59
CA TYR A 1184 33.31 31.49 7.33
C TYR A 1184 34.71 30.92 7.53
N ALA A 1185 35.42 31.37 8.56
CA ALA A 1185 36.74 30.83 8.90
C ALA A 1185 36.66 29.35 9.29
N ALA A 1186 35.63 28.93 10.02
CA ALA A 1186 35.41 27.53 10.38
C ALA A 1186 35.10 26.66 9.15
N LEU A 1187 34.22 27.13 8.26
CA LEU A 1187 33.92 26.44 7.00
C LEU A 1187 35.16 26.27 6.11
N GLU A 1188 36.02 27.29 6.03
CA GLU A 1188 37.28 27.20 5.29
C GLU A 1188 38.18 26.07 5.81
N ARG A 1189 38.27 25.89 7.14
CA ARG A 1189 39.07 24.83 7.77
C ARG A 1189 38.55 23.41 7.48
N VAL A 1190 37.25 23.24 7.32
CA VAL A 1190 36.63 21.93 7.03
C VAL A 1190 36.32 21.72 5.53
N GLY A 1191 36.95 22.50 4.64
CA GLY A 1191 36.85 22.33 3.19
C GLY A 1191 35.57 22.88 2.56
N GLY A 1192 34.82 23.70 3.30
CA GLY A 1192 33.60 24.41 2.90
C GLY A 1192 33.81 25.87 2.50
N GLY A 1193 35.05 26.33 2.28
CA GLY A 1193 35.36 27.76 2.07
C GLY A 1193 34.72 28.43 0.84
N SER A 1194 34.16 27.66 -0.09
CA SER A 1194 33.41 28.16 -1.24
C SER A 1194 31.89 28.26 -1.00
N LEU A 1195 31.40 27.81 0.16
CA LEU A 1195 29.99 27.90 0.51
C LEU A 1195 29.61 29.34 0.86
N ASP A 1196 28.45 29.76 0.38
CA ASP A 1196 27.79 30.96 0.88
C ASP A 1196 27.00 30.61 2.15
N ILE A 1197 26.84 31.59 3.04
CA ILE A 1197 25.96 31.49 4.22
C ILE A 1197 24.71 32.32 3.97
N VAL A 1198 23.55 31.72 4.24
CA VAL A 1198 22.28 32.43 4.37
C VAL A 1198 21.90 32.42 5.85
N VAL A 1199 21.61 33.58 6.41
CA VAL A 1199 21.13 33.66 7.80
C VAL A 1199 19.64 33.33 7.80
N SER A 1200 19.29 32.10 8.19
CA SER A 1200 17.91 31.59 8.16
C SER A 1200 17.06 32.14 9.29
N GLU A 1201 17.69 32.57 10.39
CA GLU A 1201 17.01 33.18 11.52
C GLU A 1201 17.94 34.21 12.18
N GLY A 1202 17.41 35.39 12.47
CA GLY A 1202 18.11 36.42 13.24
C GLY A 1202 17.14 37.47 13.78
N GLY A 1203 17.54 38.17 14.85
CA GLY A 1203 16.70 39.20 15.46
C GLY A 1203 17.12 39.58 16.87
N TRP A 1204 16.22 40.27 17.58
CA TRP A 1204 16.38 40.62 18.99
C TRP A 1204 15.01 40.62 19.69
N PRO A 1205 14.84 39.97 20.85
CA PRO A 1205 13.55 39.87 21.52
C PRO A 1205 13.15 41.20 22.18
N SER A 1206 11.85 41.52 22.12
CA SER A 1206 11.32 42.78 22.64
C SER A 1206 11.00 42.75 24.14
N ALA A 1207 11.00 41.57 24.76
CA ALA A 1207 10.73 41.37 26.19
C ALA A 1207 11.22 39.97 26.65
N GLY A 1208 11.07 39.66 27.94
CA GLY A 1208 11.22 38.31 28.49
C GLY A 1208 12.64 37.90 28.89
N GLY A 1209 13.64 38.78 28.78
CA GLY A 1209 15.02 38.52 29.19
C GLY A 1209 15.84 39.79 29.48
N THR A 1210 17.11 39.62 29.86
CA THR A 1210 18.06 40.74 30.08
C THR A 1210 18.27 41.53 28.79
N ASP A 1211 18.33 42.86 28.88
CA ASP A 1211 18.51 43.80 27.75
C ASP A 1211 17.52 43.60 26.58
N THR A 1212 16.35 43.04 26.89
CA THR A 1212 15.20 42.97 25.98
C THR A 1212 14.32 44.20 26.15
N SER A 1213 13.98 44.84 25.04
CA SER A 1213 13.00 45.93 25.00
C SER A 1213 12.51 46.14 23.58
N VAL A 1214 11.31 46.71 23.42
CA VAL A 1214 10.79 47.17 22.12
C VAL A 1214 11.81 48.08 21.41
N ASN A 1215 12.52 48.93 22.16
CA ASN A 1215 13.53 49.84 21.60
C ASN A 1215 14.79 49.11 21.12
N ASN A 1216 15.30 48.13 21.88
CA ASN A 1216 16.46 47.35 21.47
C ASN A 1216 16.13 46.46 20.27
N ALA A 1217 14.95 45.81 20.28
CA ALA A 1217 14.45 45.03 19.16
C ALA A 1217 14.33 45.87 17.88
N LYS A 1218 13.71 47.05 17.98
CA LYS A 1218 13.63 48.02 16.88
C LYS A 1218 15.03 48.39 16.36
N THR A 1219 15.94 48.72 17.27
CA THR A 1219 17.30 49.17 16.95
C THR A 1219 18.06 48.10 16.18
N TYR A 1220 18.11 46.88 16.73
CA TYR A 1220 18.82 45.76 16.10
C TYR A 1220 18.24 45.44 14.72
N ASN A 1221 16.93 45.20 14.61
CA ASN A 1221 16.30 44.80 13.35
C ASN A 1221 16.42 45.89 12.27
N THR A 1222 16.25 47.17 12.64
CA THR A 1222 16.44 48.29 11.69
C THR A 1222 17.88 48.38 11.20
N ASN A 1223 18.85 48.21 12.10
CA ASN A 1223 20.26 48.32 11.74
C ASN A 1223 20.74 47.11 10.92
N LEU A 1224 20.25 45.91 11.23
CA LEU A 1224 20.51 44.69 10.46
C LEU A 1224 19.97 44.83 9.02
N VAL A 1225 18.71 45.27 8.86
CA VAL A 1225 18.12 45.54 7.53
C VAL A 1225 18.95 46.59 6.77
N ARG A 1226 19.32 47.69 7.42
CA ARG A 1226 20.17 48.73 6.80
C ARG A 1226 21.52 48.17 6.37
N HIS A 1227 22.16 47.35 7.21
CA HIS A 1227 23.44 46.73 6.91
C HIS A 1227 23.35 45.82 5.68
N VAL A 1228 22.34 44.94 5.63
CA VAL A 1228 22.08 44.04 4.50
C VAL A 1228 21.81 44.81 3.20
N ASN A 1229 20.98 45.86 3.25
CA ASN A 1229 20.64 46.68 2.08
C ASN A 1229 21.84 47.44 1.50
N GLN A 1230 22.90 47.69 2.29
CA GLN A 1230 24.13 48.31 1.79
C GLN A 1230 24.99 47.37 0.94
N ARG A 1231 24.74 46.05 0.98
CA ARG A 1231 25.48 45.02 0.21
C ARG A 1231 27.01 45.06 0.38
N LYS A 1232 27.49 45.54 1.53
CA LYS A 1232 28.92 45.64 1.83
C LYS A 1232 29.57 44.29 2.12
N GLY A 1233 28.78 43.30 2.54
CA GLY A 1233 29.29 42.05 3.08
C GLY A 1233 29.98 42.24 4.43
N THR A 1234 30.69 41.21 4.87
CA THR A 1234 31.49 41.24 6.09
C THR A 1234 32.95 41.62 5.79
N PRO A 1235 33.76 42.00 6.78
CA PRO A 1235 35.19 42.25 6.60
C PRO A 1235 35.96 41.12 5.88
N ARG A 1236 35.64 39.84 6.14
CA ARG A 1236 36.26 38.68 5.47
C ARG A 1236 35.70 38.39 4.09
N LYS A 1237 34.43 38.73 3.81
CA LYS A 1237 33.79 38.56 2.50
C LYS A 1237 33.26 39.90 1.97
N PRO A 1238 34.14 40.88 1.69
CA PRO A 1238 33.72 42.19 1.22
C PRO A 1238 33.02 42.11 -0.14
N GLY A 1239 31.94 42.87 -0.31
CA GLY A 1239 31.14 42.94 -1.54
C GLY A 1239 30.22 41.75 -1.80
N LYS A 1240 30.20 40.73 -0.92
CA LYS A 1240 29.22 39.63 -0.96
C LYS A 1240 27.94 40.06 -0.21
N ALA A 1241 26.82 40.14 -0.92
CA ALA A 1241 25.53 40.39 -0.29
C ALA A 1241 25.17 39.25 0.67
N ILE A 1242 24.60 39.61 1.83
CA ILE A 1242 24.19 38.66 2.87
C ILE A 1242 22.67 38.51 2.76
N GLU A 1243 22.18 37.28 2.57
CA GLU A 1243 20.75 37.00 2.66
C GLU A 1243 20.38 36.70 4.12
N VAL A 1244 19.34 37.36 4.64
CA VAL A 1244 18.93 37.27 6.05
C VAL A 1244 17.42 37.19 6.17
N TYR A 1245 16.94 36.24 6.96
CA TYR A 1245 15.55 36.13 7.40
C TYR A 1245 15.45 36.58 8.86
N LEU A 1246 14.54 37.52 9.12
CA LEU A 1246 14.19 37.89 10.48
C LEU A 1246 13.32 36.79 11.09
N PHE A 1247 13.65 36.36 12.32
CA PHE A 1247 13.17 35.12 12.91
C PHE A 1247 11.64 34.98 12.92
N ALA A 1248 10.90 36.00 13.36
CA ALA A 1248 9.45 35.87 13.55
C ALA A 1248 8.65 37.10 13.12
N MET A 1249 7.53 36.86 12.43
CA MET A 1249 6.56 37.90 12.13
C MET A 1249 5.69 38.24 13.35
N PHE A 1250 5.26 37.24 14.12
CA PHE A 1250 4.41 37.40 15.30
C PHE A 1250 5.06 36.83 16.56
N ASP A 1251 4.65 37.33 17.73
CA ASP A 1251 4.99 36.71 19.00
C ASP A 1251 4.35 35.33 19.18
N GLU A 1252 5.08 34.45 19.86
CA GLU A 1252 4.73 33.03 20.04
C GLU A 1252 4.55 32.72 21.52
N ASN A 1253 3.35 33.01 22.03
CA ASN A 1253 3.04 33.06 23.47
C ASN A 1253 3.30 31.77 24.28
N ASN A 1254 3.45 30.63 23.61
CA ASN A 1254 3.62 29.31 24.24
C ASN A 1254 5.09 28.84 24.32
N LYS A 1255 6.05 29.64 23.84
CA LYS A 1255 7.47 29.26 23.88
C LYS A 1255 8.11 29.51 25.24
N GLU A 1256 9.06 28.68 25.63
CA GLU A 1256 9.89 28.88 26.82
C GLU A 1256 11.37 28.74 26.43
N PRO A 1257 12.30 29.45 27.10
CA PRO A 1257 12.10 30.42 28.19
C PRO A 1257 11.42 31.74 27.76
N ALA A 1258 10.99 32.58 28.71
CA ALA A 1258 10.15 33.74 28.46
C ALA A 1258 10.58 34.69 27.30
N TYR A 1259 11.87 34.89 27.03
CA TYR A 1259 12.32 35.73 25.92
C TYR A 1259 12.00 35.13 24.53
N GLU A 1260 11.88 33.80 24.42
CA GLU A 1260 11.49 33.10 23.19
C GLU A 1260 10.08 33.48 22.70
N LYS A 1261 9.25 34.03 23.59
CA LYS A 1261 7.89 34.47 23.24
C LYS A 1261 7.88 35.75 22.41
N HIS A 1262 8.96 36.55 22.44
CA HIS A 1262 8.89 37.98 22.16
C HIS A 1262 9.72 38.46 20.95
N TRP A 1263 9.98 37.59 19.98
CA TRP A 1263 10.79 37.93 18.81
C TRP A 1263 10.01 38.53 17.63
N GLY A 1264 8.68 38.52 17.68
CA GLY A 1264 7.83 38.98 16.59
C GLY A 1264 7.96 40.47 16.31
N LEU A 1265 7.92 40.85 15.03
CA LEU A 1265 7.74 42.24 14.58
C LEU A 1265 6.33 42.78 14.95
N PHE A 1266 5.36 41.89 15.04
CA PHE A 1266 3.96 42.16 15.38
C PHE A 1266 3.52 41.39 16.63
N PHE A 1267 2.51 41.90 17.32
CA PHE A 1267 1.73 41.12 18.27
C PHE A 1267 0.79 40.14 17.52
N PRO A 1268 0.31 39.07 18.16
CA PRO A 1268 -0.67 38.15 17.56
C PRO A 1268 -1.97 38.84 17.11
N SER A 1269 -2.27 40.02 17.69
CA SER A 1269 -3.36 40.92 17.27
C SER A 1269 -3.15 41.58 15.91
N LYS A 1270 -2.02 41.32 15.23
CA LYS A 1270 -1.56 41.98 13.99
C LYS A 1270 -1.13 43.44 14.17
N GLN A 1271 -1.05 43.92 15.41
CA GLN A 1271 -0.52 45.24 15.71
C GLN A 1271 1.02 45.23 15.63
N GLU A 1272 1.59 46.17 14.87
CA GLU A 1272 3.04 46.36 14.78
C GLU A 1272 3.61 46.77 16.15
N LYS A 1273 4.74 46.20 16.56
CA LYS A 1273 5.40 46.60 17.81
C LYS A 1273 6.21 47.89 17.69
N TYR A 1274 6.81 48.10 16.53
CA TYR A 1274 7.60 49.28 16.20
C TYR A 1274 7.70 49.44 14.68
N PRO A 1275 7.74 50.68 14.15
CA PRO A 1275 7.89 50.91 12.73
C PRO A 1275 9.18 50.29 12.18
N ILE A 1276 9.08 49.48 11.12
CA ILE A 1276 10.23 48.92 10.40
C ILE A 1276 10.09 49.08 8.87
N SER A 1277 11.17 49.46 8.19
CA SER A 1277 11.25 49.53 6.73
C SER A 1277 12.23 48.49 6.21
N PHE A 1278 11.82 47.74 5.18
CA PHE A 1278 12.70 46.84 4.41
C PHE A 1278 13.32 47.52 3.19
N ASN A 1279 12.85 48.73 2.85
CA ASN A 1279 13.38 49.56 1.77
C ASN A 1279 14.53 50.45 2.26
#